data_AF-B5VLS6-F1
#
_entry.id   AF-B5VLS6-F1
#
_cell.length_a   1.000
_cell.length_b   1.000
_cell.length_c   1.000
_cell.angle_alpha   90.00
_cell.angle_beta   90.00
_cell.angle_gamma   90.00
#
_symmetry.space_group_name_H-M   'P 1'
#
loop_
_entity.id
_entity.type
_entity.pdbx_description
1 polymer ?
#
loop_
_entity_poly.entity_id
_entity_poly.type
_entity_poly.pdbx_seq_one_letter_code
_entity_poly.pdbx_strand_id
1 'polypeptide(L)'
;MTASDLLTLPQLLAQYSSSAPQNKVFYTTSTKNSHSSFKGLESVATDATHLLNNQDPLNTIKDQLSKDILTTVFTDETTLVKSIHHLYSLPNKLPLVITVDLNLQDYSAIPALKDLSFPILISSDLQTAISNADSSYKIATSSLTPVFHFLNLEKIGTSTAIEQDIDFPTLEIANEETKVALSEATDSLTNFELVKGKESITTVIVNLSPYDAEFSSVLPSNVGLIKIRVYRPWNFSKFLEILPSSVTKIAVLQGVSKKSQSNEFQPFLLDFFGNFNELVSRNIEQVVLTNIGNVNDYGNVINTVISNINKKEPDNNLFLGESNEKAEEQAEVTQLISSVKKVVNLEDAYIKVLKQLFSSNLQILNQFSSETIEPSNPEFGFGRFLKQEAQREELISLAKTSLDPSLYLSEDANKIVQLLSKWLSFNGRDLDEAQLQEANATGLEIFQLLQSNQDSSTVLKFLKIAPTSDSFIFKSSWLIGSDAWSYDLGHSGIQQVLSSRKNINVLLIDSEPYDHRKQNQDRKKDVGLYAMNYYSAYVASVAVYASYTQLLTAIIEASKYNGPSIVLAYLPYNSENDTPLEVLKETKNAVESGYWPLYRFNPVYDDPSTDKEAFSLDSSVIRKQLQDFLDRENKLTLLTRKDPSLSRNLKQSAGDALTRKQEKRSKAAFDQLLEGLSGPPLHVYYASDGGNAANLAKRLAARASARGLKATVLSMDDIILEELPGEENVVFITSTAGQGEFPQDGKSFWEALKNDTDLDLASLNVAVFGLGDSEYWPRKEDKHYFNKPSQDLFKRLELLSAKALIPLGLGDDQDADGFQTAYSEWEPKLWEALGVSGAAVDDEPKPVTNEDIKRESNFLRGTISENLKDTSSGGVTHANEQLMKFHGIYTQDDRDIREIRKSQGLEPYYMFMARARLPGGKTTPQQWLALDHLSDTSGNGTLKLTTRATFQIHGVLKKNLKHTLRGMNAVLMDTLAAAGDVNRNVMVSALPTNAKVHQQIADMGKLISDHFLPKTTAYHEVWLEGPEEQDDDPSWPSIFENRKDGPRKKKTLVSGNALVDIEPIYGPTYLPRKFKFNIAVPPYNDVDVLSIDVGLVAIVNPETQIVEGYNVFVGGGMGTTHNNKKTYPRLGSCLGFVKTEDIIPPLEGIVIVQRDHGDRKDRKHARLKYTVDDMGVEGFKQKVEEYWGKKFEPERPFEFKSNIDYFGWIKDETGLNHFTAFIENGRVEDTPDLPQKTGIRKVAEYMLKTNSGHFRLTGNQHLVISNITDEHVAGIKL
;
A
#
# COMPACT_ATOMS: atom_id res chain seq x y z
N MET A 1 25.56 -43.89 19.80
CA MET A 1 24.09 -43.82 19.73
C MET A 1 23.69 -42.43 20.19
N THR A 2 23.52 -41.52 19.24
CA THR A 2 23.00 -40.16 19.46
C THR A 2 21.47 -40.22 19.51
N ALA A 3 20.85 -39.36 20.31
CA ALA A 3 19.41 -39.38 20.60
C ALA A 3 18.50 -38.92 19.43
N SER A 4 18.77 -39.33 18.19
CA SER A 4 18.10 -38.83 16.97
C SER A 4 17.03 -39.73 16.35
N ASP A 5 16.79 -40.95 16.85
CA ASP A 5 16.08 -41.99 16.06
C ASP A 5 14.75 -42.47 16.68
N LEU A 6 14.10 -41.65 17.51
CA LEU A 6 12.85 -42.03 18.22
C LEU A 6 11.69 -41.12 17.81
N LEU A 7 10.61 -41.72 17.28
CA LEU A 7 9.37 -41.02 16.90
C LEU A 7 8.25 -41.29 17.92
N THR A 8 7.40 -40.28 18.14
CA THR A 8 6.14 -40.46 18.88
C THR A 8 5.09 -41.15 17.99
N LEU A 9 4.06 -41.75 18.59
CA LEU A 9 2.99 -42.39 17.83
C LEU A 9 2.32 -41.44 16.80
N PRO A 10 1.96 -40.18 17.12
CA PRO A 10 1.48 -39.22 16.12
C PRO A 10 2.44 -38.96 14.96
N GLN A 11 3.74 -38.80 15.25
CA GLN A 11 4.77 -38.61 14.23
C GLN A 11 4.90 -39.83 13.31
N LEU A 12 4.80 -41.03 13.88
CA LEU A 12 4.82 -42.28 13.14
C LEU A 12 3.57 -42.44 12.24
N LEU A 13 2.38 -42.10 12.75
CA LEU A 13 1.14 -42.10 11.95
C LEU A 13 1.19 -41.11 10.78
N ALA A 14 1.83 -39.96 10.99
CA ALA A 14 2.07 -38.97 9.94
C ALA A 14 3.09 -39.45 8.90
N GLN A 15 4.11 -40.20 9.31
CA GLN A 15 5.14 -40.72 8.40
C GLN A 15 4.58 -41.69 7.35
N TYR A 16 3.50 -42.43 7.66
CA TYR A 16 2.81 -43.25 6.67
C TYR A 16 2.23 -42.44 5.50
N SER A 17 1.84 -41.18 5.71
CA SER A 17 1.37 -40.31 4.62
C SER A 17 2.48 -39.99 3.61
N SER A 18 3.73 -39.85 4.09
CA SER A 18 4.92 -39.62 3.26
C SER A 18 5.35 -40.84 2.43
N SER A 19 4.69 -41.99 2.63
CA SER A 19 4.98 -43.21 1.89
C SER A 19 4.40 -43.21 0.45
N ALA A 20 3.55 -42.22 0.13
CA ALA A 20 3.09 -41.95 -1.23
C ALA A 20 3.85 -40.75 -1.85
N PRO A 21 4.22 -40.79 -3.16
CA PRO A 21 4.99 -39.72 -3.82
C PRO A 21 4.30 -38.34 -3.83
N GLN A 22 2.97 -38.33 -3.86
CA GLN A 22 2.15 -37.12 -3.77
C GLN A 22 1.20 -37.27 -2.59
N ASN A 23 1.41 -36.46 -1.56
CA ASN A 23 0.58 -36.46 -0.37
C ASN A 23 0.26 -35.04 0.10
N LYS A 24 -0.83 -34.90 0.87
CA LYS A 24 -1.21 -33.69 1.59
C LYS A 24 -1.66 -34.08 2.99
N VAL A 25 -1.23 -33.29 3.98
CA VAL A 25 -1.56 -33.53 5.38
C VAL A 25 -2.32 -32.33 5.93
N PHE A 26 -3.45 -32.59 6.58
CA PHE A 26 -4.24 -31.60 7.30
C PHE A 26 -4.35 -31.99 8.76
N TYR A 27 -4.38 -31.01 9.65
CA TYR A 27 -4.69 -31.25 11.06
C TYR A 27 -5.58 -30.15 11.62
N THR A 28 -6.48 -30.54 12.53
CA THR A 28 -7.45 -29.61 13.14
C THR A 28 -7.09 -29.27 14.58
N THR A 29 -7.36 -28.02 14.99
CA THR A 29 -7.27 -27.60 16.41
C THR A 29 -8.42 -26.68 16.80
N SER A 30 -8.72 -26.60 18.09
CA SER A 30 -9.82 -25.79 18.60
C SER A 30 -9.57 -24.27 18.54
N THR A 31 -8.30 -23.84 18.59
CA THR A 31 -7.84 -22.43 18.61
C THR A 31 -6.44 -22.29 17.98
N LYS A 32 -6.01 -21.08 17.60
CA LYS A 32 -4.70 -20.85 16.95
C LYS A 32 -3.52 -21.25 17.86
N ASN A 33 -3.68 -21.14 19.19
CA ASN A 33 -2.66 -21.53 20.18
C ASN A 33 -2.83 -22.94 20.78
N SER A 34 -3.94 -23.64 20.51
CA SER A 34 -4.11 -25.01 20.99
C SER A 34 -3.26 -25.97 20.17
N HIS A 35 -2.58 -26.89 20.84
CA HIS A 35 -1.85 -27.95 20.18
C HIS A 35 -2.84 -29.09 19.89
N SER A 36 -2.83 -29.63 18.67
CA SER A 36 -3.53 -30.86 18.36
C SER A 36 -3.06 -31.98 19.29
N SER A 37 -3.93 -32.96 19.59
CA SER A 37 -3.50 -34.20 20.25
C SER A 37 -2.43 -34.95 19.43
N PHE A 38 -2.32 -34.63 18.14
CA PHE A 38 -1.26 -35.05 17.23
C PHE A 38 -0.01 -34.12 17.26
N LYS A 39 0.36 -33.60 18.43
CA LYS A 39 1.46 -32.65 18.62
C LYS A 39 2.79 -33.11 17.98
N GLY A 40 3.46 -32.21 17.25
CA GLY A 40 4.77 -32.45 16.64
C GLY A 40 4.71 -32.99 15.22
N LEU A 41 3.53 -33.03 14.60
CA LEU A 41 3.34 -33.45 13.21
C LEU A 41 4.11 -32.56 12.23
N GLU A 42 4.24 -31.27 12.54
CA GLU A 42 4.94 -30.28 11.71
C GLU A 42 6.44 -30.57 11.56
N SER A 43 7.01 -31.38 12.47
CA SER A 43 8.41 -31.81 12.39
C SER A 43 8.67 -32.92 11.38
N VAL A 44 7.63 -33.63 10.94
CA VAL A 44 7.72 -34.77 9.99
C VAL A 44 7.01 -34.45 8.66
N ALA A 45 5.93 -33.67 8.70
CA ALA A 45 5.20 -33.18 7.53
C ALA A 45 5.32 -31.64 7.47
N THR A 46 6.41 -31.15 6.85
CA THR A 46 6.73 -29.71 6.79
C THR A 46 5.70 -28.88 6.01
N ASP A 47 4.88 -29.51 5.17
CA ASP A 47 3.81 -28.89 4.37
C ASP A 47 2.40 -29.19 4.93
N ALA A 48 2.28 -29.57 6.21
CA ALA A 48 0.99 -29.83 6.84
C ALA A 48 0.15 -28.54 6.98
N THR A 49 -1.11 -28.59 6.56
CA THR A 49 -2.04 -27.45 6.63
C THR A 49 -2.85 -27.49 7.92
N HIS A 50 -2.77 -26.41 8.69
CA HIS A 50 -3.50 -26.24 9.94
C HIS A 50 -4.89 -25.64 9.72
N LEU A 51 -5.95 -26.27 10.26
CA LEU A 51 -7.33 -25.79 10.18
C LEU A 51 -7.96 -25.66 11.58
N LEU A 52 -8.82 -24.66 11.77
CA LEU A 52 -9.52 -24.47 13.04
C LEU A 52 -10.87 -25.20 13.05
N ASN A 53 -11.22 -25.81 14.20
CA ASN A 53 -12.44 -26.59 14.38
C ASN A 53 -13.73 -25.77 14.14
N ASN A 54 -13.67 -24.44 14.28
CA ASN A 54 -14.79 -23.52 14.08
C ASN A 54 -14.93 -22.99 12.63
N GLN A 55 -14.10 -23.49 11.70
CA GLN A 55 -14.09 -23.07 10.29
C GLN A 55 -14.56 -24.19 9.34
N ASP A 56 -15.38 -25.14 9.80
CA ASP A 56 -15.86 -26.30 9.02
C ASP A 56 -14.73 -26.99 8.22
N PRO A 57 -13.71 -27.52 8.90
CA PRO A 57 -12.43 -27.91 8.28
C PRO A 57 -12.57 -28.95 7.17
N LEU A 58 -13.54 -29.86 7.27
CA LEU A 58 -13.79 -30.87 6.24
C LEU A 58 -14.36 -30.30 4.94
N ASN A 59 -15.03 -29.14 4.99
CA ASN A 59 -15.48 -28.45 3.80
C ASN A 59 -14.29 -27.86 3.03
N THR A 60 -13.35 -27.23 3.73
CA THR A 60 -12.10 -26.74 3.14
C THR A 60 -11.28 -27.88 2.54
N ILE A 61 -11.18 -29.00 3.25
CA ILE A 61 -10.44 -30.18 2.76
C ILE A 61 -11.08 -30.71 1.48
N LYS A 62 -12.41 -30.81 1.43
CA LYS A 62 -13.17 -31.33 0.29
C LYS A 62 -12.80 -30.65 -1.03
N ASP A 63 -12.62 -29.33 -1.04
CA ASP A 63 -12.27 -28.56 -2.23
C ASP A 63 -10.84 -28.84 -2.73
N GLN A 64 -9.98 -29.40 -1.87
CA GLN A 64 -8.58 -29.68 -2.16
C GLN A 64 -8.28 -31.16 -2.41
N LEU A 65 -9.30 -32.03 -2.36
CA LEU A 65 -9.15 -33.46 -2.62
C LEU A 65 -8.91 -33.72 -4.11
N SER A 66 -7.96 -34.61 -4.40
CA SER A 66 -7.66 -35.10 -5.75
C SER A 66 -7.58 -36.62 -5.75
N LYS A 67 -7.81 -37.23 -6.91
CA LYS A 67 -7.66 -38.68 -7.09
C LYS A 67 -6.20 -39.12 -7.11
N ASP A 68 -5.30 -38.21 -7.48
CA ASP A 68 -3.87 -38.50 -7.70
C ASP A 68 -2.99 -38.16 -6.48
N ILE A 69 -3.59 -37.61 -5.41
CA ILE A 69 -2.89 -37.13 -4.21
C ILE A 69 -3.49 -37.83 -2.99
N LEU A 70 -2.65 -38.52 -2.22
CA LEU A 70 -3.07 -39.12 -0.94
C LEU A 70 -3.28 -38.02 0.10
N THR A 71 -4.53 -37.82 0.53
CA THR A 71 -4.85 -36.83 1.57
C THR A 71 -4.97 -37.51 2.93
N THR A 72 -4.32 -36.94 3.94
CA THR A 72 -4.40 -37.40 5.32
C THR A 72 -4.95 -36.28 6.20
N VAL A 73 -5.93 -36.59 7.05
CA VAL A 73 -6.55 -35.63 7.96
C VAL A 73 -6.43 -36.14 9.38
N PHE A 74 -5.82 -35.36 10.27
CA PHE A 74 -5.75 -35.60 11.71
C PHE A 74 -6.76 -34.72 12.43
N THR A 75 -7.73 -35.31 13.12
CA THR A 75 -8.82 -34.57 13.77
C THR A 75 -9.29 -35.25 15.06
N ASP A 76 -10.20 -34.62 15.78
CA ASP A 76 -10.79 -35.11 17.03
C ASP A 76 -12.28 -35.47 16.85
N GLU A 77 -12.84 -36.22 17.80
CA GLU A 77 -14.24 -36.67 17.72
C GLU A 77 -15.25 -35.51 17.65
N THR A 78 -14.95 -34.37 18.27
CA THR A 78 -15.87 -33.23 18.34
C THR A 78 -16.01 -32.54 16.98
N THR A 79 -14.88 -32.39 16.29
CA THR A 79 -14.79 -31.76 14.97
C THR A 79 -15.45 -32.63 13.92
N LEU A 80 -15.23 -33.94 14.02
CA LEU A 80 -15.81 -34.93 13.12
C LEU A 80 -17.34 -34.96 13.21
N VAL A 81 -17.89 -35.00 14.42
CA VAL A 81 -19.35 -35.06 14.63
C VAL A 81 -20.03 -33.80 14.11
N LYS A 82 -19.45 -32.60 14.31
CA LYS A 82 -19.98 -31.34 13.77
C LYS A 82 -19.97 -31.31 12.24
N SER A 83 -18.92 -31.88 11.65
CA SER A 83 -18.69 -31.85 10.21
C SER A 83 -19.30 -33.04 9.45
N ILE A 84 -20.16 -33.84 10.10
CA ILE A 84 -20.66 -35.11 9.54
C ILE A 84 -21.42 -34.93 8.22
N HIS A 85 -22.14 -33.82 8.08
CA HIS A 85 -22.91 -33.50 6.88
C HIS A 85 -22.02 -33.28 5.64
N HIS A 86 -20.79 -32.78 5.82
CA HIS A 86 -19.82 -32.65 4.74
C HIS A 86 -19.26 -34.02 4.31
N LEU A 87 -19.11 -34.97 5.24
CA LEU A 87 -18.63 -36.33 4.95
C LEU A 87 -19.56 -37.08 4.01
N TYR A 88 -20.88 -36.93 4.17
CA TYR A 88 -21.87 -37.53 3.26
C TYR A 88 -21.78 -37.00 1.82
N SER A 89 -21.16 -35.83 1.63
CA SER A 89 -20.97 -35.22 0.32
C SER A 89 -19.63 -35.57 -0.34
N LEU A 90 -18.78 -36.37 0.32
CA LEU A 90 -17.48 -36.77 -0.22
C LEU A 90 -17.63 -37.82 -1.33
N PRO A 91 -16.94 -37.67 -2.47
CA PRO A 91 -16.92 -38.70 -3.51
C PRO A 91 -16.28 -40.01 -3.03
N ASN A 92 -16.93 -41.15 -3.29
CA ASN A 92 -16.41 -42.51 -3.01
C ASN A 92 -15.22 -42.96 -3.90
N LYS A 93 -14.38 -42.02 -4.36
CA LYS A 93 -13.34 -42.24 -5.37
C LYS A 93 -12.10 -41.39 -5.09
N LEU A 94 -11.70 -41.28 -3.83
CA LEU A 94 -10.59 -40.43 -3.37
C LEU A 94 -9.71 -41.20 -2.38
N PRO A 95 -8.38 -41.15 -2.53
CA PRO A 95 -7.43 -41.72 -1.57
C PRO A 95 -7.32 -40.78 -0.36
N LEU A 96 -8.18 -41.00 0.64
CA LEU A 96 -8.31 -40.16 1.84
C LEU A 96 -8.23 -41.03 3.11
N VAL A 97 -7.37 -40.66 4.05
CA VAL A 97 -7.31 -41.26 5.40
C VAL A 97 -7.65 -40.20 6.43
N ILE A 98 -8.68 -40.44 7.24
CA ILE A 98 -9.09 -39.56 8.34
C ILE A 98 -8.78 -40.28 9.65
N THR A 99 -7.76 -39.79 10.34
CA THR A 99 -7.32 -40.29 11.64
C THR A 99 -8.00 -39.45 12.73
N VAL A 100 -8.78 -40.11 13.58
CA VAL A 100 -9.61 -39.47 14.61
C VAL A 100 -9.10 -39.90 15.98
N ASP A 101 -8.67 -38.94 16.78
CA ASP A 101 -8.45 -39.17 18.20
C ASP A 101 -9.78 -39.17 18.93
N LEU A 102 -9.95 -40.09 19.90
CA LEU A 102 -11.13 -40.27 20.76
C LEU A 102 -10.78 -39.82 22.19
N ASN A 103 -10.24 -38.62 22.36
CA ASN A 103 -9.68 -38.15 23.62
C ASN A 103 -10.73 -37.97 24.72
N LEU A 104 -11.98 -37.62 24.37
CA LEU A 104 -13.12 -37.53 25.28
C LEU A 104 -13.72 -38.91 25.60
N GLN A 105 -13.19 -39.98 24.99
CA GLN A 105 -13.70 -41.34 25.05
C GLN A 105 -15.13 -41.46 24.52
N ASP A 106 -15.50 -40.61 23.54
CA ASP A 106 -16.82 -40.67 22.91
C ASP A 106 -16.83 -41.61 21.69
N TYR A 107 -16.99 -42.90 21.95
CA TYR A 107 -17.07 -43.92 20.92
C TYR A 107 -18.42 -43.92 20.18
N SER A 108 -19.37 -43.05 20.56
CA SER A 108 -20.63 -42.90 19.82
C SER A 108 -20.49 -42.23 18.45
N ALA A 109 -19.40 -41.50 18.23
CA ALA A 109 -19.04 -40.93 16.94
C ALA A 109 -18.88 -42.01 15.85
N ILE A 110 -18.43 -43.22 16.21
CA ILE A 110 -18.20 -44.31 15.27
C ILE A 110 -19.53 -44.81 14.64
N PRO A 111 -20.55 -45.24 15.43
CA PRO A 111 -21.85 -45.61 14.89
C PRO A 111 -22.62 -44.47 14.22
N ALA A 112 -22.31 -43.21 14.50
CA ALA A 112 -22.93 -42.07 13.81
C ALA A 112 -22.56 -42.02 12.32
N LEU A 113 -21.41 -42.57 11.94
CA LEU A 113 -20.90 -42.62 10.56
C LEU A 113 -21.37 -43.85 9.78
N LYS A 114 -22.24 -44.67 10.36
CA LYS A 114 -22.60 -45.99 9.86
C LYS A 114 -23.17 -46.03 8.44
N ASP A 115 -23.77 -44.93 7.99
CA ASP A 115 -24.43 -44.80 6.70
C ASP A 115 -23.45 -44.38 5.60
N LEU A 116 -22.20 -44.02 5.96
CA LEU A 116 -21.11 -43.86 5.03
C LEU A 116 -20.59 -45.23 4.59
N SER A 117 -20.31 -45.38 3.29
CA SER A 117 -19.72 -46.59 2.71
C SER A 117 -18.20 -46.70 2.91
N PHE A 118 -17.66 -46.02 3.92
CA PHE A 118 -16.23 -45.91 4.19
C PHE A 118 -15.79 -46.96 5.21
N PRO A 119 -14.62 -47.62 5.04
CA PRO A 119 -14.07 -48.48 6.08
C PRO A 119 -13.77 -47.71 7.36
N ILE A 120 -14.05 -48.34 8.50
CA ILE A 120 -13.83 -47.77 9.83
C ILE A 120 -13.02 -48.78 10.65
N LEU A 121 -11.76 -48.44 10.91
CA LEU A 121 -10.82 -49.24 11.69
C LEU A 121 -10.67 -48.61 13.08
N ILE A 122 -10.60 -49.45 14.12
CA ILE A 122 -10.52 -49.01 15.52
C ILE A 122 -9.27 -49.62 16.15
N SER A 123 -8.46 -48.76 16.76
CA SER A 123 -7.24 -49.15 17.47
C SER A 123 -7.36 -48.82 18.95
N SER A 124 -7.13 -49.83 19.79
CA SER A 124 -7.18 -49.73 21.26
C SER A 124 -5.82 -49.94 21.93
N ASP A 125 -4.80 -50.32 21.16
CA ASP A 125 -3.46 -50.66 21.63
C ASP A 125 -2.43 -50.30 20.56
N LEU A 126 -1.16 -50.17 20.95
CA LEU A 126 -0.08 -49.67 20.09
C LEU A 126 0.15 -50.54 18.85
N GLN A 127 0.17 -51.86 19.02
CA GLN A 127 0.40 -52.80 17.91
C GLN A 127 -0.74 -52.71 16.88
N THR A 128 -1.97 -52.61 17.34
CA THR A 128 -3.15 -52.44 16.49
C THR A 128 -3.19 -51.04 15.86
N ALA A 129 -2.68 -50.00 16.51
CA ALA A 129 -2.55 -48.66 15.93
C ALA A 129 -1.62 -48.65 14.72
N ILE A 130 -0.44 -49.28 14.85
CA ILE A 130 0.54 -49.39 13.76
C ILE A 130 -0.02 -50.23 12.61
N SER A 131 -0.59 -51.40 12.92
CA SER A 131 -1.15 -52.30 11.89
C SER A 131 -2.35 -51.71 11.17
N ASN A 132 -3.24 -51.00 11.87
CA ASN A 132 -4.41 -50.36 11.24
C ASN A 132 -4.01 -49.11 10.46
N ALA A 133 -2.97 -48.39 10.86
CA ALA A 133 -2.43 -47.29 10.06
C ALA A 133 -1.97 -47.81 8.69
N ASP A 134 -1.07 -48.80 8.67
CA ASP A 134 -0.60 -49.45 7.43
C ASP A 134 -1.78 -49.93 6.56
N SER A 135 -2.75 -50.60 7.17
CA SER A 135 -3.95 -51.08 6.47
C SER A 135 -4.81 -49.93 5.91
N SER A 136 -4.99 -48.85 6.66
CA SER A 136 -5.82 -47.71 6.26
C SER A 136 -5.26 -47.03 5.02
N TYR A 137 -3.95 -46.81 4.99
CA TYR A 137 -3.29 -46.22 3.84
C TYR A 137 -3.29 -47.14 2.62
N LYS A 138 -3.04 -48.45 2.79
CA LYS A 138 -3.11 -49.43 1.69
C LYS A 138 -4.52 -49.52 1.10
N ILE A 139 -5.56 -49.51 1.93
CA ILE A 139 -6.95 -49.55 1.47
C ILE A 139 -7.27 -48.25 0.72
N ALA A 140 -6.94 -47.09 1.29
CA ALA A 140 -7.22 -45.80 0.67
C ALA A 140 -6.56 -45.65 -0.71
N THR A 141 -5.31 -46.10 -0.88
CA THR A 141 -4.58 -45.98 -2.16
C THR A 141 -4.97 -47.05 -3.18
N SER A 142 -5.25 -48.29 -2.76
CA SER A 142 -5.60 -49.39 -3.68
C SER A 142 -7.07 -49.40 -4.11
N SER A 143 -8.00 -48.98 -3.26
CA SER A 143 -9.44 -48.96 -3.55
C SER A 143 -9.99 -47.56 -3.87
N LEU A 144 -9.16 -46.51 -3.74
CA LEU A 144 -9.55 -45.10 -3.88
C LEU A 144 -10.79 -44.75 -3.04
N THR A 145 -10.88 -45.29 -1.84
CA THR A 145 -12.02 -45.09 -0.94
C THR A 145 -11.54 -44.39 0.33
N PRO A 146 -12.24 -43.35 0.82
CA PRO A 146 -11.93 -42.77 2.12
C PRO A 146 -11.98 -43.80 3.25
N VAL A 147 -11.02 -43.75 4.17
CA VAL A 147 -10.91 -44.67 5.32
C VAL A 147 -10.83 -43.87 6.62
N PHE A 148 -11.58 -44.28 7.63
CA PHE A 148 -11.45 -43.76 8.99
C PHE A 148 -10.58 -44.67 9.86
N HIS A 149 -9.65 -44.05 10.58
CA HIS A 149 -8.85 -44.70 11.60
C HIS A 149 -9.11 -44.03 12.95
N PHE A 150 -9.85 -44.71 13.82
CA PHE A 150 -10.14 -44.24 15.17
C PHE A 150 -9.15 -44.82 16.18
N LEU A 151 -8.65 -43.98 17.07
CA LEU A 151 -7.82 -44.40 18.19
C LEU A 151 -8.02 -43.47 19.39
N ASN A 152 -7.60 -43.91 20.58
CA ASN A 152 -7.51 -43.04 21.74
C ASN A 152 -6.03 -42.89 22.14
N LEU A 153 -5.44 -41.75 21.83
CA LEU A 153 -4.02 -41.49 22.04
C LEU A 153 -3.62 -41.52 23.53
N GLU A 154 -4.50 -41.04 24.41
CA GLU A 154 -4.25 -41.00 25.86
C GLU A 154 -4.13 -42.42 26.44
N LYS A 155 -5.04 -43.32 26.06
CA LYS A 155 -5.07 -44.72 26.53
C LYS A 155 -3.97 -45.57 25.92
N ILE A 156 -3.58 -45.31 24.68
CA ILE A 156 -2.51 -46.05 24.00
C ILE A 156 -1.12 -45.57 24.45
N GLY A 157 -0.99 -44.28 24.82
CA GLY A 157 0.25 -43.65 25.31
C GLY A 157 0.97 -42.85 24.23
N THR A 158 1.16 -41.54 24.44
CA THR A 158 1.76 -40.59 23.46
C THR A 158 3.29 -40.49 23.54
N SER A 159 3.90 -40.95 24.63
CA SER A 159 5.32 -40.74 24.97
C SER A 159 6.22 -41.97 24.83
N THR A 160 5.67 -43.10 24.35
CA THR A 160 6.48 -44.30 24.13
C THR A 160 7.35 -44.08 22.90
N ALA A 161 8.65 -43.95 23.12
CA ALA A 161 9.64 -43.87 22.05
C ALA A 161 9.64 -45.19 21.26
N ILE A 162 9.19 -45.16 20.00
CA ILE A 162 9.13 -46.35 19.15
C ILE A 162 10.44 -46.43 18.36
N GLU A 163 11.17 -47.55 18.47
CA GLU A 163 12.38 -47.80 17.68
C GLU A 163 12.04 -47.90 16.19
N GLN A 164 12.85 -47.26 15.34
CA GLN A 164 12.63 -47.03 13.91
C GLN A 164 12.68 -48.29 13.01
N ASP A 165 12.69 -49.50 13.55
CA ASP A 165 12.75 -50.77 12.79
C ASP A 165 11.41 -51.15 12.11
N ILE A 166 10.55 -50.17 11.82
CA ILE A 166 9.29 -50.34 11.09
C ILE A 166 9.53 -49.95 9.63
N ASP A 167 9.48 -50.95 8.74
CA ASP A 167 9.62 -50.76 7.29
C ASP A 167 8.35 -50.11 6.72
N PHE A 168 8.45 -48.85 6.29
CA PHE A 168 7.34 -48.12 5.68
C PHE A 168 7.19 -48.53 4.21
N PRO A 169 6.05 -49.11 3.81
CA PRO A 169 5.89 -49.60 2.45
C PRO A 169 5.79 -48.42 1.46
N THR A 170 6.42 -48.52 0.29
CA THR A 170 6.16 -47.55 -0.80
C THR A 170 4.75 -47.75 -1.33
N LEU A 171 3.90 -46.72 -1.24
CA LEU A 171 2.50 -46.77 -1.65
C LEU A 171 2.32 -46.16 -3.05
N GLU A 172 1.78 -46.94 -3.98
CA GLU A 172 1.33 -46.45 -5.29
C GLU A 172 -0.18 -46.18 -5.25
N ILE A 173 -0.59 -44.99 -5.71
CA ILE A 173 -2.00 -44.61 -5.80
C ILE A 173 -2.60 -45.29 -7.05
N ALA A 174 -3.60 -46.16 -6.85
CA ALA A 174 -4.27 -46.86 -7.94
C ALA A 174 -5.04 -45.87 -8.83
N ASN A 175 -5.32 -46.25 -10.07
CA ASN A 175 -6.19 -45.49 -10.97
C ASN A 175 -7.51 -46.25 -11.19
N GLU A 176 -8.46 -45.70 -11.96
CA GLU A 176 -9.78 -46.33 -12.16
C GLU A 176 -9.69 -47.71 -12.84
N GLU A 177 -8.60 -48.03 -13.54
CA GLU A 177 -8.37 -49.32 -14.20
C GLU A 177 -7.67 -50.34 -13.28
N THR A 178 -6.84 -49.88 -12.33
CA THR A 178 -6.05 -50.73 -11.43
C THR A 178 -6.63 -50.85 -10.01
N LYS A 179 -7.72 -50.13 -9.70
CA LYS A 179 -8.33 -50.16 -8.38
C LYS A 179 -8.88 -51.55 -8.00
N VAL A 180 -8.68 -51.91 -6.75
CA VAL A 180 -9.18 -53.15 -6.14
C VAL A 180 -10.57 -52.90 -5.55
N ALA A 181 -11.46 -53.90 -5.60
CA ALA A 181 -12.77 -53.78 -4.97
C ALA A 181 -12.63 -53.66 -3.44
N LEU A 182 -13.44 -52.81 -2.80
CA LEU A 182 -13.37 -52.59 -1.36
C LEU A 182 -13.51 -53.89 -0.54
N SER A 183 -14.33 -54.83 -1.01
CA SER A 183 -14.49 -56.15 -0.39
C SER A 183 -13.22 -56.98 -0.41
N GLU A 184 -12.39 -56.87 -1.46
CA GLU A 184 -11.11 -57.57 -1.58
C GLU A 184 -10.02 -56.86 -0.77
N ALA A 185 -10.01 -55.52 -0.77
CA ALA A 185 -9.08 -54.73 0.05
C ALA A 185 -9.29 -54.90 1.57
N THR A 186 -10.49 -55.31 2.00
CA THR A 186 -10.85 -55.47 3.42
C THR A 186 -10.96 -56.92 3.89
N ASP A 187 -10.84 -57.92 2.99
CA ASP A 187 -11.11 -59.33 3.35
C ASP A 187 -10.10 -59.91 4.36
N SER A 188 -8.85 -59.43 4.30
CA SER A 188 -7.77 -59.81 5.22
C SER A 188 -7.92 -59.21 6.62
N LEU A 189 -8.82 -58.25 6.82
CA LEU A 189 -9.04 -57.63 8.13
C LEU A 189 -9.91 -58.51 9.03
N THR A 190 -9.53 -58.56 10.31
CA THR A 190 -10.33 -59.23 11.34
C THR A 190 -11.34 -58.24 11.93
N ASN A 191 -12.63 -58.41 11.67
CA ASN A 191 -13.68 -57.50 12.16
C ASN A 191 -13.90 -57.57 13.68
N PHE A 192 -13.97 -58.79 14.20
CA PHE A 192 -14.34 -59.07 15.59
C PHE A 192 -13.36 -60.06 16.19
N GLU A 193 -12.99 -59.83 17.45
CA GLU A 193 -12.10 -60.71 18.21
C GLU A 193 -12.78 -61.14 19.51
N LEU A 194 -12.87 -62.45 19.73
CA LEU A 194 -13.32 -63.01 21.02
C LEU A 194 -12.14 -63.02 22.00
N VAL A 195 -12.06 -62.02 22.86
CA VAL A 195 -10.95 -61.80 23.80
C VAL A 195 -10.95 -62.84 24.92
N LYS A 196 -12.13 -63.24 25.41
CA LYS A 196 -12.30 -64.22 26.49
C LYS A 196 -13.65 -64.93 26.39
N GLY A 197 -13.66 -66.25 26.57
CA GLY A 197 -14.86 -67.10 26.60
C GLY A 197 -14.64 -68.42 25.84
N LYS A 198 -14.66 -69.56 26.55
CA LYS A 198 -14.71 -70.90 25.93
C LYS A 198 -16.15 -71.44 25.97
N GLU A 199 -16.40 -72.48 25.16
CA GLU A 199 -17.65 -73.19 24.75
C GLU A 199 -18.90 -73.22 25.67
N SER A 200 -18.88 -72.71 26.90
CA SER A 200 -19.98 -72.72 27.88
C SER A 200 -20.46 -71.33 28.33
N ILE A 201 -20.37 -70.29 27.49
CA ILE A 201 -20.88 -68.95 27.81
C ILE A 201 -22.34 -68.78 27.39
N THR A 202 -23.14 -68.07 28.19
CA THR A 202 -24.57 -67.81 27.91
C THR A 202 -24.85 -66.35 27.54
N THR A 203 -24.01 -65.43 28.03
CA THR A 203 -24.07 -64.00 27.70
C THR A 203 -22.76 -63.58 27.04
N VAL A 204 -22.83 -62.73 26.02
CA VAL A 204 -21.65 -62.09 25.44
C VAL A 204 -21.75 -60.57 25.58
N ILE A 205 -20.62 -59.94 25.83
CA ILE A 205 -20.47 -58.48 25.90
C ILE A 205 -19.72 -58.04 24.65
N VAL A 206 -20.33 -57.18 23.83
CA VAL A 206 -19.69 -56.53 22.68
C VAL A 206 -19.23 -55.16 23.13
N ASN A 207 -17.92 -54.94 23.20
CA ASN A 207 -17.34 -53.72 23.74
C ASN A 207 -16.90 -52.76 22.62
N LEU A 208 -17.45 -51.55 22.66
CA LEU A 208 -17.04 -50.39 21.87
C LEU A 208 -16.69 -49.25 22.85
N SER A 209 -15.66 -49.49 23.65
CA SER A 209 -15.12 -48.56 24.66
C SER A 209 -13.64 -48.87 24.89
N PRO A 210 -12.87 -47.98 25.55
CA PRO A 210 -11.42 -48.17 25.70
C PRO A 210 -11.01 -49.26 26.71
N TYR A 211 -11.97 -49.94 27.36
CA TYR A 211 -11.74 -50.78 28.55
C TYR A 211 -11.63 -52.29 28.27
N ASP A 212 -11.14 -52.68 27.08
CA ASP A 212 -11.06 -54.10 26.68
C ASP A 212 -10.23 -54.95 27.66
N ALA A 213 -9.05 -54.45 28.06
CA ALA A 213 -8.12 -55.17 28.93
C ALA A 213 -8.67 -55.31 30.36
N GLU A 214 -9.24 -54.23 30.87
CA GLU A 214 -9.78 -54.12 32.22
C GLU A 214 -11.03 -55.00 32.36
N PHE A 215 -11.97 -54.95 31.41
CA PHE A 215 -13.12 -55.83 31.41
C PHE A 215 -12.72 -57.30 31.27
N SER A 216 -11.75 -57.63 30.39
CA SER A 216 -11.25 -58.99 30.25
C SER A 216 -10.75 -59.59 31.57
N SER A 217 -10.13 -58.77 32.44
CA SER A 217 -9.60 -59.21 33.72
C SER A 217 -10.66 -59.58 34.77
N VAL A 218 -11.84 -58.95 34.72
CA VAL A 218 -12.92 -59.08 35.74
C VAL A 218 -14.13 -59.92 35.29
N LEU A 219 -14.15 -60.40 34.05
CA LEU A 219 -15.26 -61.19 33.50
C LEU A 219 -15.52 -62.51 34.25
N PRO A 220 -16.78 -62.80 34.62
CA PRO A 220 -17.21 -64.12 35.08
C PRO A 220 -17.03 -65.21 34.03
N SER A 221 -16.93 -66.48 34.46
CA SER A 221 -16.68 -67.62 33.57
C SER A 221 -17.81 -67.94 32.59
N ASN A 222 -19.03 -67.48 32.83
CA ASN A 222 -20.21 -67.68 31.98
C ASN A 222 -20.47 -66.53 30.99
N VAL A 223 -19.57 -65.54 30.93
CA VAL A 223 -19.71 -64.35 30.07
C VAL A 223 -18.50 -64.21 29.15
N GLY A 224 -18.76 -64.01 27.85
CA GLY A 224 -17.71 -63.72 26.86
C GLY A 224 -17.56 -62.22 26.59
N LEU A 225 -16.38 -61.81 26.09
CA LEU A 225 -16.12 -60.44 25.64
C LEU A 225 -15.64 -60.43 24.19
N ILE A 226 -16.34 -59.69 23.36
CA ILE A 226 -16.01 -59.43 21.96
C ILE A 226 -15.55 -57.99 21.82
N LYS A 227 -14.37 -57.83 21.22
CA LYS A 227 -13.80 -56.56 20.82
C LYS A 227 -14.04 -56.31 19.34
N ILE A 228 -14.37 -55.07 18.98
CA ILE A 228 -14.53 -54.64 17.58
C ILE A 228 -13.21 -54.04 17.10
N ARG A 229 -12.62 -54.61 16.04
CA ARG A 229 -11.42 -54.10 15.39
C ARG A 229 -11.74 -53.32 14.10
N VAL A 230 -12.73 -53.78 13.35
CA VAL A 230 -13.22 -53.11 12.13
C VAL A 230 -14.74 -53.02 12.20
N TYR A 231 -15.24 -51.79 12.33
CA TYR A 231 -16.67 -51.51 12.45
C TYR A 231 -17.36 -51.42 11.09
N ARG A 232 -16.67 -50.92 10.06
CA ARG A 232 -17.14 -50.92 8.67
C ARG A 232 -16.06 -51.48 7.73
N PRO A 233 -16.40 -52.37 6.79
CA PRO A 233 -17.73 -52.94 6.55
C PRO A 233 -18.19 -53.84 7.71
N TRP A 234 -19.46 -53.74 8.11
CA TRP A 234 -20.02 -54.55 9.19
C TRP A 234 -20.41 -55.94 8.67
N ASN A 235 -19.69 -56.98 9.11
CA ASN A 235 -19.93 -58.35 8.66
C ASN A 235 -20.65 -59.18 9.73
N PHE A 236 -21.98 -59.19 9.67
CA PHE A 236 -22.81 -59.87 10.67
C PHE A 236 -22.64 -61.40 10.65
N SER A 237 -22.38 -61.99 9.49
CA SER A 237 -22.13 -63.44 9.38
C SER A 237 -20.84 -63.84 10.10
N LYS A 238 -19.72 -63.12 9.89
CA LYS A 238 -18.47 -63.33 10.65
C LYS A 238 -18.68 -63.11 12.15
N PHE A 239 -19.54 -62.17 12.56
CA PHE A 239 -19.92 -61.97 13.96
C PHE A 239 -20.64 -63.20 14.56
N LEU A 240 -21.59 -63.82 13.83
CA LEU A 240 -22.27 -65.03 14.31
C LEU A 240 -21.37 -66.27 14.31
N GLU A 241 -20.37 -66.34 13.43
CA GLU A 241 -19.39 -67.43 13.38
C GLU A 241 -18.50 -67.48 14.64
N ILE A 242 -18.10 -66.32 15.17
CA ILE A 242 -17.27 -66.26 16.38
C ILE A 242 -18.06 -66.52 17.67
N LEU A 243 -19.39 -66.46 17.62
CA LEU A 243 -20.25 -66.70 18.77
C LEU A 243 -20.46 -68.20 19.00
N PRO A 244 -20.22 -68.72 20.22
CA PRO A 244 -20.64 -70.08 20.58
C PRO A 244 -22.16 -70.25 20.45
N SER A 245 -22.61 -71.46 20.09
CA SER A 245 -24.04 -71.77 19.95
C SER A 245 -24.83 -71.70 21.27
N SER A 246 -24.15 -71.63 22.41
CA SER A 246 -24.72 -71.52 23.76
C SER A 246 -25.14 -70.10 24.15
N VAL A 247 -24.78 -69.08 23.37
CA VAL A 247 -25.08 -67.67 23.68
C VAL A 247 -26.54 -67.36 23.37
N THR A 248 -27.27 -66.89 24.37
CA THR A 248 -28.68 -66.47 24.23
C THR A 248 -28.88 -64.97 24.47
N LYS A 249 -27.87 -64.25 24.97
CA LYS A 249 -27.97 -62.82 25.33
C LYS A 249 -26.74 -62.02 24.88
N ILE A 250 -26.95 -60.83 24.32
CA ILE A 250 -25.90 -59.90 23.89
C ILE A 250 -26.03 -58.57 24.64
N ALA A 251 -25.00 -58.21 25.42
CA ALA A 251 -24.89 -56.88 26.01
C ALA A 251 -23.93 -56.04 25.16
N VAL A 252 -24.35 -54.86 24.74
CA VAL A 252 -23.54 -53.95 23.91
C VAL A 252 -23.08 -52.81 24.80
N LEU A 253 -21.77 -52.59 24.88
CA LEU A 253 -21.18 -51.49 25.64
C LEU A 253 -20.69 -50.42 24.69
N GLN A 254 -21.09 -49.18 24.94
CA GLN A 254 -20.68 -48.03 24.14
C GLN A 254 -20.07 -46.96 25.05
N GLY A 255 -18.84 -46.56 24.77
CA GLY A 255 -18.22 -45.40 25.42
C GLY A 255 -18.92 -44.12 24.98
N VAL A 256 -19.42 -43.33 25.91
CA VAL A 256 -20.02 -42.02 25.62
C VAL A 256 -19.52 -40.98 26.62
N SER A 257 -19.21 -39.78 26.13
CA SER A 257 -18.70 -38.69 26.97
C SER A 257 -19.79 -38.10 27.86
N LYS A 258 -21.04 -38.08 27.37
CA LYS A 258 -22.19 -37.39 27.97
C LYS A 258 -23.36 -38.34 28.18
N LYS A 259 -24.10 -38.11 29.28
CA LYS A 259 -25.33 -38.84 29.55
C LYS A 259 -26.45 -38.29 28.65
N SER A 260 -27.00 -39.13 27.78
CA SER A 260 -28.14 -38.74 26.94
C SER A 260 -29.34 -38.32 27.81
N GLN A 261 -29.94 -37.17 27.49
CA GLN A 261 -31.18 -36.69 28.12
C GLN A 261 -32.44 -37.16 27.36
N SER A 262 -32.27 -37.72 26.15
CA SER A 262 -33.37 -38.22 25.31
C SER A 262 -33.43 -39.75 25.32
N ASN A 263 -34.64 -40.29 25.32
CA ASN A 263 -34.91 -41.74 25.20
C ASN A 263 -34.82 -42.21 23.73
N GLU A 264 -33.88 -41.69 22.95
CA GLU A 264 -33.75 -42.00 21.53
C GLU A 264 -32.99 -43.31 21.28
N PHE A 265 -33.38 -44.01 20.21
CA PHE A 265 -32.81 -45.28 19.83
C PHE A 265 -31.38 -45.11 19.30
N GLN A 266 -30.41 -45.79 19.92
CA GLN A 266 -28.99 -45.58 19.62
C GLN A 266 -28.58 -46.22 18.28
N PRO A 267 -27.79 -45.53 17.42
CA PRO A 267 -27.42 -46.03 16.09
C PRO A 267 -26.73 -47.40 16.09
N PHE A 268 -25.95 -47.71 17.13
CA PHE A 268 -25.18 -48.96 17.23
C PHE A 268 -26.09 -50.20 17.32
N LEU A 269 -27.24 -50.09 17.99
CA LEU A 269 -28.20 -51.19 18.08
C LEU A 269 -28.80 -51.57 16.72
N LEU A 270 -28.88 -50.63 15.78
CA LEU A 270 -29.45 -50.86 14.46
C LEU A 270 -28.63 -51.87 13.64
N ASP A 271 -27.33 -52.01 13.90
CA ASP A 271 -26.47 -52.98 13.21
C ASP A 271 -26.74 -54.43 13.61
N PHE A 272 -27.32 -54.64 14.80
CA PHE A 272 -27.78 -55.94 15.26
C PHE A 272 -29.20 -56.22 14.76
N PHE A 273 -30.08 -55.21 14.83
CA PHE A 273 -31.48 -55.39 14.45
C PHE A 273 -31.75 -55.38 12.94
N GLY A 274 -30.82 -54.85 12.13
CA GLY A 274 -30.88 -54.98 10.67
C GLY A 274 -30.96 -56.43 10.19
N ASN A 275 -30.39 -57.38 10.95
CA ASN A 275 -30.41 -58.81 10.67
C ASN A 275 -31.17 -59.60 11.76
N PHE A 276 -32.29 -59.05 12.24
CA PHE A 276 -33.09 -59.63 13.34
C PHE A 276 -33.44 -61.11 13.13
N ASN A 277 -33.77 -61.52 11.91
CA ASN A 277 -34.12 -62.91 11.59
C ASN A 277 -32.96 -63.89 11.89
N GLU A 278 -31.71 -63.48 11.68
CA GLU A 278 -30.54 -64.30 11.95
C GLU A 278 -30.29 -64.43 13.46
N LEU A 279 -30.53 -63.36 14.24
CA LEU A 279 -30.48 -63.41 15.70
C LEU A 279 -31.52 -64.39 16.26
N VAL A 280 -32.75 -64.34 15.76
CA VAL A 280 -33.83 -65.26 16.14
C VAL A 280 -33.45 -66.70 15.79
N SER A 281 -32.88 -66.93 14.61
CA SER A 281 -32.44 -68.28 14.17
C SER A 281 -31.35 -68.89 15.06
N ARG A 282 -30.57 -68.03 15.75
CA ARG A 282 -29.52 -68.40 16.69
C ARG A 282 -30.00 -68.48 18.15
N ASN A 283 -31.31 -68.39 18.40
CA ASN A 283 -31.91 -68.35 19.74
C ASN A 283 -31.36 -67.24 20.65
N ILE A 284 -31.02 -66.08 20.07
CA ILE A 284 -30.62 -64.90 20.85
C ILE A 284 -31.90 -64.16 21.26
N GLU A 285 -32.21 -64.21 22.55
CA GLU A 285 -33.47 -63.73 23.13
C GLU A 285 -33.45 -62.23 23.44
N GLN A 286 -32.26 -61.66 23.72
CA GLN A 286 -32.16 -60.30 24.25
C GLN A 286 -30.86 -59.61 23.83
N VAL A 287 -30.98 -58.39 23.29
CA VAL A 287 -29.88 -57.48 22.95
C VAL A 287 -30.11 -56.15 23.68
N VAL A 288 -29.17 -55.73 24.53
CA VAL A 288 -29.32 -54.52 25.37
C VAL A 288 -28.06 -53.68 25.26
N LEU A 289 -28.20 -52.37 25.02
CA LEU A 289 -27.10 -51.42 25.04
C LEU A 289 -26.94 -50.80 26.44
N THR A 290 -25.70 -50.58 26.84
CA THR A 290 -25.34 -49.83 28.05
C THR A 290 -24.26 -48.82 27.70
N ASN A 291 -24.54 -47.57 28.04
CA ASN A 291 -23.60 -46.46 27.87
C ASN A 291 -22.61 -46.44 29.03
N ILE A 292 -21.34 -46.25 28.72
CA ILE A 292 -20.23 -46.25 29.69
C ILE A 292 -19.50 -44.90 29.58
N GLY A 293 -19.42 -44.18 30.70
CA GLY A 293 -18.57 -43.00 30.84
C GLY A 293 -17.16 -43.37 31.35
N ASN A 294 -16.58 -42.50 32.17
CA ASN A 294 -15.34 -42.84 32.86
C ASN A 294 -15.61 -43.78 34.03
N VAL A 295 -14.94 -44.93 34.05
CA VAL A 295 -15.15 -45.98 35.05
C VAL A 295 -13.83 -46.39 35.68
N ASN A 296 -13.83 -46.49 37.02
CA ASN A 296 -12.68 -46.97 37.80
C ASN A 296 -12.94 -48.33 38.47
N ASP A 297 -14.22 -48.73 38.63
CA ASP A 297 -14.63 -50.01 39.20
C ASP A 297 -15.24 -50.91 38.11
N TYR A 298 -14.36 -51.56 37.35
CA TYR A 298 -14.73 -52.41 36.23
C TYR A 298 -15.56 -53.63 36.64
N GLY A 299 -15.33 -54.16 37.85
CA GLY A 299 -16.07 -55.33 38.36
C GLY A 299 -17.54 -55.00 38.63
N ASN A 300 -17.82 -53.85 39.25
CA ASN A 300 -19.18 -53.39 39.48
C ASN A 300 -19.92 -53.07 38.16
N VAL A 301 -19.22 -52.47 37.19
CA VAL A 301 -19.79 -52.19 35.86
C VAL A 301 -20.26 -53.49 35.19
N ILE A 302 -19.39 -54.50 35.10
CA ILE A 302 -19.74 -55.78 34.48
C ILE A 302 -20.89 -56.48 35.22
N ASN A 303 -20.87 -56.49 36.56
CA ASN A 303 -21.96 -57.06 37.35
C ASN A 303 -23.31 -56.35 37.11
N THR A 304 -23.28 -55.02 36.98
CA THR A 304 -24.49 -54.21 36.72
C THR A 304 -25.03 -54.46 35.32
N VAL A 305 -24.17 -54.55 34.31
CA VAL A 305 -24.53 -54.93 32.93
C VAL A 305 -25.19 -56.31 32.90
N ILE A 306 -24.57 -57.30 33.55
CA ILE A 306 -25.09 -58.68 33.64
C ILE A 306 -26.44 -58.71 34.37
N SER A 307 -26.57 -57.94 35.45
CA SER A 307 -27.85 -57.81 36.17
C SER A 307 -28.93 -57.20 35.27
N ASN A 308 -28.61 -56.16 34.50
CA ASN A 308 -29.55 -55.48 33.64
C ASN A 308 -30.05 -56.36 32.48
N ILE A 309 -29.16 -57.07 31.78
CA ILE A 309 -29.54 -57.97 30.68
C ILE A 309 -30.29 -59.23 31.15
N ASN A 310 -30.25 -59.54 32.45
CA ASN A 310 -31.01 -60.63 33.02
C ASN A 310 -32.42 -60.23 33.49
N LYS A 311 -32.76 -58.93 33.47
CA LYS A 311 -34.12 -58.46 33.75
C LYS A 311 -35.06 -58.79 32.59
N LYS A 312 -36.31 -59.11 32.93
CA LYS A 312 -37.40 -59.30 31.96
C LYS A 312 -37.68 -58.02 31.15
N GLU A 313 -37.51 -56.86 31.79
CA GLU A 313 -37.55 -55.53 31.17
C GLU A 313 -36.22 -54.81 31.50
N PRO A 314 -35.21 -54.90 30.62
CA PRO A 314 -33.93 -54.25 30.82
C PRO A 314 -34.04 -52.73 30.69
N ASP A 315 -33.19 -52.00 31.41
CA ASP A 315 -33.04 -50.56 31.20
C ASP A 315 -32.20 -50.34 29.93
N ASN A 316 -32.84 -49.86 28.86
CA ASN A 316 -32.20 -49.62 27.57
C ASN A 316 -31.40 -48.30 27.53
N ASN A 317 -31.53 -47.45 28.55
CA ASN A 317 -30.81 -46.16 28.65
C ASN A 317 -29.83 -46.16 29.82
N LEU A 318 -29.40 -47.35 30.25
CA LEU A 318 -28.47 -47.52 31.36
C LEU A 318 -27.15 -46.81 31.05
N PHE A 319 -26.78 -45.87 31.91
CA PHE A 319 -25.49 -45.16 31.87
C PHE A 319 -24.70 -45.50 33.14
N LEU A 320 -23.47 -45.99 32.97
CA LEU A 320 -22.58 -46.40 34.05
C LEU A 320 -21.26 -45.61 34.02
N GLY A 321 -20.82 -45.12 35.17
CA GLY A 321 -19.62 -44.30 35.31
C GLY A 321 -19.92 -42.82 35.49
N GLU A 322 -18.86 -42.01 35.53
CA GLU A 322 -18.98 -40.56 35.54
C GLU A 322 -19.02 -40.03 34.11
N SER A 323 -19.94 -39.10 33.84
CA SER A 323 -19.88 -38.27 32.64
C SER A 323 -18.56 -37.49 32.65
N ASN A 324 -17.96 -37.28 31.48
CA ASN A 324 -16.73 -36.50 31.36
C ASN A 324 -16.95 -34.98 31.59
N GLU A 325 -18.12 -34.59 32.13
CA GLU A 325 -18.57 -33.23 32.42
C GLU A 325 -17.58 -32.42 33.27
N LYS A 326 -16.81 -33.07 34.16
CA LYS A 326 -15.85 -32.39 35.06
C LYS A 326 -14.47 -32.12 34.44
N ALA A 327 -14.09 -32.83 33.38
CA ALA A 327 -12.82 -32.59 32.68
C ALA A 327 -12.99 -31.48 31.62
N GLU A 328 -14.18 -31.38 31.01
CA GLU A 328 -14.53 -30.29 30.10
C GLU A 328 -14.50 -28.94 30.82
N GLU A 329 -15.15 -28.74 31.97
CA GLU A 329 -15.35 -27.39 32.55
C GLU A 329 -14.11 -26.66 33.11
N GLN A 330 -13.00 -27.35 33.43
CA GLN A 330 -11.91 -26.74 34.21
C GLN A 330 -10.52 -26.71 33.56
N ALA A 331 -10.21 -27.51 32.55
CA ALA A 331 -8.89 -27.47 31.89
C ALA A 331 -8.99 -26.98 30.45
N GLU A 332 -9.78 -27.66 29.61
CA GLU A 332 -10.06 -27.17 28.25
C GLU A 332 -11.00 -25.98 28.26
N VAL A 333 -12.07 -25.98 29.06
CA VAL A 333 -12.93 -24.79 29.20
C VAL A 333 -12.21 -23.67 29.94
N THR A 334 -11.23 -23.88 30.85
CA THR A 334 -10.47 -22.74 31.39
C THR A 334 -9.49 -22.17 30.37
N GLN A 335 -8.89 -23.00 29.52
CA GLN A 335 -7.96 -22.55 28.48
C GLN A 335 -8.71 -21.96 27.27
N LEU A 336 -9.77 -22.62 26.77
CA LEU A 336 -10.74 -22.07 25.81
C LEU A 336 -11.50 -20.88 26.37
N ILE A 337 -12.02 -20.86 27.60
CA ILE A 337 -12.63 -19.63 28.18
C ILE A 337 -11.57 -18.56 28.35
N SER A 338 -10.31 -18.86 28.68
CA SER A 338 -9.28 -17.83 28.77
C SER A 338 -8.91 -17.26 27.39
N SER A 339 -8.81 -18.11 26.37
CA SER A 339 -8.47 -17.72 24.99
C SER A 339 -9.67 -17.09 24.28
N VAL A 340 -10.87 -17.64 24.42
CA VAL A 340 -12.15 -17.06 23.98
C VAL A 340 -12.45 -15.80 24.78
N LYS A 341 -12.19 -15.70 26.09
CA LYS A 341 -12.27 -14.39 26.80
C LYS A 341 -11.28 -13.41 26.24
N LYS A 342 -10.08 -13.83 25.86
CA LYS A 342 -9.08 -12.91 25.27
C LYS A 342 -9.48 -12.47 23.87
N VAL A 343 -9.98 -13.37 23.01
CA VAL A 343 -10.55 -13.03 21.69
C VAL A 343 -11.79 -12.18 21.82
N VAL A 344 -12.74 -12.56 22.69
CA VAL A 344 -13.92 -11.76 23.02
C VAL A 344 -13.52 -10.44 23.66
N ASN A 345 -12.42 -10.34 24.41
CA ASN A 345 -11.90 -9.07 24.92
C ASN A 345 -11.30 -8.19 23.81
N LEU A 346 -10.72 -8.79 22.77
CA LEU A 346 -10.21 -8.10 21.59
C LEU A 346 -11.38 -7.64 20.68
N GLU A 347 -12.33 -8.53 20.38
CA GLU A 347 -13.56 -8.26 19.60
C GLU A 347 -14.55 -7.35 20.37
N ASP A 348 -14.47 -7.34 21.70
CA ASP A 348 -15.22 -6.46 22.58
C ASP A 348 -15.00 -5.00 22.22
N ALA A 349 -13.90 -4.62 21.57
CA ALA A 349 -13.69 -3.26 21.11
C ALA A 349 -14.85 -2.77 20.22
N TYR A 350 -15.29 -3.60 19.25
CA TYR A 350 -16.40 -3.27 18.37
C TYR A 350 -17.76 -3.45 19.04
N ILE A 351 -17.92 -4.49 19.86
CA ILE A 351 -19.17 -4.77 20.57
C ILE A 351 -19.44 -3.69 21.65
N LYS A 352 -18.40 -3.19 22.33
CA LYS A 352 -18.49 -2.08 23.28
C LYS A 352 -18.91 -0.80 22.59
N VAL A 353 -18.37 -0.51 21.39
CA VAL A 353 -18.79 0.64 20.59
C VAL A 353 -20.27 0.54 20.21
N LEU A 354 -20.72 -0.63 19.73
CA LEU A 354 -22.14 -0.88 19.44
C LEU A 354 -23.01 -0.69 20.69
N LYS A 355 -22.63 -1.26 21.83
CA LYS A 355 -23.36 -1.13 23.10
C LYS A 355 -23.38 0.31 23.62
N GLN A 356 -22.30 1.06 23.44
CA GLN A 356 -22.20 2.45 23.86
C GLN A 356 -23.08 3.36 22.99
N LEU A 357 -23.11 3.13 21.68
CA LEU A 357 -23.92 3.91 20.74
C LEU A 357 -25.41 3.64 20.88
N PHE A 358 -25.81 2.38 21.07
CA PHE A 358 -27.22 1.98 21.01
C PHE A 358 -27.83 1.62 22.36
N SER A 359 -27.05 1.44 23.43
CA SER A 359 -27.49 1.15 24.81
C SER A 359 -28.73 0.25 24.91
N SER A 360 -29.87 0.72 25.45
CA SER A 360 -31.12 -0.05 25.60
C SER A 360 -31.84 -0.36 24.29
N ASN A 361 -31.40 0.22 23.18
CA ASN A 361 -31.99 0.11 21.85
C ASN A 361 -31.18 -0.79 20.90
N LEU A 362 -30.16 -1.50 21.40
CA LEU A 362 -29.40 -2.49 20.64
C LEU A 362 -30.07 -3.86 20.70
N GLN A 363 -30.16 -4.52 19.55
CA GLN A 363 -30.53 -5.92 19.47
C GLN A 363 -29.53 -6.70 18.62
N ILE A 364 -28.73 -7.55 19.26
CA ILE A 364 -27.85 -8.48 18.54
C ILE A 364 -28.60 -9.81 18.41
N LEU A 365 -28.95 -10.17 17.17
CA LEU A 365 -29.90 -11.25 16.88
C LEU A 365 -29.32 -12.65 17.10
N ASN A 366 -28.01 -12.78 16.92
CA ASN A 366 -27.22 -13.98 17.14
C ASN A 366 -26.39 -13.95 18.44
N GLN A 367 -26.75 -13.07 19.39
CA GLN A 367 -26.12 -13.02 20.70
C GLN A 367 -26.53 -14.22 21.56
N PHE A 368 -25.54 -14.96 22.02
CA PHE A 368 -25.70 -16.20 22.81
C PHE A 368 -26.22 -15.90 24.23
N SER A 369 -27.25 -16.63 24.68
CA SER A 369 -27.74 -16.53 26.07
C SER A 369 -28.24 -17.84 26.66
N SER A 370 -27.91 -19.01 26.09
CA SER A 370 -28.26 -20.31 26.68
C SER A 370 -27.27 -21.40 26.27
N GLU A 371 -26.91 -22.26 27.22
CA GLU A 371 -25.91 -23.34 27.14
C GLU A 371 -26.14 -24.41 26.05
N THR A 372 -27.19 -24.33 25.23
CA THR A 372 -27.68 -25.42 24.37
C THR A 372 -27.80 -25.12 22.87
N ILE A 373 -27.37 -23.97 22.35
CA ILE A 373 -27.49 -23.65 20.91
C ILE A 373 -26.21 -22.99 20.37
N GLU A 374 -25.63 -23.55 19.30
CA GLU A 374 -24.35 -23.11 18.71
C GLU A 374 -24.32 -21.61 18.33
N PRO A 375 -23.20 -20.89 18.59
CA PRO A 375 -23.06 -19.48 18.26
C PRO A 375 -22.77 -19.26 16.76
N SER A 376 -23.23 -18.11 16.24
CA SER A 376 -22.78 -17.46 15.00
C SER A 376 -23.31 -17.94 13.63
N ASN A 377 -24.47 -18.60 13.54
CA ASN A 377 -25.08 -18.81 12.21
C ASN A 377 -25.92 -17.58 11.75
N PRO A 378 -25.56 -16.91 10.64
CA PRO A 378 -26.28 -15.75 10.11
C PRO A 378 -27.70 -16.06 9.64
N GLU A 379 -27.98 -17.27 9.14
CA GLU A 379 -29.32 -17.68 8.69
C GLU A 379 -30.32 -17.76 9.85
N PHE A 380 -29.88 -18.29 10.99
CA PHE A 380 -30.70 -18.33 12.20
C PHE A 380 -31.04 -16.93 12.71
N GLY A 381 -30.03 -16.06 12.79
CA GLY A 381 -30.21 -14.67 13.22
C GLY A 381 -31.15 -13.90 12.29
N PHE A 382 -31.01 -14.09 10.97
CA PHE A 382 -31.89 -13.50 9.98
C PHE A 382 -33.32 -14.06 10.05
N GLY A 383 -33.49 -15.38 10.24
CA GLY A 383 -34.79 -15.99 10.47
C GLY A 383 -35.51 -15.45 11.71
N ARG A 384 -34.77 -15.22 12.81
CA ARG A 384 -35.29 -14.57 14.02
C ARG A 384 -35.77 -13.15 13.74
N PHE A 385 -35.01 -12.39 12.97
CA PHE A 385 -35.39 -11.04 12.55
C PHE A 385 -36.69 -11.02 11.73
N LEU A 386 -36.81 -11.90 10.73
CA LEU A 386 -38.03 -11.98 9.90
C LEU A 386 -39.27 -12.32 10.74
N LYS A 387 -39.13 -13.19 11.74
CA LYS A 387 -40.23 -13.51 12.67
C LYS A 387 -40.67 -12.27 13.47
N GLN A 388 -39.72 -11.48 13.96
CA GLN A 388 -40.01 -10.27 14.74
C GLN A 388 -40.61 -9.16 13.87
N GLU A 389 -40.15 -9.02 12.63
CA GLU A 389 -40.71 -8.08 11.66
C GLU A 389 -42.18 -8.43 11.37
N ALA A 390 -42.48 -9.71 11.10
CA ALA A 390 -43.85 -10.16 10.86
C ALA A 390 -44.79 -9.87 12.05
N GLN A 391 -44.31 -10.09 13.28
CA GLN A 391 -45.05 -9.74 14.51
C GLN A 391 -45.28 -8.22 14.64
N ARG A 392 -44.29 -7.42 14.24
CA ARG A 392 -44.38 -5.95 14.27
C ARG A 392 -45.37 -5.42 13.24
N GLU A 393 -45.39 -5.98 12.03
CA GLU A 393 -46.39 -5.62 11.00
C GLU A 393 -47.82 -5.95 11.46
N GLU A 394 -48.01 -7.09 12.12
CA GLU A 394 -49.30 -7.47 12.71
C GLU A 394 -49.73 -6.47 13.80
N LEU A 395 -48.79 -6.06 14.66
CA LEU A 395 -49.02 -5.05 15.70
C LEU A 395 -49.39 -3.68 15.12
N ILE A 396 -48.71 -3.24 14.07
CA ILE A 396 -49.01 -1.97 13.36
C ILE A 396 -50.39 -2.02 12.70
N SER A 397 -50.74 -3.14 12.08
CA SER A 397 -52.06 -3.36 11.49
C SER A 397 -53.15 -3.24 12.56
N LEU A 398 -52.97 -3.92 13.70
CA LEU A 398 -53.88 -3.83 14.84
C LEU A 398 -54.00 -2.40 15.38
N ALA A 399 -52.87 -1.69 15.55
CA ALA A 399 -52.84 -0.29 15.98
C ALA A 399 -53.64 0.63 15.05
N LYS A 400 -53.49 0.49 13.72
CA LYS A 400 -54.27 1.28 12.73
C LYS A 400 -55.77 1.01 12.81
N THR A 401 -56.17 -0.24 13.04
CA THR A 401 -57.59 -0.61 13.17
C THR A 401 -58.20 -0.27 14.53
N SER A 402 -57.38 0.14 15.50
CA SER A 402 -57.81 0.37 16.89
C SER A 402 -57.76 1.86 17.29
N LEU A 403 -57.83 2.79 16.34
CA LEU A 403 -57.81 4.24 16.63
C LEU A 403 -59.17 4.84 17.05
N ASP A 404 -60.09 4.01 17.56
CA ASP A 404 -61.39 4.42 18.06
C ASP A 404 -61.45 4.26 19.60
N PRO A 405 -61.64 5.36 20.36
CA PRO A 405 -61.70 5.31 21.82
C PRO A 405 -62.80 4.38 22.37
N SER A 406 -63.88 4.13 21.63
CA SER A 406 -64.96 3.23 22.05
C SER A 406 -64.51 1.76 22.22
N LEU A 407 -63.35 1.41 21.65
CA LEU A 407 -62.80 0.05 21.67
C LEU A 407 -62.08 -0.32 22.98
N TYR A 408 -61.78 0.63 23.89
CA TYR A 408 -60.91 0.39 25.05
C TYR A 408 -61.62 0.31 26.41
N LEU A 409 -62.93 0.63 26.48
CA LEU A 409 -63.77 0.51 27.70
C LEU A 409 -63.08 0.99 29.01
N SER A 410 -62.29 2.07 28.94
CA SER A 410 -61.47 2.59 30.04
C SER A 410 -61.51 4.13 30.08
N GLU A 411 -61.31 4.73 31.25
CA GLU A 411 -61.16 6.19 31.40
C GLU A 411 -59.94 6.73 30.62
N ASP A 412 -58.94 5.87 30.38
CA ASP A 412 -57.73 6.19 29.61
C ASP A 412 -57.89 6.00 28.09
N ALA A 413 -59.07 5.64 27.59
CA ALA A 413 -59.29 5.28 26.18
C ALA A 413 -58.81 6.35 25.18
N ASN A 414 -59.09 7.63 25.46
CA ASN A 414 -58.62 8.74 24.62
C ASN A 414 -57.10 8.89 24.65
N LYS A 415 -56.48 8.64 25.80
CA LYS A 415 -55.03 8.69 25.99
C LYS A 415 -54.34 7.56 25.22
N ILE A 416 -54.90 6.35 25.27
CA ILE A 416 -54.40 5.19 24.51
C ILE A 416 -54.43 5.47 23.01
N VAL A 417 -55.54 6.00 22.47
CA VAL A 417 -55.65 6.34 21.04
C VAL A 417 -54.68 7.45 20.62
N GLN A 418 -54.49 8.47 21.46
CA GLN A 418 -53.51 9.52 21.21
C GLN A 418 -52.08 8.97 21.17
N LEU A 419 -51.70 8.13 22.15
CA LEU A 419 -50.38 7.52 22.19
C LEU A 419 -50.16 6.53 21.03
N LEU A 420 -51.16 5.74 20.65
CA LEU A 420 -51.09 4.84 19.50
C LEU A 420 -50.93 5.61 18.18
N SER A 421 -51.66 6.71 18.01
CA SER A 421 -51.52 7.59 16.84
C SER A 421 -50.11 8.21 16.78
N LYS A 422 -49.59 8.62 17.93
CA LYS A 422 -48.22 9.14 18.07
C LYS A 422 -47.17 8.06 17.75
N TRP A 423 -47.33 6.85 18.29
CA TRP A 423 -46.44 5.72 18.04
C TRP A 423 -46.44 5.29 16.57
N LEU A 424 -47.61 5.26 15.91
CA LEU A 424 -47.74 4.99 14.48
C LEU A 424 -47.03 6.03 13.61
N SER A 425 -46.94 7.29 14.07
CA SER A 425 -46.27 8.36 13.33
C SER A 425 -44.75 8.20 13.24
N PHE A 426 -44.15 7.43 14.17
CA PHE A 426 -42.73 7.11 14.19
C PHE A 426 -42.36 5.91 13.30
N ASN A 427 -43.36 5.15 12.82
CA ASN A 427 -43.12 3.95 12.04
C ASN A 427 -42.77 4.25 10.57
N GLY A 428 -41.65 3.70 10.09
CA GLY A 428 -41.17 3.91 8.71
C GLY A 428 -40.53 5.28 8.44
N ARG A 429 -40.12 5.99 9.50
CA ARG A 429 -39.33 7.24 9.43
C ARG A 429 -37.91 7.01 9.92
N ASP A 430 -36.98 7.79 9.41
CA ASP A 430 -35.63 7.90 9.96
C ASP A 430 -35.69 8.72 11.25
N LEU A 431 -35.69 8.03 12.39
CA LEU A 431 -35.77 8.67 13.71
C LEU A 431 -34.38 9.13 14.15
N ASP A 432 -34.26 10.40 14.56
CA ASP A 432 -33.08 10.86 15.30
C ASP A 432 -33.11 10.36 16.77
N GLU A 433 -32.05 10.64 17.52
CA GLU A 433 -31.90 10.14 18.89
C GLU A 433 -33.01 10.65 19.84
N ALA A 434 -33.44 11.89 19.69
CA ALA A 434 -34.50 12.48 20.52
C ALA A 434 -35.86 11.87 20.18
N GLN A 435 -36.14 11.69 18.89
CA GLN A 435 -37.36 11.04 18.40
C GLN A 435 -37.41 9.56 18.78
N LEU A 436 -36.28 8.86 18.76
CA LEU A 436 -36.20 7.46 19.17
C LEU A 436 -36.48 7.30 20.68
N GLN A 437 -35.92 8.18 21.52
CA GLN A 437 -36.20 8.21 22.95
C GLN A 437 -37.69 8.49 23.21
N GLU A 438 -38.28 9.45 22.49
CA GLU A 438 -39.70 9.77 22.59
C GLU A 438 -40.59 8.61 22.12
N ALA A 439 -40.23 7.94 21.01
CA ALA A 439 -40.97 6.80 20.47
C ALA A 439 -40.94 5.60 21.44
N ASN A 440 -39.79 5.33 22.05
CA ASN A 440 -39.60 4.25 23.01
C ASN A 440 -40.30 4.53 24.35
N ALA A 441 -40.26 5.78 24.83
CA ALA A 441 -41.04 6.21 25.99
C ALA A 441 -42.55 6.06 25.74
N THR A 442 -43.02 6.46 24.55
CA THR A 442 -44.41 6.30 24.12
C THR A 442 -44.81 4.82 24.08
N GLY A 443 -43.96 3.94 23.53
CA GLY A 443 -44.20 2.49 23.49
C GLY A 443 -44.29 1.84 24.87
N LEU A 444 -43.44 2.26 25.81
CA LEU A 444 -43.48 1.82 27.21
C LEU A 444 -44.77 2.25 27.90
N GLU A 445 -45.19 3.50 27.71
CA GLU A 445 -46.42 4.04 28.29
C GLU A 445 -47.67 3.33 27.72
N ILE A 446 -47.68 3.04 26.42
CA ILE A 446 -48.73 2.23 25.78
C ILE A 446 -48.80 0.85 26.43
N PHE A 447 -47.67 0.16 26.55
CA PHE A 447 -47.66 -1.19 27.15
C PHE A 447 -48.16 -1.18 28.60
N GLN A 448 -47.77 -0.20 29.40
CA GLN A 448 -48.25 -0.05 30.79
C GLN A 448 -49.76 0.17 30.85
N LEU A 449 -50.29 1.06 30.00
CA LEU A 449 -51.74 1.33 29.93
C LEU A 449 -52.55 0.14 29.41
N LEU A 450 -52.00 -0.64 28.48
CA LEU A 450 -52.61 -1.89 28.02
C LEU A 450 -52.59 -2.96 29.11
N GLN A 451 -51.51 -3.04 29.90
CA GLN A 451 -51.39 -4.01 31.00
C GLN A 451 -52.35 -3.70 32.15
N SER A 452 -52.63 -2.42 32.43
CA SER A 452 -53.56 -1.98 33.48
C SER A 452 -55.05 -2.00 33.08
N ASN A 453 -55.37 -2.13 31.79
CA ASN A 453 -56.74 -2.04 31.27
C ASN A 453 -57.17 -3.30 30.47
N GLN A 454 -57.07 -4.48 31.08
CA GLN A 454 -57.33 -5.78 30.39
C GLN A 454 -58.81 -6.11 30.15
N ASP A 455 -59.73 -5.21 30.48
CA ASP A 455 -61.17 -5.44 30.41
C ASP A 455 -61.74 -5.36 28.98
N SER A 456 -60.96 -4.84 28.02
CA SER A 456 -61.34 -4.75 26.60
C SER A 456 -60.79 -5.91 25.76
N SER A 457 -61.65 -6.46 24.89
CA SER A 457 -61.26 -7.46 23.89
C SER A 457 -60.16 -6.97 22.92
N THR A 458 -60.04 -5.66 22.71
CA THR A 458 -59.01 -5.05 21.86
C THR A 458 -57.66 -5.04 22.57
N VAL A 459 -57.63 -4.73 23.87
CA VAL A 459 -56.41 -4.76 24.70
C VAL A 459 -55.85 -6.17 24.82
N LEU A 460 -56.71 -7.17 25.01
CA LEU A 460 -56.30 -8.58 25.03
C LEU A 460 -55.68 -9.05 23.70
N LYS A 461 -56.11 -8.49 22.56
CA LYS A 461 -55.48 -8.77 21.25
C LYS A 461 -54.07 -8.16 21.17
N PHE A 462 -53.87 -6.93 21.66
CA PHE A 462 -52.54 -6.32 21.73
C PHE A 462 -51.59 -7.15 22.60
N LEU A 463 -52.00 -7.55 23.80
CA LEU A 463 -51.17 -8.34 24.73
C LEU A 463 -50.90 -9.78 24.23
N LYS A 464 -51.74 -10.32 23.34
CA LYS A 464 -51.51 -11.62 22.71
C LYS A 464 -50.42 -11.56 21.62
N ILE A 465 -50.41 -10.51 20.80
CA ILE A 465 -49.44 -10.33 19.71
C ILE A 465 -48.10 -9.81 20.26
N ALA A 466 -48.17 -8.90 21.24
CA ALA A 466 -47.04 -8.20 21.84
C ALA A 466 -47.05 -8.37 23.39
N PRO A 467 -46.65 -9.54 23.90
CA PRO A 467 -46.74 -9.89 25.32
C PRO A 467 -45.72 -9.17 26.21
N THR A 468 -44.71 -8.54 25.61
CA THR A 468 -43.64 -7.83 26.32
C THR A 468 -43.53 -6.38 25.85
N SER A 469 -43.11 -5.48 26.74
CA SER A 469 -42.85 -4.07 26.42
C SER A 469 -41.85 -3.90 25.27
N ASP A 470 -40.88 -4.80 25.17
CA ASP A 470 -39.88 -4.88 24.09
C ASP A 470 -40.49 -4.90 22.68
N SER A 471 -41.70 -5.40 22.52
CA SER A 471 -42.41 -5.47 21.23
C SER A 471 -42.85 -4.10 20.71
N PHE A 472 -43.01 -3.11 21.61
CA PHE A 472 -43.41 -1.74 21.30
C PHE A 472 -42.22 -0.78 21.14
N ILE A 473 -41.01 -1.23 21.47
CA ILE A 473 -39.77 -0.44 21.40
C ILE A 473 -39.17 -0.54 20.00
N PHE A 474 -38.55 0.53 19.51
CA PHE A 474 -37.74 0.57 18.29
C PHE A 474 -36.29 0.25 18.65
N LYS A 475 -35.74 -0.82 18.06
CA LYS A 475 -34.36 -1.29 18.28
C LYS A 475 -33.60 -1.40 16.97
N SER A 476 -32.29 -1.15 17.01
CA SER A 476 -31.38 -1.41 15.90
C SER A 476 -30.96 -2.87 15.93
N SER A 477 -31.29 -3.61 14.87
CA SER A 477 -31.01 -5.05 14.75
C SER A 477 -29.67 -5.30 14.06
N TRP A 478 -28.79 -6.07 14.71
CA TRP A 478 -27.45 -6.39 14.25
C TRP A 478 -27.18 -7.90 14.23
N LEU A 479 -26.50 -8.36 13.18
CA LEU A 479 -25.83 -9.67 13.11
C LEU A 479 -24.32 -9.44 13.23
N ILE A 480 -23.64 -10.24 14.05
CA ILE A 480 -22.18 -10.15 14.21
C ILE A 480 -21.54 -11.45 13.75
N GLY A 481 -20.61 -11.38 12.80
CA GLY A 481 -19.91 -12.55 12.24
C GLY A 481 -18.40 -12.35 12.18
N SER A 482 -17.68 -13.43 11.90
CA SER A 482 -16.23 -13.40 11.65
C SER A 482 -15.92 -13.48 10.16
N ASP A 483 -14.64 -13.42 9.80
CA ASP A 483 -14.17 -13.55 8.42
C ASP A 483 -14.44 -14.90 7.78
N ALA A 484 -14.86 -15.92 8.55
CA ALA A 484 -15.35 -17.19 8.02
C ALA A 484 -16.49 -16.97 7.00
N TRP A 485 -17.37 -15.99 7.24
CA TRP A 485 -18.50 -15.70 6.33
C TRP A 485 -18.06 -15.12 4.97
N SER A 486 -16.79 -14.70 4.84
CA SER A 486 -16.20 -14.09 3.64
C SER A 486 -15.60 -15.10 2.65
N TYR A 487 -15.36 -16.35 3.06
CA TYR A 487 -14.77 -17.37 2.19
C TYR A 487 -15.79 -17.98 1.23
N ASP A 488 -17.01 -18.25 1.71
CA ASP A 488 -18.13 -18.71 0.87
C ASP A 488 -19.43 -17.91 1.07
N LEU A 489 -19.49 -16.74 0.43
CA LEU A 489 -20.64 -15.83 0.45
C LEU A 489 -21.98 -16.44 0.00
N GLY A 490 -21.95 -17.53 -0.79
CA GLY A 490 -23.17 -18.15 -1.33
C GLY A 490 -23.88 -19.06 -0.34
N HIS A 491 -23.13 -19.76 0.53
CA HIS A 491 -23.68 -20.62 1.57
C HIS A 491 -23.63 -19.98 2.97
N SER A 492 -22.96 -18.84 3.14
CA SER A 492 -22.83 -18.15 4.43
C SER A 492 -24.04 -17.31 4.85
N GLY A 493 -25.20 -17.38 4.18
CA GLY A 493 -26.39 -16.60 4.58
C GLY A 493 -26.35 -15.08 4.30
N ILE A 494 -25.16 -14.52 4.02
CA ILE A 494 -24.98 -13.07 3.74
C ILE A 494 -25.75 -12.63 2.49
N GLN A 495 -25.77 -13.48 1.45
CA GLN A 495 -26.50 -13.20 0.21
C GLN A 495 -28.01 -12.99 0.45
N GLN A 496 -28.62 -13.80 1.32
CA GLN A 496 -30.03 -13.71 1.69
C GLN A 496 -30.31 -12.40 2.43
N VAL A 497 -29.41 -11.98 3.32
CA VAL A 497 -29.51 -10.71 4.04
C VAL A 497 -29.45 -9.53 3.07
N LEU A 498 -28.42 -9.46 2.22
CA LEU A 498 -28.21 -8.34 1.27
C LEU A 498 -29.31 -8.25 0.21
N SER A 499 -29.84 -9.38 -0.27
CA SER A 499 -30.91 -9.40 -1.28
C SER A 499 -32.31 -9.08 -0.72
N SER A 500 -32.50 -9.22 0.59
CA SER A 500 -33.81 -9.04 1.24
C SER A 500 -34.36 -7.62 1.20
N ARG A 501 -33.49 -6.61 1.04
CA ARG A 501 -33.80 -5.17 1.19
C ARG A 501 -34.41 -4.79 2.54
N LYS A 502 -34.31 -5.66 3.55
CA LYS A 502 -34.80 -5.38 4.90
C LYS A 502 -33.79 -4.55 5.68
N ASN A 503 -34.28 -3.74 6.63
CA ASN A 503 -33.42 -2.92 7.50
C ASN A 503 -32.78 -3.77 8.60
N ILE A 504 -31.66 -4.41 8.26
CA ILE A 504 -30.84 -5.23 9.15
C ILE A 504 -29.36 -4.91 8.93
N ASN A 505 -28.62 -4.80 10.02
CA ASN A 505 -27.21 -4.44 9.99
C ASN A 505 -26.32 -5.68 10.20
N VAL A 506 -25.23 -5.78 9.47
CA VAL A 506 -24.23 -6.85 9.61
C VAL A 506 -22.88 -6.23 9.99
N LEU A 507 -22.30 -6.67 11.11
CA LEU A 507 -20.92 -6.38 11.50
C LEU A 507 -20.09 -7.64 11.27
N LEU A 508 -19.13 -7.59 10.34
CA LEU A 508 -18.26 -8.72 10.02
C LEU A 508 -16.83 -8.39 10.45
N ILE A 509 -16.29 -9.13 11.42
CA ILE A 509 -14.96 -8.90 11.99
C ILE A 509 -13.93 -9.76 11.26
N ASP A 510 -12.92 -9.11 10.68
CA ASP A 510 -11.82 -9.75 9.96
C ASP A 510 -10.56 -9.83 10.81
N SER A 511 -10.14 -11.06 11.12
CA SER A 511 -9.05 -11.33 12.06
C SER A 511 -7.72 -11.72 11.40
N GLU A 512 -7.65 -11.73 10.07
CA GLU A 512 -6.49 -12.23 9.32
C GLU A 512 -5.35 -11.19 9.28
N PRO A 513 -4.14 -11.50 9.81
CA PRO A 513 -3.00 -10.60 9.77
C PRO A 513 -2.51 -10.28 8.36
N TYR A 514 -1.88 -9.12 8.19
CA TYR A 514 -1.39 -8.67 6.89
C TYR A 514 -0.26 -9.57 6.35
N ASP A 515 0.61 -10.07 7.23
CA ASP A 515 1.78 -10.88 6.84
C ASP A 515 1.43 -12.28 6.31
N HIS A 516 0.27 -12.84 6.66
CA HIS A 516 -0.13 -14.22 6.32
C HIS A 516 -0.58 -14.38 4.85
N ARG A 517 -0.86 -13.29 4.12
CA ARG A 517 -1.28 -13.36 2.71
C ARG A 517 -0.17 -13.81 1.74
N LYS A 518 1.09 -13.91 2.20
CA LYS A 518 2.21 -14.39 1.39
C LYS A 518 2.24 -15.92 1.23
N GLN A 519 1.50 -16.69 2.04
CA GLN A 519 1.65 -18.15 2.11
C GLN A 519 0.46 -18.97 1.59
N ASN A 520 -0.77 -18.43 1.51
CA ASN A 520 -1.95 -19.20 1.07
C ASN A 520 -2.34 -18.93 -0.40
N GLN A 521 -2.62 -20.00 -1.15
CA GLN A 521 -3.00 -19.95 -2.57
C GLN A 521 -4.50 -19.73 -2.83
N ASP A 522 -5.39 -19.88 -1.84
CA ASP A 522 -6.84 -19.67 -2.01
C ASP A 522 -7.27 -18.26 -1.55
N ARG A 523 -8.00 -17.56 -2.41
CA ARG A 523 -8.24 -16.12 -2.32
C ARG A 523 -9.59 -15.81 -1.65
N LYS A 524 -9.56 -15.35 -0.39
CA LYS A 524 -10.68 -14.74 0.35
C LYS A 524 -11.46 -13.75 -0.54
N LYS A 525 -12.79 -13.88 -0.60
CA LYS A 525 -13.66 -13.01 -1.42
C LYS A 525 -13.82 -11.65 -0.74
N ASP A 526 -13.86 -10.58 -1.53
CA ASP A 526 -14.03 -9.21 -1.02
C ASP A 526 -15.52 -8.91 -0.82
N VAL A 527 -15.99 -9.09 0.41
CA VAL A 527 -17.41 -8.96 0.78
C VAL A 527 -17.94 -7.55 0.56
N GLY A 528 -17.08 -6.53 0.75
CA GLY A 528 -17.45 -5.14 0.53
C GLY A 528 -17.76 -4.86 -0.92
N LEU A 529 -16.86 -5.27 -1.83
CA LEU A 529 -17.11 -5.19 -3.28
C LEU A 529 -18.33 -6.00 -3.70
N TYR A 530 -18.51 -7.20 -3.12
CA TYR A 530 -19.69 -8.02 -3.39
C TYR A 530 -20.99 -7.30 -3.00
N ALA A 531 -21.05 -6.69 -1.81
CA ALA A 531 -22.21 -5.96 -1.34
C ALA A 531 -22.50 -4.68 -2.14
N MET A 532 -21.46 -3.95 -2.58
CA MET A 532 -21.63 -2.76 -3.42
C MET A 532 -22.33 -3.06 -4.76
N ASN A 533 -22.10 -4.25 -5.35
CA ASN A 533 -22.77 -4.64 -6.60
C ASN A 533 -24.30 -4.76 -6.49
N TYR A 534 -24.87 -4.81 -5.28
CA TYR A 534 -26.33 -4.84 -5.12
C TYR A 534 -26.98 -3.45 -5.23
N TYR A 535 -26.21 -2.36 -5.09
CA TYR A 535 -26.67 -0.95 -5.10
C TYR A 535 -27.82 -0.62 -4.14
N SER A 536 -28.19 -1.55 -3.26
CA SER A 536 -29.29 -1.42 -2.29
C SER A 536 -28.84 -1.66 -0.85
N ALA A 537 -27.53 -1.68 -0.62
CA ALA A 537 -26.94 -1.90 0.68
C ALA A 537 -25.93 -0.79 1.02
N TYR A 538 -25.95 -0.33 2.27
CA TYR A 538 -24.88 0.49 2.82
C TYR A 538 -23.66 -0.40 3.10
N VAL A 539 -22.48 0.02 2.67
CA VAL A 539 -21.23 -0.76 2.85
C VAL A 539 -20.19 0.12 3.49
N ALA A 540 -19.59 -0.32 4.58
CA ALA A 540 -18.44 0.36 5.18
C ALA A 540 -17.31 -0.62 5.49
N SER A 541 -16.08 -0.14 5.36
CA SER A 541 -14.87 -0.80 5.84
C SER A 541 -14.27 0.04 6.96
N VAL A 542 -14.09 -0.55 8.13
CA VAL A 542 -13.73 0.13 9.38
C VAL A 542 -12.59 -0.60 10.10
N ALA A 543 -11.77 0.12 10.85
CA ALA A 543 -10.72 -0.45 11.68
C ALA A 543 -10.61 0.36 12.98
N VAL A 544 -10.96 -0.24 14.13
CA VAL A 544 -11.11 0.45 15.42
C VAL A 544 -9.81 1.09 15.88
N TYR A 545 -8.68 0.42 15.65
CA TYR A 545 -7.35 0.90 16.01
C TYR A 545 -6.70 1.82 14.97
N ALA A 546 -7.32 2.02 13.79
CA ALA A 546 -6.87 3.01 12.81
C ALA A 546 -7.66 4.31 12.86
N SER A 547 -8.99 4.24 13.00
CA SER A 547 -9.83 5.44 13.08
C SER A 547 -11.12 5.16 13.85
N TYR A 548 -11.10 5.46 15.14
CA TYR A 548 -12.28 5.34 16.01
C TYR A 548 -13.44 6.24 15.55
N THR A 549 -13.14 7.45 15.08
CA THR A 549 -14.17 8.40 14.61
C THR A 549 -14.87 7.92 13.34
N GLN A 550 -14.14 7.27 12.43
CA GLN A 550 -14.71 6.71 11.21
C GLN A 550 -15.61 5.52 11.53
N LEU A 551 -15.18 4.65 12.46
CA LEU A 551 -16.00 3.56 12.98
C LEU A 551 -17.35 4.05 13.53
N LEU A 552 -17.34 5.07 14.39
CA LEU A 552 -18.59 5.63 14.95
C LEU A 552 -19.51 6.16 13.84
N THR A 553 -18.95 6.89 12.89
CA THR A 553 -19.71 7.48 11.78
C THR A 553 -20.33 6.38 10.91
N ALA A 554 -19.55 5.36 10.56
CA ALA A 554 -20.00 4.22 9.76
C ALA A 554 -21.11 3.42 10.45
N ILE A 555 -20.99 3.15 11.76
CA ILE A 555 -22.01 2.43 12.53
C ILE A 555 -23.31 3.25 12.64
N ILE A 556 -23.21 4.57 12.87
CA ILE A 556 -24.38 5.45 12.93
C ILE A 556 -25.07 5.51 11.57
N GLU A 557 -24.32 5.71 10.48
CA GLU A 557 -24.86 5.74 9.12
C GLU A 557 -25.51 4.41 8.74
N ALA A 558 -24.85 3.29 9.03
CA ALA A 558 -25.41 1.95 8.83
C ALA A 558 -26.75 1.80 9.54
N SER A 559 -26.83 2.20 10.82
CA SER A 559 -28.06 2.07 11.62
C SER A 559 -29.22 2.96 11.15
N LYS A 560 -28.90 4.09 10.50
CA LYS A 560 -29.89 5.02 9.93
C LYS A 560 -30.31 4.63 8.52
N TYR A 561 -29.53 3.79 7.85
CA TYR A 561 -29.82 3.38 6.48
C TYR A 561 -31.07 2.50 6.43
N ASN A 562 -32.08 2.91 5.65
CA ASN A 562 -33.31 2.15 5.51
C ASN A 562 -33.17 1.04 4.46
N GLY A 563 -32.43 -0.01 4.83
CA GLY A 563 -32.12 -1.16 4.00
C GLY A 563 -31.02 -2.02 4.64
N PRO A 564 -30.52 -3.07 3.96
CA PRO A 564 -29.47 -3.90 4.49
C PRO A 564 -28.17 -3.10 4.58
N SER A 565 -27.41 -3.29 5.65
CA SER A 565 -26.10 -2.66 5.80
C SER A 565 -25.04 -3.69 6.18
N ILE A 566 -23.81 -3.47 5.73
CA ILE A 566 -22.67 -4.30 6.09
C ILE A 566 -21.46 -3.42 6.46
N VAL A 567 -20.90 -3.69 7.64
CA VAL A 567 -19.74 -3.02 8.20
C VAL A 567 -18.64 -4.08 8.37
N LEU A 568 -17.58 -3.99 7.56
CA LEU A 568 -16.42 -4.87 7.59
C LEU A 568 -15.39 -4.28 8.56
N ALA A 569 -15.14 -4.96 9.67
CA ALA A 569 -14.34 -4.49 10.78
C ALA A 569 -13.01 -5.23 10.89
N TYR A 570 -11.89 -4.54 10.71
CA TYR A 570 -10.55 -5.16 10.76
C TYR A 570 -9.97 -5.22 12.18
N LEU A 571 -9.58 -6.42 12.60
CA LEU A 571 -9.00 -6.72 13.91
C LEU A 571 -7.94 -7.82 13.80
N PRO A 572 -6.77 -7.55 13.19
CA PRO A 572 -5.76 -8.57 12.92
C PRO A 572 -5.04 -9.02 14.20
N TYR A 573 -4.96 -10.34 14.42
CA TYR A 573 -4.14 -10.92 15.48
C TYR A 573 -3.52 -12.26 15.04
N ASN A 574 -2.24 -12.45 15.35
CA ASN A 574 -1.51 -13.69 15.10
C ASN A 574 -1.89 -14.74 16.15
N SER A 575 -2.05 -14.33 17.40
CA SER A 575 -2.47 -15.19 18.49
C SER A 575 -3.44 -14.47 19.44
N GLU A 576 -4.26 -15.22 20.17
CA GLU A 576 -5.21 -14.68 21.16
C GLU A 576 -4.51 -14.02 22.37
N ASN A 577 -3.18 -14.12 22.45
CA ASN A 577 -2.36 -13.47 23.47
C ASN A 577 -1.71 -12.16 23.01
N ASP A 578 -1.93 -11.76 21.75
CA ASP A 578 -1.34 -10.54 21.21
C ASP A 578 -1.81 -9.33 22.02
N THR A 579 -0.88 -8.44 22.31
CA THR A 579 -1.18 -7.22 23.05
C THR A 579 -2.01 -6.26 22.18
N PRO A 580 -2.89 -5.42 22.76
CA PRO A 580 -3.59 -4.39 22.01
C PRO A 580 -2.67 -3.47 21.20
N LEU A 581 -1.41 -3.31 21.64
CA LEU A 581 -0.39 -2.53 20.94
C LEU A 581 0.10 -3.23 19.66
N GLU A 582 0.28 -4.54 19.69
CA GLU A 582 0.66 -5.34 18.51
C GLU A 582 -0.47 -5.35 17.49
N VAL A 583 -1.70 -5.57 17.93
CA VAL A 583 -2.92 -5.49 17.11
C VAL A 583 -3.07 -4.09 16.50
N LEU A 584 -2.83 -3.03 17.27
CA LEU A 584 -2.86 -1.64 16.77
C LEU A 584 -1.80 -1.39 15.71
N LYS A 585 -0.56 -1.83 15.95
CA LYS A 585 0.55 -1.65 15.01
C LYS A 585 0.26 -2.36 13.68
N GLU A 586 -0.25 -3.59 13.74
CA GLU A 586 -0.61 -4.37 12.56
C GLU A 586 -1.81 -3.75 11.82
N THR A 587 -2.82 -3.31 12.55
CA THR A 587 -3.98 -2.58 12.00
C THR A 587 -3.54 -1.33 11.25
N LYS A 588 -2.61 -0.55 11.83
CA LYS A 588 -2.09 0.67 11.23
C LYS A 588 -1.32 0.37 9.95
N ASN A 589 -0.42 -0.61 9.98
CA ASN A 589 0.33 -1.04 8.80
C ASN A 589 -0.59 -1.50 7.65
N ALA A 590 -1.63 -2.26 7.96
CA ALA A 590 -2.59 -2.76 6.98
C ALA A 590 -3.42 -1.64 6.32
N VAL A 591 -3.80 -0.60 7.08
CA VAL A 591 -4.54 0.55 6.54
C VAL A 591 -3.61 1.47 5.73
N GLU A 592 -2.41 1.76 6.24
CA GLU A 592 -1.43 2.63 5.56
C GLU A 592 -0.86 2.01 4.28
N SER A 593 -0.72 0.67 4.24
CA SER A 593 -0.31 -0.05 3.03
C SER A 593 -1.42 -0.18 1.98
N GLY A 594 -2.67 0.18 2.32
CA GLY A 594 -3.83 -0.01 1.45
C GLY A 594 -4.31 -1.47 1.35
N TYR A 595 -3.81 -2.38 2.20
CA TYR A 595 -4.31 -3.74 2.32
C TYR A 595 -5.78 -3.76 2.79
N TRP A 596 -6.07 -2.94 3.80
CA TRP A 596 -7.41 -2.74 4.35
C TRP A 596 -7.85 -1.27 4.23
N PRO A 597 -8.39 -0.84 3.07
CA PRO A 597 -8.83 0.55 2.91
C PRO A 597 -10.07 0.82 3.77
N LEU A 598 -10.13 2.00 4.39
CA LEU A 598 -11.29 2.48 5.14
C LEU A 598 -12.16 3.30 4.18
N TYR A 599 -13.43 2.94 4.07
CA TYR A 599 -14.36 3.61 3.16
C TYR A 599 -15.80 3.44 3.63
N ARG A 600 -16.69 4.27 3.10
CA ARG A 600 -18.14 4.20 3.26
C ARG A 600 -18.81 4.39 1.90
N PHE A 601 -19.81 3.56 1.63
CA PHE A 601 -20.61 3.60 0.42
C PHE A 601 -22.08 3.65 0.82
N ASN A 602 -22.75 4.73 0.44
CA ASN A 602 -24.17 4.93 0.66
C ASN A 602 -24.88 5.19 -0.68
N PRO A 603 -25.64 4.21 -1.20
CA PRO A 603 -26.27 4.32 -2.51
C PRO A 603 -27.42 5.36 -2.57
N VAL A 604 -27.85 5.94 -1.44
CA VAL A 604 -28.86 7.02 -1.42
C VAL A 604 -28.33 8.32 -2.04
N TYR A 605 -27.01 8.52 -2.05
CA TYR A 605 -26.38 9.74 -2.58
C TYR A 605 -25.95 9.62 -4.05
N ASP A 606 -26.41 8.58 -4.78
CA ASP A 606 -26.16 8.40 -6.22
C ASP A 606 -27.14 9.24 -7.10
N ASP A 607 -27.95 10.10 -6.47
CA ASP A 607 -28.84 11.05 -7.13
C ASP A 607 -28.11 12.39 -7.40
N PRO A 608 -28.09 12.90 -8.65
CA PRO A 608 -27.43 14.15 -9.01
C PRO A 608 -28.06 15.41 -8.37
N SER A 609 -29.17 15.29 -7.63
CA SER A 609 -29.78 16.37 -6.84
C SER A 609 -29.21 16.53 -5.43
N THR A 610 -28.37 15.59 -4.97
CA THR A 610 -27.68 15.67 -3.66
C THR A 610 -26.22 16.12 -3.80
N ASP A 611 -25.79 17.10 -2.99
CA ASP A 611 -24.40 17.60 -2.91
C ASP A 611 -23.41 16.59 -2.27
N LYS A 612 -23.84 15.35 -2.01
CA LYS A 612 -23.02 14.30 -1.37
C LYS A 612 -22.71 13.20 -2.37
N GLU A 613 -21.51 12.65 -2.31
CA GLU A 613 -21.10 11.52 -3.16
C GLU A 613 -21.51 10.19 -2.54
N ALA A 614 -21.88 9.22 -3.38
CA ALA A 614 -22.26 7.86 -2.96
C ALA A 614 -21.12 7.07 -2.33
N PHE A 615 -19.86 7.34 -2.72
CA PHE A 615 -18.67 6.70 -2.17
C PHE A 615 -17.77 7.72 -1.47
N SER A 616 -17.31 7.39 -0.27
CA SER A 616 -16.37 8.19 0.51
C SER A 616 -15.20 7.31 0.96
N LEU A 617 -13.98 7.68 0.55
CA LEU A 617 -12.76 7.03 1.02
C LEU A 617 -12.27 7.76 2.28
N ASP A 618 -12.13 7.03 3.38
CA ASP A 618 -11.66 7.56 4.67
C ASP A 618 -10.19 7.22 4.96
N SER A 619 -9.58 6.28 4.23
CA SER A 619 -8.14 5.98 4.28
C SER A 619 -7.36 6.70 3.19
N SER A 620 -6.06 6.95 3.41
CA SER A 620 -5.18 7.63 2.44
C SER A 620 -4.90 6.81 1.17
N VAL A 621 -5.04 5.47 1.24
CA VAL A 621 -4.76 4.55 0.14
C VAL A 621 -6.02 3.75 -0.19
N ILE A 622 -6.31 3.64 -1.50
CA ILE A 622 -7.40 2.80 -2.04
C ILE A 622 -6.82 1.53 -2.66
N ARG A 623 -7.44 0.39 -2.37
CA ARG A 623 -7.02 -0.90 -2.91
C ARG A 623 -7.32 -0.97 -4.41
N LYS A 624 -6.39 -1.49 -5.21
CA LYS A 624 -6.51 -1.56 -6.69
C LYS A 624 -7.84 -2.15 -7.18
N GLN A 625 -8.32 -3.22 -6.56
CA GLN A 625 -9.59 -3.86 -6.95
C GLN A 625 -10.82 -2.97 -6.70
N LEU A 626 -10.77 -2.14 -5.66
CA LEU A 626 -11.80 -1.14 -5.36
C LEU A 626 -11.70 0.05 -6.32
N GLN A 627 -10.49 0.50 -6.64
CA GLN A 627 -10.26 1.50 -7.69
C GLN A 627 -10.78 1.01 -9.06
N ASP A 628 -10.44 -0.22 -9.46
CA ASP A 628 -10.86 -0.82 -10.73
C ASP A 628 -12.41 -0.92 -10.84
N PHE A 629 -13.09 -1.20 -9.72
CA PHE A 629 -14.56 -1.18 -9.64
C PHE A 629 -15.12 0.24 -9.86
N LEU A 630 -14.61 1.24 -9.13
CA LEU A 630 -15.05 2.64 -9.26
C LEU A 630 -14.74 3.22 -10.65
N ASP A 631 -13.59 2.89 -11.24
CA ASP A 631 -13.20 3.32 -12.58
C ASP A 631 -14.08 2.71 -13.67
N ARG A 632 -14.51 1.45 -13.48
CA ARG A 632 -15.47 0.78 -14.37
C ARG A 632 -16.82 1.49 -14.34
N GLU A 633 -17.31 1.85 -13.16
CA GLU A 633 -18.56 2.60 -12.99
C GLU A 633 -18.45 4.00 -13.59
N ASN A 634 -17.37 4.74 -13.30
CA ASN A 634 -17.13 6.05 -13.90
C ASN A 634 -17.08 5.97 -15.43
N LYS A 635 -16.47 4.94 -16.01
CA LYS A 635 -16.47 4.70 -17.47
C LYS A 635 -17.86 4.38 -18.00
N LEU A 636 -18.65 3.56 -17.31
CA LEU A 636 -20.04 3.26 -17.69
C LEU A 636 -20.91 4.52 -17.63
N THR A 637 -20.85 5.29 -16.54
CA THR A 637 -21.55 6.57 -16.38
C THR A 637 -21.12 7.61 -17.42
N LEU A 638 -19.83 7.65 -17.78
CA LEU A 638 -19.29 8.49 -18.86
C LEU A 638 -19.70 8.01 -20.26
N LEU A 639 -19.91 6.71 -20.46
CA LEU A 639 -20.39 6.12 -21.72
C LEU A 639 -21.89 6.38 -21.93
N THR A 640 -22.71 6.32 -20.88
CA THR A 640 -24.13 6.68 -20.93
C THR A 640 -24.34 8.18 -21.20
N ARG A 641 -23.31 9.02 -20.92
CA ARG A 641 -23.32 10.48 -21.13
C ARG A 641 -22.86 10.94 -22.52
N LYS A 642 -22.51 10.03 -23.44
CA LYS A 642 -21.75 10.34 -24.66
C LYS A 642 -22.55 10.58 -25.97
N ASP A 643 -23.81 11.07 -25.92
CA ASP A 643 -24.41 12.02 -26.90
C ASP A 643 -25.91 12.33 -26.64
N PRO A 644 -26.51 13.50 -27.03
CA PRO A 644 -25.94 14.83 -27.31
C PRO A 644 -26.82 16.01 -26.79
N SER A 645 -26.30 16.90 -25.94
CA SER A 645 -26.41 18.37 -26.14
C SER A 645 -25.74 19.16 -25.00
N LEU A 646 -24.57 19.71 -25.31
CA LEU A 646 -23.94 20.94 -24.77
C LEU A 646 -24.19 21.33 -23.29
N SER A 647 -23.14 21.22 -22.47
CA SER A 647 -22.43 22.42 -21.96
C SER A 647 -21.17 22.05 -21.17
N ARG A 648 -20.06 22.69 -21.56
CA ARG A 648 -18.77 22.74 -20.84
C ARG A 648 -18.86 23.67 -19.61
N ASN A 649 -17.98 23.37 -18.65
CA ASN A 649 -17.53 24.13 -17.47
C ASN A 649 -18.29 23.88 -16.17
N LEU A 650 -17.57 23.32 -15.17
CA LEU A 650 -17.64 23.57 -13.72
C LEU A 650 -16.56 22.67 -13.06
N LYS A 651 -15.41 23.23 -12.72
CA LYS A 651 -15.00 23.78 -11.40
C LYS A 651 -14.72 22.73 -10.32
N GLN A 652 -13.44 22.72 -9.92
CA GLN A 652 -12.94 22.56 -8.55
C GLN A 652 -14.02 22.68 -7.47
N SER A 653 -14.18 21.67 -6.61
CA SER A 653 -14.58 21.87 -5.21
C SER A 653 -14.41 20.63 -4.33
N ALA A 654 -14.15 20.92 -3.04
CA ALA A 654 -14.62 20.24 -1.82
C ALA A 654 -13.91 18.99 -1.24
N GLY A 655 -13.05 18.27 -1.95
CA GLY A 655 -12.34 17.11 -1.36
C GLY A 655 -11.22 17.50 -0.38
N ASP A 656 -10.43 18.53 -0.71
CA ASP A 656 -9.15 18.81 -0.05
C ASP A 656 -9.25 19.30 1.40
N ALA A 657 -10.39 19.85 1.84
CA ALA A 657 -10.54 20.39 3.19
C ALA A 657 -10.87 19.30 4.24
N LEU A 658 -11.59 18.25 3.84
CA LEU A 658 -12.00 17.16 4.73
C LEU A 658 -10.84 16.16 4.95
N THR A 659 -10.09 15.87 3.89
CA THR A 659 -8.89 15.01 3.91
C THR A 659 -7.79 15.57 4.82
N ARG A 660 -7.54 16.90 4.76
CA ARG A 660 -6.60 17.58 5.67
C ARG A 660 -7.03 17.52 7.14
N LYS A 661 -8.34 17.50 7.41
CA LYS A 661 -8.91 17.41 8.77
C LYS A 661 -8.77 16.01 9.38
N GLN A 662 -8.82 14.97 8.55
CA GLN A 662 -8.59 13.57 8.95
C GLN A 662 -7.09 13.26 9.14
N GLU A 663 -6.21 13.82 8.29
CA GLU A 663 -4.75 13.69 8.46
C GLU A 663 -4.25 14.33 9.76
N LYS A 664 -4.80 15.49 10.17
CA LYS A 664 -4.49 16.16 11.45
C LYS A 664 -4.80 15.28 12.67
N ARG A 665 -5.97 14.63 12.70
CA ARG A 665 -6.36 13.73 13.81
C ARG A 665 -5.52 12.46 13.88
N SER A 666 -5.14 11.91 12.74
CA SER A 666 -4.28 10.72 12.66
C SER A 666 -2.85 11.01 13.15
N LYS A 667 -2.31 12.19 12.82
CA LYS A 667 -0.97 12.62 13.24
C LYS A 667 -0.90 12.97 14.73
N ALA A 668 -1.91 13.68 15.25
CA ALA A 668 -2.00 14.00 16.68
C ALA A 668 -2.17 12.73 17.55
N ALA A 669 -2.96 11.74 17.10
CA ALA A 669 -3.10 10.47 17.80
C ALA A 669 -1.83 9.60 17.76
N PHE A 670 -1.02 9.71 16.69
CA PHE A 670 0.28 9.04 16.58
C PHE A 670 1.34 9.65 17.50
N ASP A 671 1.33 10.97 17.67
CA ASP A 671 2.23 11.68 18.59
C ASP A 671 1.83 11.49 20.07
N GLN A 672 0.56 11.13 20.33
CA GLN A 672 0.05 10.72 21.64
C GLN A 672 0.47 9.28 22.00
N LEU A 673 0.62 8.40 20.99
CA LEU A 673 1.14 7.04 21.15
C LEU A 673 2.66 6.98 21.42
N LEU A 674 3.39 8.05 21.14
CA LEU A 674 4.83 8.20 21.40
C LEU A 674 5.15 8.73 22.82
N GLU A 675 4.17 8.76 23.74
CA GLU A 675 4.40 9.12 25.14
C GLU A 675 5.20 8.05 25.91
N GLY A 676 6.51 8.11 25.70
CA GLY A 676 7.54 7.48 26.51
C GLY A 676 8.88 8.21 26.45
N LEU A 677 8.94 9.41 25.86
CA LEU A 677 10.17 10.19 25.71
C LEU A 677 10.02 11.55 26.41
N SER A 678 10.82 11.74 27.45
CA SER A 678 10.82 12.87 28.37
C SER A 678 11.24 14.18 27.69
N GLY A 679 10.40 15.23 27.81
CA GLY A 679 10.72 16.61 27.39
C GLY A 679 9.48 17.53 27.34
N PRO A 680 9.58 18.85 27.62
CA PRO A 680 8.46 19.78 27.48
C PRO A 680 8.04 19.97 25.99
N PRO A 681 6.73 20.16 25.70
CA PRO A 681 6.23 20.29 24.34
C PRO A 681 6.62 21.63 23.69
N LEU A 682 6.94 21.57 22.40
CA LEU A 682 7.25 22.73 21.55
C LEU A 682 6.55 22.58 20.19
N HIS A 683 5.69 23.50 19.82
CA HIS A 683 5.00 23.46 18.53
C HIS A 683 5.58 24.52 17.60
N VAL A 684 5.99 24.13 16.39
CA VAL A 684 6.55 25.04 15.38
C VAL A 684 5.58 25.18 14.21
N TYR A 685 5.01 26.36 14.06
CA TYR A 685 4.00 26.67 13.05
C TYR A 685 4.57 27.53 11.94
N TYR A 686 4.29 27.20 10.67
CA TYR A 686 4.84 27.94 9.54
C TYR A 686 3.81 28.37 8.50
N ALA A 687 4.11 29.46 7.80
CA ALA A 687 3.43 29.86 6.57
C ALA A 687 4.48 30.22 5.51
N SER A 688 4.40 29.61 4.32
CA SER A 688 5.39 29.75 3.25
C SER A 688 4.86 29.57 1.82
N ASP A 689 4.97 30.61 0.99
CA ASP A 689 4.69 30.50 -0.46
C ASP A 689 5.87 29.90 -1.25
N GLY A 690 7.10 30.03 -0.71
CA GLY A 690 8.35 29.60 -1.37
C GLY A 690 9.06 28.42 -0.70
N GLY A 691 8.48 27.85 0.36
CA GLY A 691 9.05 26.74 1.14
C GLY A 691 10.21 27.10 2.09
N ASN A 692 10.77 28.32 2.03
CA ASN A 692 11.88 28.74 2.90
C ASN A 692 11.49 28.73 4.39
N ALA A 693 10.34 29.29 4.74
CA ALA A 693 9.85 29.30 6.13
C ALA A 693 9.48 27.88 6.59
N ALA A 694 8.90 27.06 5.71
CA ALA A 694 8.59 25.66 5.98
C ALA A 694 9.85 24.81 6.27
N ASN A 695 10.91 24.99 5.47
CA ASN A 695 12.18 24.30 5.67
C ASN A 695 12.87 24.76 6.96
N LEU A 696 12.84 26.06 7.26
CA LEU A 696 13.38 26.61 8.49
C LEU A 696 12.66 26.07 9.73
N ALA A 697 11.33 25.95 9.68
CA ALA A 697 10.51 25.37 10.75
C ALA A 697 10.82 23.88 11.00
N LYS A 698 10.93 23.09 9.94
CA LYS A 698 11.34 21.68 10.03
C LYS A 698 12.72 21.52 10.66
N ARG A 699 13.67 22.37 10.26
CA ARG A 699 15.02 22.38 10.81
C ARG A 699 15.02 22.74 12.30
N LEU A 700 14.28 23.78 12.69
CA LEU A 700 14.17 24.22 14.09
C LEU A 700 13.61 23.10 14.97
N ALA A 701 12.54 22.42 14.54
CA ALA A 701 11.93 21.35 15.33
C ALA A 701 12.81 20.09 15.44
N ALA A 702 13.54 19.73 14.38
CA ALA A 702 14.52 18.65 14.46
C ALA A 702 15.61 18.95 15.50
N ARG A 703 16.07 20.21 15.56
CA ARG A 703 17.06 20.67 16.56
C ARG A 703 16.49 20.74 17.98
N ALA A 704 15.23 21.12 18.12
CA ALA A 704 14.52 21.08 19.40
C ALA A 704 14.38 19.63 19.90
N SER A 705 14.02 18.70 19.01
CA SER A 705 13.96 17.26 19.31
C SER A 705 15.31 16.70 19.75
N ALA A 706 16.39 17.06 19.05
CA ALA A 706 17.75 16.67 19.41
C ALA A 706 18.21 17.25 20.77
N ARG A 707 17.61 18.36 21.20
CA ARG A 707 17.86 19.02 22.50
C ARG A 707 16.93 18.52 23.62
N GLY A 708 16.11 17.50 23.35
CA GLY A 708 15.22 16.88 24.33
C GLY A 708 13.86 17.56 24.49
N LEU A 709 13.42 18.39 23.53
CA LEU A 709 12.07 18.96 23.50
C LEU A 709 11.13 18.09 22.65
N LYS A 710 9.85 17.98 23.02
CA LYS A 710 8.84 17.29 22.20
C LYS A 710 8.38 18.25 21.09
N ALA A 711 9.12 18.30 19.99
CA ALA A 711 8.90 19.29 18.94
C ALA A 711 7.99 18.78 17.81
N THR A 712 6.94 19.54 17.45
CA THR A 712 6.05 19.26 16.32
C THR A 712 6.15 20.37 15.26
N VAL A 713 5.81 20.07 14.00
CA VAL A 713 5.82 21.04 12.90
C VAL A 713 4.56 20.94 12.07
N LEU A 714 3.84 22.06 11.93
CA LEU A 714 2.60 22.16 11.15
C LEU A 714 2.55 23.48 10.37
N SER A 715 1.78 23.51 9.29
CA SER A 715 1.42 24.77 8.63
C SER A 715 0.46 25.57 9.54
N MET A 716 0.43 26.90 9.42
CA MET A 716 -0.46 27.75 10.23
C MET A 716 -1.94 27.44 9.95
N ASP A 717 -2.31 27.22 8.68
CA ASP A 717 -3.66 26.76 8.32
C ASP A 717 -3.96 25.32 8.79
N ASP A 718 -2.92 24.60 9.24
CA ASP A 718 -3.08 23.31 9.87
C ASP A 718 -3.51 23.39 11.36
N ILE A 719 -3.53 24.58 11.97
CA ILE A 719 -3.89 24.77 13.38
C ILE A 719 -5.41 24.97 13.52
N ILE A 720 -5.99 24.43 14.60
CA ILE A 720 -7.33 24.77 15.06
C ILE A 720 -7.18 25.88 16.10
N LEU A 721 -7.74 27.06 15.84
CA LEU A 721 -7.50 28.27 16.64
C LEU A 721 -7.92 28.07 18.11
N GLU A 722 -8.96 27.28 18.34
CA GLU A 722 -9.51 26.99 19.67
C GLU A 722 -8.61 26.07 20.52
N GLU A 723 -7.63 25.41 19.91
CA GLU A 723 -6.68 24.52 20.61
C GLU A 723 -5.44 25.28 21.15
N LEU A 724 -5.15 26.47 20.61
CA LEU A 724 -3.99 27.31 20.99
C LEU A 724 -3.88 27.64 22.48
N PRO A 725 -4.96 27.90 23.24
CA PRO A 725 -4.89 28.12 24.69
C PRO A 725 -4.37 26.92 25.49
N GLY A 726 -4.50 25.71 24.94
CA GLY A 726 -4.03 24.47 25.55
C GLY A 726 -2.54 24.17 25.32
N GLU A 727 -1.87 24.95 24.47
CA GLU A 727 -0.45 24.79 24.15
C GLU A 727 0.46 25.52 25.15
N GLU A 728 1.66 24.99 25.38
CA GLU A 728 2.61 25.57 26.36
C GLU A 728 3.69 26.45 25.71
N ASN A 729 4.37 25.94 24.66
CA ASN A 729 5.40 26.68 23.93
C ASN A 729 5.17 26.59 22.42
N VAL A 730 5.04 27.74 21.75
CA VAL A 730 4.77 27.83 20.32
C VAL A 730 5.76 28.76 19.62
N VAL A 731 6.26 28.35 18.46
CA VAL A 731 7.12 29.16 17.59
C VAL A 731 6.46 29.35 16.23
N PHE A 732 6.23 30.58 15.81
CA PHE A 732 5.70 30.90 14.49
C PHE A 732 6.80 31.36 13.55
N ILE A 733 6.86 30.80 12.34
CA ILE A 733 7.79 31.19 11.28
C ILE A 733 7.00 31.50 10.01
N THR A 734 6.95 32.76 9.60
CA THR A 734 6.14 33.17 8.43
C THR A 734 6.96 33.96 7.43
N SER A 735 6.77 33.69 6.14
CA SER A 735 7.27 34.54 5.07
C SER A 735 6.27 35.64 4.71
N THR A 736 6.73 36.73 4.10
CA THR A 736 5.85 37.80 3.61
C THR A 736 5.37 37.51 2.18
N ALA A 737 4.06 37.48 1.96
CA ALA A 737 3.46 37.32 0.63
C ALA A 737 2.94 38.66 0.08
N GLY A 738 3.10 38.88 -1.23
CA GLY A 738 2.51 40.03 -1.92
C GLY A 738 2.72 41.37 -1.21
N GLN A 739 1.63 42.12 -0.99
CA GLN A 739 1.62 43.42 -0.29
C GLN A 739 1.53 43.25 1.24
N GLY A 740 2.43 42.45 1.81
CA GLY A 740 2.48 42.18 3.24
C GLY A 740 1.32 41.32 3.76
N GLU A 741 0.78 40.46 2.90
CA GLU A 741 -0.21 39.45 3.26
C GLU A 741 0.47 38.21 3.85
N PHE A 742 -0.30 37.40 4.58
CA PHE A 742 0.14 36.07 4.96
C PHE A 742 0.21 35.15 3.73
N PRO A 743 1.18 34.22 3.69
CA PRO A 743 1.25 33.16 2.69
C PRO A 743 -0.02 32.32 2.63
N GLN A 744 -0.24 31.63 1.52
CA GLN A 744 -1.49 30.93 1.25
C GLN A 744 -1.82 29.85 2.30
N ASP A 745 -0.81 29.23 2.90
CA ASP A 745 -0.86 28.22 3.96
C ASP A 745 -0.84 28.81 5.40
N GLY A 746 -1.09 30.10 5.55
CA GLY A 746 -1.34 30.74 6.85
C GLY A 746 -2.40 31.84 6.82
N LYS A 747 -3.07 32.04 5.67
CA LYS A 747 -4.03 33.11 5.46
C LYS A 747 -5.33 32.85 6.21
N SER A 748 -5.79 31.61 6.25
CA SER A 748 -7.03 31.22 6.94
C SER A 748 -6.87 31.36 8.45
N PHE A 749 -5.73 30.91 8.97
CA PHE A 749 -5.36 31.06 10.37
C PHE A 749 -5.30 32.53 10.80
N TRP A 750 -4.63 33.38 10.02
CA TRP A 750 -4.51 34.80 10.33
C TRP A 750 -5.86 35.50 10.37
N GLU A 751 -6.74 35.25 9.39
CA GLU A 751 -8.08 35.84 9.37
C GLU A 751 -8.94 35.37 10.56
N ALA A 752 -8.80 34.12 11.00
CA ALA A 752 -9.48 33.64 12.20
C ALA A 752 -8.96 34.36 13.47
N LEU A 753 -7.65 34.35 13.71
CA LEU A 753 -7.01 34.98 14.88
C LEU A 753 -7.23 36.50 14.95
N LYS A 754 -7.27 37.16 13.80
CA LYS A 754 -7.50 38.60 13.70
C LYS A 754 -8.93 38.99 14.09
N ASN A 755 -9.92 38.16 13.76
CA ASN A 755 -11.33 38.45 13.98
C ASN A 755 -11.87 37.94 15.33
N ASP A 756 -11.15 37.04 16.00
CA ASP A 756 -11.54 36.49 17.30
C ASP A 756 -11.28 37.47 18.45
N THR A 757 -12.29 37.75 19.28
CA THR A 757 -12.18 38.66 20.44
C THR A 757 -12.17 37.96 21.79
N ASP A 758 -12.43 36.65 21.84
CA ASP A 758 -12.74 35.91 23.06
C ASP A 758 -11.63 34.90 23.42
N LEU A 759 -10.59 34.79 22.59
CA LEU A 759 -9.43 33.92 22.80
C LEU A 759 -8.46 34.47 23.86
N ASP A 760 -8.27 33.75 24.97
CA ASP A 760 -7.26 34.06 26.01
C ASP A 760 -6.04 33.15 25.86
N LEU A 761 -4.86 33.75 25.67
CA LEU A 761 -3.58 33.05 25.48
C LEU A 761 -2.60 33.26 26.66
N ALA A 762 -3.08 33.61 27.86
CA ALA A 762 -2.24 33.88 29.03
C ALA A 762 -1.32 32.72 29.47
N SER A 763 -1.68 31.48 29.14
CA SER A 763 -0.89 30.25 29.36
C SER A 763 0.23 30.04 28.34
N LEU A 764 0.15 30.69 27.17
CA LEU A 764 0.96 30.37 26.00
C LEU A 764 2.27 31.17 25.97
N ASN A 765 3.40 30.47 25.85
CA ASN A 765 4.69 31.09 25.56
C ASN A 765 4.95 31.09 24.05
N VAL A 766 5.21 32.26 23.45
CA VAL A 766 5.32 32.42 21.98
C VAL A 766 6.66 33.02 21.54
N ALA A 767 7.20 32.55 20.42
CA ALA A 767 8.26 33.22 19.69
C ALA A 767 7.87 33.35 18.21
N VAL A 768 8.25 34.46 17.56
CA VAL A 768 7.91 34.70 16.14
C VAL A 768 9.17 35.08 15.36
N PHE A 769 9.35 34.48 14.19
CA PHE A 769 10.40 34.82 13.23
C PHE A 769 9.81 35.09 11.84
N GLY A 770 10.12 36.25 11.28
CA GLY A 770 9.69 36.67 9.95
C GLY A 770 10.76 36.46 8.90
N LEU A 771 10.37 36.03 7.71
CA LEU A 771 11.17 36.11 6.50
C LEU A 771 10.55 37.18 5.59
N GLY A 772 11.33 38.21 5.27
CA GLY A 772 10.87 39.32 4.46
C GLY A 772 12.00 39.91 3.64
N ASP A 773 11.64 40.84 2.78
CA ASP A 773 12.57 41.57 1.92
C ASP A 773 12.27 43.07 2.10
N SER A 774 13.22 43.81 2.68
CA SER A 774 13.04 45.23 3.00
C SER A 774 12.99 46.13 1.77
N GLU A 775 13.39 45.62 0.61
CA GLU A 775 13.39 46.32 -0.67
C GLU A 775 12.41 45.74 -1.69
N TYR A 776 11.58 44.78 -1.29
CA TYR A 776 10.59 44.14 -2.17
C TYR A 776 9.68 45.15 -2.87
N TRP A 777 9.32 46.22 -2.17
CA TRP A 777 8.52 47.32 -2.71
C TRP A 777 9.38 48.57 -2.96
N PRO A 778 9.33 49.15 -4.17
CA PRO A 778 10.25 50.22 -4.57
C PRO A 778 9.92 51.59 -3.97
N ARG A 779 8.71 51.78 -3.43
CA ARG A 779 8.26 53.08 -2.91
C ARG A 779 8.56 53.21 -1.42
N LYS A 780 8.91 54.41 -0.96
CA LYS A 780 9.28 54.66 0.44
C LYS A 780 8.09 54.41 1.38
N GLU A 781 6.89 54.71 0.92
CA GLU A 781 5.63 54.49 1.61
C GLU A 781 5.32 53.00 1.83
N ASP A 782 5.85 52.09 1.00
CA ASP A 782 5.53 50.65 1.05
C ASP A 782 6.51 49.85 1.95
N LYS A 783 7.51 50.50 2.55
CA LYS A 783 8.46 49.85 3.48
C LYS A 783 7.80 49.19 4.69
N HIS A 784 6.59 49.65 5.05
CA HIS A 784 5.82 49.07 6.14
C HIS A 784 5.32 47.64 5.87
N TYR A 785 5.45 47.13 4.64
CA TYR A 785 5.14 45.74 4.29
C TYR A 785 6.27 44.75 4.61
N PHE A 786 7.49 45.22 4.93
CA PHE A 786 8.61 44.36 5.30
C PHE A 786 8.28 43.52 6.53
N ASN A 787 8.36 42.19 6.42
CA ASN A 787 8.03 41.26 7.52
C ASN A 787 6.66 41.54 8.17
N LYS A 788 5.72 42.11 7.41
CA LYS A 788 4.43 42.56 7.97
C LYS A 788 3.63 41.43 8.61
N PRO A 789 3.51 40.22 8.00
CA PRO A 789 2.82 39.10 8.64
C PRO A 789 3.35 38.74 10.02
N SER A 790 4.68 38.64 10.19
CA SER A 790 5.28 38.30 11.49
C SER A 790 5.11 39.43 12.51
N GLN A 791 5.17 40.69 12.07
CA GLN A 791 4.94 41.85 12.94
C GLN A 791 3.49 41.96 13.39
N ASP A 792 2.54 41.77 12.48
CA ASP A 792 1.11 41.82 12.78
C ASP A 792 0.70 40.62 13.65
N LEU A 793 1.26 39.43 13.39
CA LEU A 793 1.06 38.23 14.23
C LEU A 793 1.55 38.47 15.66
N PHE A 794 2.79 38.92 15.81
CA PHE A 794 3.41 39.11 17.12
C PHE A 794 2.61 40.11 17.97
N LYS A 795 2.25 41.26 17.38
CA LYS A 795 1.40 42.27 18.06
C LYS A 795 0.04 41.72 18.45
N ARG A 796 -0.59 40.90 17.59
CA ARG A 796 -1.90 40.31 17.87
C ARG A 796 -1.83 39.31 19.01
N LEU A 797 -0.80 38.45 19.04
CA LEU A 797 -0.58 37.50 20.12
C LEU A 797 -0.34 38.20 21.46
N GLU A 798 0.41 39.30 21.48
CA GLU A 798 0.59 40.13 22.68
C GLU A 798 -0.74 40.74 23.18
N LEU A 799 -1.60 41.20 22.26
CA LEU A 799 -2.93 41.73 22.62
C LEU A 799 -3.88 40.67 23.21
N LEU A 800 -3.69 39.39 22.86
CA LEU A 800 -4.44 38.25 23.38
C LEU A 800 -3.78 37.64 24.63
N SER A 801 -2.88 38.38 25.29
CA SER A 801 -2.18 38.01 26.53
C SER A 801 -1.12 36.90 26.43
N ALA A 802 -0.68 36.51 25.23
CA ALA A 802 0.41 35.54 25.07
C ALA A 802 1.75 36.10 25.60
N LYS A 803 2.57 35.23 26.20
CA LYS A 803 3.88 35.60 26.78
C LYS A 803 4.99 35.43 25.74
N ALA A 804 5.63 36.51 25.32
CA ALA A 804 6.76 36.43 24.40
C ALA A 804 8.00 35.77 25.06
N LEU A 805 8.48 34.66 24.50
CA LEU A 805 9.71 33.96 24.94
C LEU A 805 10.96 34.79 24.65
N ILE A 806 11.02 35.35 23.44
CA ILE A 806 12.11 36.19 22.95
C ILE A 806 11.56 37.26 22.01
N PRO A 807 12.31 38.35 21.76
CA PRO A 807 11.90 39.38 20.82
C PRO A 807 11.68 38.84 19.40
N LEU A 808 10.78 39.49 18.65
CA LEU A 808 10.50 39.22 17.24
C LEU A 808 11.79 39.22 16.40
N GLY A 809 12.04 38.13 15.67
CA GLY A 809 13.13 38.06 14.70
C GLY A 809 12.66 38.50 13.31
N LEU A 810 13.47 39.31 12.63
CA LEU A 810 13.17 39.85 11.30
C LEU A 810 14.32 39.51 10.34
N GLY A 811 14.15 38.45 9.56
CA GLY A 811 15.08 38.10 8.49
C GLY A 811 14.87 38.97 7.26
N ASP A 812 15.96 39.45 6.67
CA ASP A 812 15.96 40.26 5.46
C ASP A 812 16.69 39.55 4.31
N ASP A 813 16.00 39.30 3.20
CA ASP A 813 16.62 38.75 1.98
C ASP A 813 17.65 39.70 1.35
N GLN A 814 17.67 40.97 1.77
CA GLN A 814 18.68 41.95 1.35
C GLN A 814 19.99 41.86 2.16
N ASP A 815 20.08 41.02 3.18
CA ASP A 815 21.34 40.79 3.89
C ASP A 815 22.34 39.96 3.06
N ALA A 816 23.58 39.85 3.54
CA ALA A 816 24.64 39.11 2.84
C ALA A 816 24.33 37.59 2.78
N ASP A 817 23.81 37.03 3.87
CA ASP A 817 23.38 35.64 3.98
C ASP A 817 21.84 35.51 4.00
N GLY A 818 21.13 36.55 3.53
CA GLY A 818 19.68 36.66 3.59
C GLY A 818 19.13 36.57 5.02
N PHE A 819 17.95 35.94 5.17
CA PHE A 819 17.32 35.77 6.48
C PHE A 819 18.18 35.03 7.53
N GLN A 820 19.21 34.29 7.10
CA GLN A 820 20.10 33.53 7.99
C GLN A 820 20.94 34.47 8.89
N THR A 821 21.23 35.70 8.45
CA THR A 821 21.94 36.69 9.27
C THR A 821 21.19 36.96 10.57
N ALA A 822 19.91 37.33 10.50
CA ALA A 822 19.08 37.55 11.68
C ALA A 822 18.76 36.24 12.44
N TYR A 823 18.53 35.13 11.73
CA TYR A 823 18.19 33.86 12.36
C TYR A 823 19.32 33.29 13.22
N SER A 824 20.58 33.45 12.79
CA SER A 824 21.76 32.95 13.52
C SER A 824 21.97 33.65 14.86
N GLU A 825 21.47 34.89 15.02
CA GLU A 825 21.46 35.61 16.30
C GLU A 825 20.21 35.31 17.14
N TRP A 826 19.09 34.98 16.49
CA TRP A 826 17.79 34.77 17.12
C TRP A 826 17.67 33.37 17.74
N GLU A 827 18.11 32.34 17.04
CA GLU A 827 17.97 30.93 17.43
C GLU A 827 18.68 30.60 18.77
N PRO A 828 19.91 31.05 19.06
CA PRO A 828 20.55 30.78 20.36
C PRO A 828 19.76 31.33 21.56
N LYS A 829 19.14 32.50 21.40
CA LYS A 829 18.31 33.13 22.44
C LYS A 829 17.04 32.32 22.71
N LEU A 830 16.49 31.68 21.68
CA LEU A 830 15.34 30.78 21.82
C LEU A 830 15.70 29.56 22.69
N TRP A 831 16.88 28.96 22.47
CA TRP A 831 17.33 27.81 23.25
C TRP A 831 17.61 28.15 24.71
N GLU A 832 18.11 29.35 24.98
CA GLU A 832 18.28 29.86 26.34
C GLU A 832 16.92 30.04 27.04
N ALA A 833 15.94 30.65 26.36
CA ALA A 833 14.59 30.84 26.90
C ALA A 833 13.85 29.51 27.16
N LEU A 834 14.09 28.48 26.35
CA LEU A 834 13.51 27.14 26.52
C LEU A 834 14.29 26.25 27.51
N GLY A 835 15.38 26.75 28.10
CA GLY A 835 16.15 26.02 29.12
C GLY A 835 16.99 24.85 28.59
N VAL A 836 17.25 24.77 27.28
CA VAL A 836 17.95 23.65 26.62
C VAL A 836 19.32 24.02 26.04
N SER A 837 19.85 25.18 26.40
CA SER A 837 21.16 25.67 25.90
C SER A 837 22.35 24.78 26.29
N GLY A 838 22.24 23.99 27.36
CA GLY A 838 23.29 23.09 27.85
C GLY A 838 23.33 21.70 27.18
N ALA A 839 22.38 21.37 26.31
CA ALA A 839 22.36 20.10 25.58
C ALA A 839 23.39 20.14 24.43
N ALA A 840 24.46 19.35 24.55
CA ALA A 840 25.47 19.21 23.50
C ALA A 840 24.87 18.48 22.29
N VAL A 841 24.46 19.26 21.29
CA VAL A 841 24.09 18.76 19.96
C VAL A 841 25.17 19.26 19.02
N ASP A 842 25.76 18.35 18.25
CA ASP A 842 26.77 18.68 17.24
C ASP A 842 26.28 19.83 16.34
N ASP A 843 27.16 20.78 16.04
CA ASP A 843 26.87 21.81 15.04
C ASP A 843 26.63 21.13 13.69
N GLU A 844 25.56 21.54 12.99
CA GLU A 844 25.26 21.03 11.66
C GLU A 844 26.48 21.27 10.75
N PRO A 845 27.01 20.23 10.08
CA PRO A 845 28.03 20.44 9.07
C PRO A 845 27.44 21.35 8.00
N LYS A 846 28.20 22.39 7.61
CA LYS A 846 27.73 23.37 6.63
C LYS A 846 27.17 22.65 5.39
N PRO A 847 26.02 23.11 4.83
CA PRO A 847 25.44 22.50 3.65
C PRO A 847 26.49 22.35 2.55
N VAL A 848 26.60 21.13 2.00
CA VAL A 848 27.60 20.83 0.96
C VAL A 848 27.34 21.74 -0.24
N THR A 849 28.29 22.61 -0.56
CA THR A 849 28.11 23.58 -1.64
C THR A 849 28.41 22.94 -2.99
N ASN A 850 27.98 23.60 -4.08
CA ASN A 850 28.39 23.21 -5.43
C ASN A 850 29.91 23.20 -5.61
N GLU A 851 30.66 24.02 -4.87
CA GLU A 851 32.12 24.03 -4.93
C GLU A 851 32.73 22.82 -4.24
N ASP A 852 32.14 22.37 -3.13
CA ASP A 852 32.57 21.17 -2.42
C ASP A 852 32.28 19.92 -3.26
N ILE A 853 31.09 19.83 -3.85
CA ILE A 853 30.73 18.76 -4.80
C ILE A 853 31.74 18.67 -5.95
N LYS A 854 32.14 19.80 -6.55
CA LYS A 854 33.14 19.82 -7.63
C LYS A 854 34.50 19.33 -7.13
N ARG A 855 34.96 19.85 -5.99
CA ARG A 855 36.26 19.50 -5.40
C ARG A 855 36.37 18.01 -5.09
N GLU A 856 35.31 17.41 -4.56
CA GLU A 856 35.25 16.01 -4.14
C GLU A 856 34.95 15.04 -5.30
N SER A 857 34.43 15.55 -6.43
CA SER A 857 34.00 14.71 -7.57
C SER A 857 35.11 13.99 -8.33
N ASN A 858 36.39 14.26 -8.05
CA ASN A 858 37.52 13.77 -8.85
C ASN A 858 37.35 14.07 -10.35
N PHE A 859 37.30 15.37 -10.67
CA PHE A 859 37.12 15.89 -12.03
C PHE A 859 35.83 15.41 -12.71
N LEU A 860 34.71 15.54 -11.98
CA LEU A 860 33.33 15.32 -12.41
C LEU A 860 32.84 13.86 -12.42
N ARG A 861 33.60 12.89 -11.90
CA ARG A 861 33.15 11.49 -11.81
C ARG A 861 32.06 11.32 -10.75
N GLY A 862 32.32 11.82 -9.54
CA GLY A 862 31.49 11.58 -8.36
C GLY A 862 31.17 10.09 -8.20
N THR A 863 29.91 9.79 -7.90
CA THR A 863 29.36 8.43 -7.84
C THR A 863 28.38 8.16 -8.99
N ILE A 864 28.51 8.87 -10.12
CA ILE A 864 27.54 8.80 -11.23
C ILE A 864 27.41 7.36 -11.74
N SER A 865 28.54 6.68 -12.01
CA SER A 865 28.53 5.30 -12.54
C SER A 865 27.91 4.29 -11.59
N GLU A 866 28.06 4.47 -10.28
CA GLU A 866 27.45 3.62 -9.26
C GLU A 866 25.94 3.88 -9.18
N ASN A 867 25.55 5.15 -9.17
CA ASN A 867 24.16 5.55 -9.06
C ASN A 867 23.34 5.24 -10.34
N LEU A 868 23.97 5.18 -11.52
CA LEU A 868 23.32 4.69 -12.74
C LEU A 868 22.96 3.20 -12.69
N LYS A 869 23.72 2.39 -11.94
CA LYS A 869 23.44 0.95 -11.74
C LYS A 869 22.34 0.68 -10.71
N ASP A 870 22.06 1.65 -9.85
CA ASP A 870 21.01 1.56 -8.84
C ASP A 870 19.62 1.71 -9.49
N THR A 871 18.84 0.63 -9.45
CA THR A 871 17.48 0.56 -10.00
C THR A 871 16.39 0.78 -8.95
N SER A 872 16.74 1.08 -7.69
CA SER A 872 15.76 1.30 -6.61
C SER A 872 15.00 2.63 -6.74
N SER A 873 15.56 3.59 -7.47
CA SER A 873 14.94 4.88 -7.79
C SER A 873 15.18 5.26 -9.24
N GLY A 874 14.18 5.89 -9.86
CA GLY A 874 14.27 6.53 -11.17
C GLY A 874 15.14 7.80 -11.17
N GLY A 875 15.45 8.36 -9.99
CA GLY A 875 16.25 9.56 -9.80
C GLY A 875 17.74 9.30 -9.59
N VAL A 876 18.47 10.38 -9.28
CA VAL A 876 19.90 10.38 -8.92
C VAL A 876 20.12 11.26 -7.69
N THR A 877 21.23 11.05 -6.97
CA THR A 877 21.54 11.84 -5.77
C THR A 877 21.80 13.31 -6.12
N HIS A 878 21.56 14.22 -5.18
CA HIS A 878 21.74 15.67 -5.40
C HIS A 878 23.14 16.05 -5.93
N ALA A 879 24.20 15.44 -5.39
CA ALA A 879 25.55 15.66 -5.87
C ALA A 879 25.71 15.25 -7.34
N ASN A 880 25.19 14.08 -7.70
CA ASN A 880 25.20 13.60 -9.09
C ASN A 880 24.32 14.46 -10.01
N GLU A 881 23.18 14.99 -9.55
CA GLU A 881 22.39 15.96 -10.32
C GLU A 881 23.21 17.21 -10.68
N GLN A 882 24.07 17.69 -9.79
CA GLN A 882 24.93 18.83 -10.08
C GLN A 882 26.07 18.46 -11.04
N LEU A 883 26.71 17.30 -10.87
CA LEU A 883 27.82 16.83 -11.70
C LEU A 883 27.38 16.43 -13.12
N MET A 884 26.22 15.79 -13.26
CA MET A 884 25.65 15.39 -14.56
C MET A 884 25.38 16.60 -15.47
N LYS A 885 25.16 17.80 -14.91
CA LYS A 885 25.06 19.04 -15.71
C LYS A 885 26.34 19.32 -16.50
N PHE A 886 27.52 18.99 -15.99
CA PHE A 886 28.76 19.15 -16.75
C PHE A 886 28.86 18.16 -17.93
N HIS A 887 28.14 17.05 -17.85
CA HIS A 887 27.99 16.05 -18.91
C HIS A 887 26.82 16.37 -19.85
N GLY A 888 26.19 17.54 -19.70
CA GLY A 888 25.08 18.00 -20.53
C GLY A 888 23.73 17.41 -20.17
N ILE A 889 23.59 16.79 -19.00
CA ILE A 889 22.38 16.10 -18.57
C ILE A 889 21.71 16.87 -17.42
N TYR A 890 20.39 16.99 -17.47
CA TYR A 890 19.57 17.52 -16.38
C TYR A 890 18.56 16.48 -15.93
N THR A 891 18.57 16.17 -14.64
CA THR A 891 17.44 15.51 -13.99
C THR A 891 16.22 16.44 -14.02
N GLN A 892 15.09 15.87 -14.37
CA GLN A 892 13.78 16.49 -14.42
C GLN A 892 12.77 15.48 -13.85
N ASP A 893 11.57 15.96 -13.61
CA ASP A 893 10.44 15.12 -13.27
C ASP A 893 9.17 15.77 -13.82
N ASP A 894 8.17 14.93 -14.06
CA ASP A 894 6.88 15.39 -14.57
C ASP A 894 6.09 16.09 -13.44
N ARG A 895 6.08 17.42 -13.51
CA ARG A 895 5.41 18.30 -12.55
C ARG A 895 3.89 18.19 -12.60
N ASP A 896 3.32 17.80 -13.73
CA ASP A 896 1.87 17.74 -13.92
C ASP A 896 1.28 16.57 -13.12
N ILE A 897 2.05 15.50 -12.95
CA ILE A 897 1.68 14.34 -12.15
C ILE A 897 2.42 14.25 -10.81
N ARG A 898 3.29 15.20 -10.48
CA ARG A 898 4.11 15.15 -9.25
C ARG A 898 3.24 15.06 -8.00
N GLU A 899 2.25 15.94 -7.86
CA GLU A 899 1.36 15.92 -6.69
C GLU A 899 0.50 14.66 -6.65
N ILE A 900 0.10 14.13 -7.83
CA ILE A 900 -0.61 12.85 -7.96
C ILE A 900 0.28 11.67 -7.50
N ARG A 901 1.55 11.65 -7.89
CA ARG A 901 2.49 10.58 -7.49
C ARG A 901 2.84 10.69 -6.02
N LYS A 902 3.04 11.91 -5.52
CA LYS A 902 3.29 12.18 -4.11
C LYS A 902 2.11 11.74 -3.23
N SER A 903 0.87 12.00 -3.67
CA SER A 903 -0.31 11.50 -2.94
C SER A 903 -0.44 9.98 -3.01
N GLN A 904 0.09 9.33 -4.06
CA GLN A 904 0.21 7.88 -4.17
C GLN A 904 1.40 7.28 -3.39
N GLY A 905 2.19 8.09 -2.66
CA GLY A 905 3.41 7.64 -1.99
C GLY A 905 4.54 7.21 -2.94
N LEU A 906 4.41 7.53 -4.23
CA LEU A 906 5.41 7.23 -5.26
C LEU A 906 6.41 8.38 -5.38
N GLU A 907 7.66 8.05 -5.71
CA GLU A 907 8.65 9.06 -6.08
C GLU A 907 8.21 9.87 -7.31
N PRO A 908 8.69 11.11 -7.50
CA PRO A 908 8.46 11.86 -8.73
C PRO A 908 8.77 11.03 -9.98
N TYR A 909 8.05 11.27 -11.07
CA TYR A 909 8.32 10.56 -12.31
C TYR A 909 9.57 11.15 -12.97
N TYR A 910 10.73 10.67 -12.53
CA TYR A 910 12.02 11.17 -12.96
C TYR A 910 12.29 10.86 -14.44
N MET A 911 12.81 11.86 -15.12
CA MET A 911 13.26 11.80 -16.50
C MET A 911 14.45 12.73 -16.68
N PHE A 912 15.14 12.61 -17.79
CA PHE A 912 16.36 13.37 -18.04
C PHE A 912 16.29 14.08 -19.37
N MET A 913 16.88 15.27 -19.41
CA MET A 913 17.14 16.00 -20.64
C MET A 913 18.63 15.96 -20.95
N ALA A 914 18.96 15.57 -22.18
CA ALA A 914 20.32 15.63 -22.72
C ALA A 914 20.44 16.80 -23.70
N ARG A 915 21.46 17.64 -23.54
CA ARG A 915 21.75 18.77 -24.42
C ARG A 915 23.04 18.54 -25.19
N ALA A 916 23.01 18.73 -26.51
CA ALA A 916 24.19 18.65 -27.35
C ALA A 916 25.08 19.91 -27.24
N ARG A 917 26.38 19.73 -27.46
CA ARG A 917 27.31 20.81 -27.83
C ARG A 917 27.37 20.86 -29.36
N LEU A 918 27.12 22.04 -29.93
CA LEU A 918 27.00 22.23 -31.37
C LEU A 918 27.60 23.58 -31.77
N PRO A 919 28.95 23.70 -31.83
CA PRO A 919 29.59 24.98 -32.10
C PRO A 919 29.13 25.58 -33.43
N GLY A 920 28.71 26.84 -33.40
CA GLY A 920 28.18 27.55 -34.57
C GLY A 920 26.83 27.03 -35.08
N GLY A 921 26.15 26.15 -34.33
CA GLY A 921 24.83 25.63 -34.70
C GLY A 921 24.79 24.73 -35.92
N LYS A 922 25.94 24.32 -36.48
CA LYS A 922 26.03 23.50 -37.68
C LYS A 922 25.80 22.02 -37.37
N THR A 923 24.86 21.38 -38.05
CA THR A 923 24.59 19.94 -37.93
C THR A 923 24.47 19.28 -39.31
N THR A 924 25.00 18.06 -39.42
CA THR A 924 24.94 17.26 -40.64
C THR A 924 23.61 16.49 -40.75
N PRO A 925 23.22 16.03 -41.95
CA PRO A 925 22.04 15.19 -42.10
C PRO A 925 22.11 13.89 -41.28
N GLN A 926 23.28 13.23 -41.24
CA GLN A 926 23.52 12.03 -40.43
C GLN A 926 23.26 12.29 -38.93
N GLN A 927 23.75 13.42 -38.43
CA GLN A 927 23.54 13.84 -37.05
C GLN A 927 22.08 14.13 -36.74
N TRP A 928 21.37 14.79 -37.66
CA TRP A 928 19.94 15.03 -37.51
C TRP A 928 19.16 13.72 -37.40
N LEU A 929 19.41 12.76 -38.30
CA LEU A 929 18.73 11.47 -38.32
C LEU A 929 18.97 10.66 -37.04
N ALA A 930 20.19 10.70 -36.49
CA ALA A 930 20.49 10.06 -35.22
C ALA A 930 19.70 10.69 -34.06
N LEU A 931 19.63 12.02 -33.99
CA LEU A 931 18.84 12.71 -32.96
C LEU A 931 17.33 12.45 -33.11
N ASP A 932 16.83 12.43 -34.35
CA ASP A 932 15.43 12.13 -34.65
C ASP A 932 15.03 10.74 -34.15
N HIS A 933 15.86 9.73 -34.47
CA HIS A 933 15.69 8.35 -34.01
C HIS A 933 15.76 8.24 -32.48
N LEU A 934 16.79 8.80 -31.85
CA LEU A 934 16.96 8.76 -30.39
C LEU A 934 15.82 9.47 -29.65
N SER A 935 15.26 10.53 -30.24
CA SER A 935 14.11 11.21 -29.65
C SER A 935 12.87 10.32 -29.60
N ASP A 936 12.68 9.43 -30.58
CA ASP A 936 11.54 8.50 -30.63
C ASP A 936 11.77 7.23 -29.77
N THR A 937 12.99 6.69 -29.76
CA THR A 937 13.28 5.42 -29.08
C THR A 937 13.57 5.58 -27.59
N SER A 938 14.28 6.65 -27.23
CA SER A 938 14.74 6.88 -25.86
C SER A 938 14.18 8.14 -25.22
N GLY A 939 13.73 9.11 -26.02
CA GLY A 939 13.13 10.36 -25.55
C GLY A 939 11.60 10.34 -25.55
N ASN A 940 11.01 11.52 -25.67
CA ASN A 940 9.55 11.73 -25.69
C ASN A 940 8.97 11.97 -27.11
N GLY A 941 9.69 11.60 -28.17
CA GLY A 941 9.29 11.78 -29.56
C GLY A 941 9.51 13.19 -30.12
N THR A 942 10.16 14.10 -29.38
CA THR A 942 10.35 15.49 -29.81
C THR A 942 11.80 15.95 -29.70
N LEU A 943 12.18 16.89 -30.57
CA LEU A 943 13.44 17.62 -30.46
C LEU A 943 13.17 19.08 -30.09
N LYS A 944 14.06 19.67 -29.29
CA LYS A 944 14.01 21.11 -28.95
C LYS A 944 15.25 21.84 -29.43
N LEU A 945 15.06 22.74 -30.39
CA LEU A 945 16.04 23.75 -30.80
C LEU A 945 16.09 24.86 -29.74
N THR A 946 17.28 25.30 -29.36
CA THR A 946 17.45 26.22 -28.22
C THR A 946 17.92 27.60 -28.65
N THR A 947 17.79 28.59 -27.76
CA THR A 947 18.33 29.96 -27.99
C THR A 947 19.86 30.02 -28.01
N ARG A 948 20.54 28.88 -27.90
CA ARG A 948 21.98 28.76 -28.07
C ARG A 948 22.35 27.88 -29.26
N ALA A 949 21.48 27.81 -30.27
CA ALA A 949 21.69 27.08 -31.52
C ALA A 949 22.18 25.63 -31.29
N THR A 950 21.50 24.91 -30.40
CA THR A 950 21.76 23.48 -30.13
C THR A 950 20.47 22.72 -29.83
N PHE A 951 20.55 21.39 -29.77
CA PHE A 951 19.46 20.46 -29.49
C PHE A 951 19.32 20.10 -28.02
N GLN A 952 18.09 19.78 -27.61
CA GLN A 952 17.77 19.05 -26.38
C GLN A 952 16.83 17.89 -26.69
N ILE A 953 17.14 16.71 -26.17
CA ILE A 953 16.26 15.55 -26.11
C ILE A 953 15.68 15.49 -24.70
N HIS A 954 14.36 15.42 -24.57
CA HIS A 954 13.67 15.34 -23.28
C HIS A 954 13.05 13.96 -23.06
N GLY A 955 12.70 13.63 -21.82
CA GLY A 955 11.99 12.40 -21.48
C GLY A 955 12.87 11.15 -21.44
N VAL A 956 14.20 11.29 -21.45
CA VAL A 956 15.11 10.15 -21.42
C VAL A 956 15.07 9.50 -20.04
N LEU A 957 14.72 8.23 -19.95
CA LEU A 957 14.73 7.51 -18.67
C LEU A 957 16.16 7.19 -18.21
N LYS A 958 16.38 7.07 -16.90
CA LYS A 958 17.68 6.77 -16.29
C LYS A 958 18.41 5.61 -16.98
N LYS A 959 17.69 4.50 -17.21
CA LYS A 959 18.19 3.29 -17.88
C LYS A 959 18.64 3.51 -19.33
N ASN A 960 18.07 4.49 -20.03
CA ASN A 960 18.36 4.78 -21.44
C ASN A 960 19.37 5.93 -21.62
N LEU A 961 19.85 6.54 -20.53
CA LEU A 961 20.77 7.69 -20.60
C LEU A 961 22.06 7.34 -21.34
N LYS A 962 22.68 6.22 -20.98
CA LYS A 962 23.97 5.80 -21.54
C LYS A 962 23.85 5.47 -23.03
N HIS A 963 22.83 4.70 -23.40
CA HIS A 963 22.44 4.45 -24.80
C HIS A 963 22.28 5.76 -25.58
N THR A 964 21.47 6.70 -25.07
CA THR A 964 21.20 7.98 -25.76
C THR A 964 22.50 8.76 -26.00
N LEU A 965 23.35 8.89 -24.99
CA LEU A 965 24.60 9.63 -25.11
C LEU A 965 25.59 8.97 -26.07
N ARG A 966 25.62 7.63 -26.13
CA ARG A 966 26.44 6.89 -27.09
C ARG A 966 25.96 7.09 -28.52
N GLY A 967 24.66 6.96 -28.77
CA GLY A 967 24.08 7.20 -30.09
C GLY A 967 24.37 8.62 -30.60
N MET A 968 24.28 9.64 -29.74
CA MET A 968 24.68 11.00 -30.07
C MET A 968 26.19 11.09 -30.39
N ASN A 969 27.05 10.50 -29.57
CA ASN A 969 28.49 10.54 -29.79
C ASN A 969 28.91 9.78 -31.05
N ALA A 970 28.19 8.72 -31.44
CA ALA A 970 28.50 7.89 -32.61
C ALA A 970 28.52 8.69 -33.91
N VAL A 971 27.72 9.77 -33.97
CA VAL A 971 27.67 10.75 -35.07
C VAL A 971 28.47 12.01 -34.78
N LEU A 972 29.44 11.94 -33.85
CA LEU A 972 30.31 13.03 -33.43
C LEU A 972 29.57 14.23 -32.80
N MET A 973 28.46 13.97 -32.10
CA MET A 973 27.78 14.95 -31.24
C MET A 973 27.97 14.61 -29.76
N ASP A 974 28.80 15.39 -29.06
CA ASP A 974 28.96 15.24 -27.62
C ASP A 974 28.03 16.15 -26.81
N THR A 975 27.78 15.76 -25.56
CA THR A 975 27.01 16.56 -24.59
C THR A 975 27.92 17.17 -23.50
N LEU A 976 29.22 16.89 -23.55
CA LEU A 976 30.21 17.42 -22.61
C LEU A 976 30.21 18.96 -22.66
N ALA A 977 30.16 19.59 -21.49
CA ALA A 977 30.11 21.05 -21.33
C ALA A 977 28.91 21.75 -22.00
N ALA A 978 27.87 21.02 -22.43
CA ALA A 978 26.62 21.65 -22.87
C ALA A 978 25.88 22.37 -21.72
N ALA A 979 26.21 22.00 -20.47
CA ALA A 979 25.74 22.63 -19.25
C ALA A 979 26.83 22.69 -18.17
N GLY A 980 26.47 22.83 -16.88
CA GLY A 980 27.45 22.99 -15.79
C GLY A 980 28.04 24.40 -15.68
N ASP A 981 29.07 24.52 -14.84
CA ASP A 981 29.85 25.74 -14.59
C ASP A 981 31.15 25.73 -15.41
N VAL A 982 30.95 25.67 -16.73
CA VAL A 982 31.96 25.65 -17.79
C VAL A 982 31.48 26.51 -18.96
N ASN A 983 32.32 26.66 -19.99
CA ASN A 983 31.90 27.28 -21.24
C ASN A 983 30.73 26.50 -21.87
N ARG A 984 29.69 27.23 -22.28
CA ARG A 984 28.52 26.69 -22.99
C ARG A 984 28.76 26.70 -24.50
N ASN A 985 27.77 26.20 -25.24
CA ASN A 985 27.80 26.22 -26.71
C ASN A 985 28.14 27.61 -27.26
N VAL A 986 29.09 27.70 -28.21
CA VAL A 986 29.52 28.95 -28.83
C VAL A 986 28.61 29.26 -30.02
N MET A 987 27.94 30.42 -29.97
CA MET A 987 27.02 30.85 -31.02
C MET A 987 27.69 31.78 -32.03
N VAL A 988 27.27 31.71 -33.29
CA VAL A 988 27.69 32.62 -34.36
C VAL A 988 26.47 33.05 -35.16
N SER A 989 26.50 34.24 -35.76
CA SER A 989 25.43 34.71 -36.65
C SER A 989 25.18 33.74 -37.81
N ALA A 990 23.92 33.49 -38.16
CA ALA A 990 23.54 32.46 -39.15
C ALA A 990 23.84 32.85 -40.61
N LEU A 991 23.82 34.15 -40.91
CA LEU A 991 24.22 34.79 -42.18
C LEU A 991 24.00 33.95 -43.46
N PRO A 992 22.76 33.65 -43.85
CA PRO A 992 22.49 32.85 -45.06
C PRO A 992 22.83 33.59 -46.37
N THR A 993 23.11 34.90 -46.32
CA THR A 993 23.44 35.74 -47.48
C THR A 993 24.93 35.92 -47.73
N ASN A 994 25.80 35.53 -46.78
CA ASN A 994 27.24 35.75 -46.86
C ASN A 994 28.00 34.52 -46.35
N ALA A 995 28.21 33.56 -47.24
CA ALA A 995 28.84 32.29 -46.93
C ALA A 995 30.33 32.45 -46.55
N LYS A 996 31.07 33.34 -47.21
CA LYS A 996 32.49 33.60 -46.96
C LYS A 996 32.75 34.11 -45.54
N VAL A 997 31.97 35.08 -45.07
CA VAL A 997 32.09 35.62 -43.71
C VAL A 997 31.57 34.60 -42.70
N HIS A 998 30.43 33.96 -42.98
CA HIS A 998 29.87 32.91 -42.12
C HIS A 998 30.87 31.79 -41.86
N GLN A 999 31.59 31.33 -42.89
CA GLN A 999 32.59 30.26 -42.75
C GLN A 999 33.72 30.67 -41.78
N GLN A 1000 34.25 31.89 -41.91
CA GLN A 1000 35.31 32.41 -41.02
C GLN A 1000 34.87 32.48 -39.55
N ILE A 1001 33.67 33.00 -39.27
CA ILE A 1001 33.16 33.08 -37.90
C ILE A 1001 32.77 31.70 -37.35
N ALA A 1002 32.28 30.79 -38.19
CA ALA A 1002 31.94 29.42 -37.77
C ALA A 1002 33.20 28.63 -37.40
N ASP A 1003 34.28 28.79 -38.17
CA ASP A 1003 35.58 28.19 -37.87
C ASP A 1003 36.18 28.77 -36.58
N MET A 1004 36.08 30.09 -36.38
CA MET A 1004 36.48 30.73 -35.12
C MET A 1004 35.62 30.25 -33.95
N GLY A 1005 34.30 30.14 -34.13
CA GLY A 1005 33.39 29.63 -33.10
C GLY A 1005 33.70 28.18 -32.69
N LYS A 1006 34.06 27.33 -33.67
CA LYS A 1006 34.57 25.98 -33.43
C LYS A 1006 35.89 26.00 -32.67
N LEU A 1007 36.85 26.83 -33.09
CA LEU A 1007 38.15 26.97 -32.42
C LEU A 1007 37.98 27.36 -30.95
N ILE A 1008 37.15 28.36 -30.66
CA ILE A 1008 36.83 28.79 -29.29
C ILE A 1008 36.17 27.63 -28.51
N SER A 1009 35.20 26.94 -29.12
CA SER A 1009 34.51 25.83 -28.44
C SER A 1009 35.44 24.67 -28.11
N ASP A 1010 36.38 24.34 -28.98
CA ASP A 1010 37.30 23.21 -28.79
C ASP A 1010 38.45 23.57 -27.84
N HIS A 1011 38.88 24.84 -27.83
CA HIS A 1011 39.88 25.36 -26.89
C HIS A 1011 39.38 25.29 -25.44
N PHE A 1012 38.14 25.73 -25.20
CA PHE A 1012 37.51 25.72 -23.87
C PHE A 1012 36.76 24.43 -23.54
N LEU A 1013 36.98 23.34 -24.28
CA LEU A 1013 36.41 22.04 -23.92
C LEU A 1013 37.16 21.46 -22.72
N PRO A 1014 36.47 20.99 -21.66
CA PRO A 1014 37.11 20.29 -20.54
C PRO A 1014 38.00 19.14 -21.00
N LYS A 1015 39.12 18.94 -20.32
CA LYS A 1015 40.09 17.87 -20.62
C LYS A 1015 39.93 16.62 -19.75
N THR A 1016 38.93 16.60 -18.87
CA THR A 1016 38.57 15.44 -18.03
C THR A 1016 38.26 14.19 -18.87
N THR A 1017 38.64 13.04 -18.34
CA THR A 1017 38.33 11.73 -18.93
C THR A 1017 37.02 11.14 -18.39
N ALA A 1018 36.40 11.79 -17.38
CA ALA A 1018 35.18 11.34 -16.72
C ALA A 1018 34.03 11.07 -17.70
N TYR A 1019 33.82 11.95 -18.68
CA TYR A 1019 32.75 11.77 -19.67
C TYR A 1019 32.86 10.45 -20.45
N HIS A 1020 34.09 10.11 -20.86
CA HIS A 1020 34.34 8.87 -21.59
C HIS A 1020 34.17 7.63 -20.70
N GLU A 1021 34.69 7.70 -19.47
CA GLU A 1021 34.61 6.61 -18.48
C GLU A 1021 33.17 6.30 -18.07
N VAL A 1022 32.34 7.32 -17.87
CA VAL A 1022 30.95 7.15 -17.41
C VAL A 1022 30.04 6.72 -18.57
N TRP A 1023 30.14 7.38 -19.73
CA TRP A 1023 29.12 7.25 -20.77
C TRP A 1023 29.53 6.37 -21.95
N LEU A 1024 30.80 6.35 -22.33
CA LEU A 1024 31.24 5.75 -23.60
C LEU A 1024 31.89 4.37 -23.46
N GLU A 1025 32.30 3.97 -22.24
CA GLU A 1025 33.07 2.74 -22.00
C GLU A 1025 32.22 1.54 -21.55
N GLY A 1026 32.66 0.34 -21.96
CA GLY A 1026 32.06 -0.95 -21.59
C GLY A 1026 30.88 -1.36 -22.49
N PRO A 1027 30.48 -2.64 -22.45
CA PRO A 1027 29.27 -3.09 -23.15
C PRO A 1027 28.01 -2.45 -22.52
N GLU A 1028 26.98 -2.23 -23.33
CA GLU A 1028 25.64 -1.85 -22.85
C GLU A 1028 24.59 -2.62 -23.66
N GLU A 1029 23.73 -3.37 -22.98
CA GLU A 1029 22.78 -4.28 -23.66
C GLU A 1029 21.71 -3.53 -24.45
N GLN A 1030 21.41 -2.28 -24.08
CA GLN A 1030 20.39 -1.49 -24.74
C GLN A 1030 20.91 -0.75 -25.98
N ASP A 1031 22.21 -0.76 -26.30
CA ASP A 1031 22.76 -0.07 -27.48
C ASP A 1031 22.19 -0.65 -28.78
N ASP A 1032 21.69 0.22 -29.67
CA ASP A 1032 21.15 -0.21 -30.98
C ASP A 1032 22.24 -0.80 -31.89
N ASP A 1033 23.49 -0.32 -31.72
CA ASP A 1033 24.65 -0.78 -32.47
C ASP A 1033 25.80 -1.13 -31.51
N PRO A 1034 26.16 -2.42 -31.38
CA PRO A 1034 27.21 -2.86 -30.47
C PRO A 1034 28.61 -2.37 -30.87
N SER A 1035 28.78 -1.80 -32.07
CA SER A 1035 30.05 -1.24 -32.52
C SER A 1035 30.33 0.16 -31.97
N TRP A 1036 29.35 0.87 -31.40
CA TRP A 1036 29.52 2.24 -30.89
C TRP A 1036 30.75 2.43 -30.00
N PRO A 1037 31.00 1.59 -28.96
CA PRO A 1037 32.23 1.70 -28.15
C PRO A 1037 33.51 1.71 -28.99
N SER A 1038 33.60 0.83 -29.99
CA SER A 1038 34.77 0.72 -30.86
C SER A 1038 34.96 1.91 -31.80
N ILE A 1039 33.88 2.58 -32.22
CA ILE A 1039 33.94 3.82 -32.99
C ILE A 1039 34.66 4.90 -32.17
N PHE A 1040 34.42 4.95 -30.87
CA PHE A 1040 35.04 5.95 -29.97
C PHE A 1040 36.50 5.66 -29.67
N GLU A 1041 36.86 4.40 -29.44
CA GLU A 1041 38.25 4.00 -29.20
C GLU A 1041 39.16 4.34 -30.39
N ASN A 1042 38.62 4.22 -31.61
CA ASN A 1042 39.37 4.38 -32.85
C ASN A 1042 39.23 5.77 -33.50
N ARG A 1043 38.44 6.69 -32.93
CA ARG A 1043 38.20 8.01 -33.54
C ARG A 1043 39.48 8.84 -33.61
N LYS A 1044 39.70 9.51 -34.74
CA LYS A 1044 40.88 10.38 -34.94
C LYS A 1044 40.83 11.63 -34.04
N ASP A 1045 39.67 12.27 -33.94
CA ASP A 1045 39.47 13.57 -33.29
C ASP A 1045 38.60 13.49 -32.03
N GLY A 1046 38.74 14.45 -31.11
CA GLY A 1046 37.95 14.55 -29.87
C GLY A 1046 38.70 14.10 -28.59
N PRO A 1047 38.14 14.36 -27.39
CA PRO A 1047 38.81 14.03 -26.12
C PRO A 1047 38.97 12.51 -25.95
N ARG A 1048 40.20 12.03 -25.72
CA ARG A 1048 40.52 10.62 -25.44
C ARG A 1048 40.92 10.46 -23.98
N LYS A 1049 40.91 9.22 -23.46
CA LYS A 1049 41.51 8.88 -22.16
C LYS A 1049 42.99 9.29 -22.15
N LYS A 1050 43.30 10.45 -21.56
CA LYS A 1050 44.68 10.89 -21.33
C LYS A 1050 44.82 11.39 -19.89
N LYS A 1051 45.09 10.45 -18.98
CA LYS A 1051 45.47 10.75 -17.60
C LYS A 1051 46.94 11.16 -17.55
N THR A 1052 47.28 12.06 -16.63
CA THR A 1052 48.65 12.53 -16.45
C THR A 1052 49.21 12.01 -15.13
N LEU A 1053 50.47 11.60 -15.11
CA LEU A 1053 51.17 11.26 -13.87
C LEU A 1053 51.43 12.54 -13.09
N VAL A 1054 50.89 12.63 -11.87
CA VAL A 1054 51.18 13.73 -10.94
C VAL A 1054 52.18 13.28 -9.88
N SER A 1055 52.80 14.25 -9.19
CA SER A 1055 53.75 13.99 -8.10
C SER A 1055 53.10 13.07 -7.05
N GLY A 1056 53.67 11.87 -6.85
CA GLY A 1056 53.07 10.79 -6.07
C GLY A 1056 52.67 9.54 -6.86
N ASN A 1057 53.00 9.43 -8.15
CA ASN A 1057 52.75 8.27 -9.03
C ASN A 1057 51.27 7.90 -9.26
N ALA A 1058 50.32 8.76 -8.87
CA ALA A 1058 48.91 8.58 -9.21
C ALA A 1058 48.60 9.11 -10.62
N LEU A 1059 47.87 8.34 -11.43
CA LEU A 1059 47.26 8.83 -12.67
C LEU A 1059 45.95 9.56 -12.35
N VAL A 1060 45.93 10.88 -12.52
CA VAL A 1060 44.73 11.71 -12.37
C VAL A 1060 44.55 12.63 -13.59
N ASP A 1061 43.33 13.12 -13.76
CA ASP A 1061 43.06 14.14 -14.78
C ASP A 1061 43.65 15.49 -14.36
N ILE A 1062 43.95 16.33 -15.34
CA ILE A 1062 44.34 17.73 -15.13
C ILE A 1062 43.44 18.59 -16.00
N GLU A 1063 42.89 19.65 -15.42
CA GLU A 1063 42.12 20.69 -16.12
C GLU A 1063 42.96 21.98 -16.18
N PRO A 1064 43.69 22.25 -17.28
CA PRO A 1064 44.68 23.34 -17.33
C PRO A 1064 44.05 24.73 -17.20
N ILE A 1065 42.89 24.95 -17.82
CA ILE A 1065 42.16 26.22 -17.77
C ILE A 1065 41.24 26.25 -16.56
N TYR A 1066 40.46 25.18 -16.34
CA TYR A 1066 39.37 25.18 -15.36
C TYR A 1066 39.81 24.88 -13.93
N GLY A 1067 40.93 24.18 -13.74
CA GLY A 1067 41.33 23.67 -12.43
C GLY A 1067 40.33 22.66 -11.84
N PRO A 1068 40.57 22.20 -10.60
CA PRO A 1068 39.75 21.16 -9.97
C PRO A 1068 38.31 21.61 -9.65
N THR A 1069 38.06 22.91 -9.53
CA THR A 1069 36.75 23.46 -9.17
C THR A 1069 36.03 24.12 -10.34
N TYR A 1070 36.56 24.05 -11.56
CA TYR A 1070 35.98 24.68 -12.76
C TYR A 1070 35.65 26.17 -12.54
N LEU A 1071 34.74 26.75 -13.33
CA LEU A 1071 34.33 28.15 -13.14
C LEU A 1071 33.34 28.28 -11.97
N PRO A 1072 33.19 29.49 -11.39
CA PRO A 1072 32.16 29.76 -10.40
C PRO A 1072 30.73 29.56 -10.94
N ARG A 1073 30.54 29.83 -12.24
CA ARG A 1073 29.23 29.72 -12.91
C ARG A 1073 29.37 29.49 -14.42
N LYS A 1074 28.24 29.21 -15.09
CA LYS A 1074 28.15 29.10 -16.56
C LYS A 1074 28.79 30.30 -17.26
N PHE A 1075 29.51 30.02 -18.34
CA PHE A 1075 30.21 31.01 -19.16
C PHE A 1075 29.80 30.85 -20.63
N LYS A 1076 29.72 31.94 -21.40
CA LYS A 1076 29.13 31.92 -22.74
C LYS A 1076 29.90 32.83 -23.70
N PHE A 1077 30.07 32.37 -24.93
CA PHE A 1077 30.58 33.17 -26.06
C PHE A 1077 29.55 33.25 -27.17
N ASN A 1078 29.40 34.44 -27.76
CA ASN A 1078 28.63 34.68 -28.98
C ASN A 1078 29.45 35.53 -29.95
N ILE A 1079 29.34 35.25 -31.25
CA ILE A 1079 29.97 36.02 -32.34
C ILE A 1079 28.88 36.63 -33.20
N ALA A 1080 28.80 37.97 -33.25
CA ALA A 1080 27.89 38.69 -34.14
C ALA A 1080 28.64 39.29 -35.33
N VAL A 1081 27.93 39.41 -36.45
CA VAL A 1081 28.43 40.11 -37.64
C VAL A 1081 27.51 41.28 -37.97
N PRO A 1082 27.96 42.52 -37.73
CA PRO A 1082 27.22 43.71 -38.13
C PRO A 1082 26.80 43.70 -39.61
N PRO A 1083 25.59 44.19 -39.94
CA PRO A 1083 24.67 44.88 -39.05
C PRO A 1083 23.70 43.98 -38.28
N TYR A 1084 23.94 42.66 -38.23
CA TYR A 1084 23.04 41.71 -37.59
C TYR A 1084 23.51 41.32 -36.19
N ASN A 1085 22.56 41.25 -35.26
CA ASN A 1085 22.74 40.80 -33.88
C ASN A 1085 21.73 39.72 -33.51
N ASP A 1086 21.50 38.79 -34.43
CA ASP A 1086 20.64 37.59 -34.29
C ASP A 1086 21.07 36.67 -33.12
N VAL A 1087 22.33 36.77 -32.70
CA VAL A 1087 22.87 36.05 -31.54
C VAL A 1087 22.73 36.81 -30.22
N ASP A 1088 22.27 38.06 -30.21
CA ASP A 1088 22.20 38.91 -29.01
C ASP A 1088 23.55 38.99 -28.25
N VAL A 1089 24.59 39.45 -28.95
CA VAL A 1089 26.00 39.39 -28.52
C VAL A 1089 26.31 40.18 -27.23
N LEU A 1090 25.55 41.25 -26.97
CA LEU A 1090 25.78 42.14 -25.83
C LEU A 1090 25.22 41.58 -24.50
N SER A 1091 24.36 40.56 -24.53
CA SER A 1091 23.73 40.00 -23.33
C SER A 1091 24.47 38.79 -22.72
N ILE A 1092 25.72 38.57 -23.16
CA ILE A 1092 26.49 37.33 -22.99
C ILE A 1092 27.81 37.60 -22.28
N ASP A 1093 28.38 36.59 -21.59
CA ASP A 1093 29.60 36.78 -20.79
C ASP A 1093 30.73 37.36 -21.65
N VAL A 1094 30.96 36.80 -22.84
CA VAL A 1094 31.85 37.37 -23.85
C VAL A 1094 31.15 37.48 -25.20
N GLY A 1095 31.04 38.71 -25.69
CA GLY A 1095 30.52 39.05 -27.00
C GLY A 1095 31.65 39.43 -27.95
N LEU A 1096 31.70 38.79 -29.12
CA LEU A 1096 32.66 39.12 -30.17
C LEU A 1096 31.91 39.77 -31.34
N VAL A 1097 32.20 41.04 -31.61
CA VAL A 1097 31.64 41.73 -32.77
C VAL A 1097 32.67 41.73 -33.89
N ALA A 1098 32.41 40.98 -34.94
CA ALA A 1098 33.34 40.81 -36.06
C ALA A 1098 33.48 42.12 -36.87
N ILE A 1099 34.72 42.49 -37.17
CA ILE A 1099 35.04 43.61 -38.05
C ILE A 1099 35.42 43.06 -39.41
N VAL A 1100 34.52 43.22 -40.37
CA VAL A 1100 34.65 42.70 -41.72
C VAL A 1100 35.14 43.80 -42.65
N ASN A 1101 36.19 43.52 -43.41
CA ASN A 1101 36.62 44.38 -44.48
C ASN A 1101 35.59 44.33 -45.63
N PRO A 1102 34.93 45.45 -45.98
CA PRO A 1102 33.83 45.43 -46.95
C PRO A 1102 34.28 45.06 -48.37
N GLU A 1103 35.54 45.32 -48.74
CA GLU A 1103 36.07 45.03 -50.07
C GLU A 1103 36.48 43.56 -50.21
N THR A 1104 37.18 43.02 -49.20
CA THR A 1104 37.75 41.67 -49.27
C THR A 1104 36.86 40.60 -48.65
N GLN A 1105 35.85 40.99 -47.84
CA GLN A 1105 35.00 40.09 -47.06
C GLN A 1105 35.79 39.22 -46.05
N ILE A 1106 36.96 39.70 -45.61
CA ILE A 1106 37.81 39.06 -44.60
C ILE A 1106 37.48 39.64 -43.22
N VAL A 1107 37.40 38.78 -42.20
CA VAL A 1107 37.28 39.19 -40.79
C VAL A 1107 38.65 39.61 -40.27
N GLU A 1108 38.87 40.91 -40.10
CA GLU A 1108 40.15 41.47 -39.64
C GLU A 1108 40.39 41.28 -38.13
N GLY A 1109 39.31 41.15 -37.37
CA GLY A 1109 39.34 40.89 -35.93
C GLY A 1109 37.99 41.15 -35.28
N TYR A 1110 38.00 41.32 -33.96
CA TYR A 1110 36.80 41.42 -33.14
C TYR A 1110 36.90 42.55 -32.13
N ASN A 1111 35.84 43.34 -31.98
CA ASN A 1111 35.64 44.10 -30.75
C ASN A 1111 35.17 43.13 -29.67
N VAL A 1112 35.83 43.14 -28.51
CA VAL A 1112 35.57 42.21 -27.41
C VAL A 1112 34.74 42.90 -26.34
N PHE A 1113 33.53 42.42 -26.13
CA PHE A 1113 32.62 42.85 -25.07
C PHE A 1113 32.60 41.81 -23.94
N VAL A 1114 32.59 42.26 -22.68
CA VAL A 1114 32.57 41.38 -21.51
C VAL A 1114 31.54 41.76 -20.47
N GLY A 1115 31.08 40.76 -19.71
CA GLY A 1115 30.18 40.98 -18.58
C GLY A 1115 28.72 41.21 -18.98
N GLY A 1116 28.27 40.69 -20.13
CA GLY A 1116 26.85 40.63 -20.43
C GLY A 1116 26.14 39.51 -19.67
N GLY A 1117 24.88 39.72 -19.28
CA GLY A 1117 24.11 38.64 -18.67
C GLY A 1117 22.72 39.01 -18.18
N MET A 1118 21.73 38.24 -18.62
CA MET A 1118 20.30 38.46 -18.32
C MET A 1118 19.81 37.96 -16.94
N GLY A 1119 20.61 37.16 -16.22
CA GLY A 1119 20.12 36.48 -15.01
C GLY A 1119 19.78 37.45 -13.88
N THR A 1120 18.53 37.45 -13.44
CA THR A 1120 18.01 38.30 -12.34
C THR A 1120 17.20 37.45 -11.38
N THR A 1121 17.10 37.91 -10.14
CA THR A 1121 16.13 37.42 -9.16
C THR A 1121 15.13 38.55 -8.92
N HIS A 1122 13.84 38.25 -9.03
CA HIS A 1122 12.79 39.23 -8.79
C HIS A 1122 12.99 39.87 -7.41
N ASN A 1123 12.88 41.21 -7.32
CA ASN A 1123 13.03 42.01 -6.10
C ASN A 1123 14.39 42.00 -5.38
N ASN A 1124 15.40 41.31 -5.91
CA ASN A 1124 16.76 41.41 -5.40
C ASN A 1124 17.57 42.38 -6.26
N LYS A 1125 17.75 43.63 -5.79
CA LYS A 1125 18.48 44.68 -6.50
C LYS A 1125 19.98 44.38 -6.66
N LYS A 1126 20.55 43.49 -5.85
CA LYS A 1126 21.93 42.99 -6.05
C LYS A 1126 22.04 42.14 -7.32
N THR A 1127 20.91 41.68 -7.88
CA THR A 1127 20.88 40.95 -9.14
C THR A 1127 20.17 41.71 -10.27
N TYR A 1128 20.88 42.02 -11.35
CA TYR A 1128 20.38 42.90 -12.42
C TYR A 1128 20.85 42.42 -13.79
N PRO A 1129 20.08 42.62 -14.88
CA PRO A 1129 20.56 42.32 -16.22
C PRO A 1129 21.64 43.35 -16.60
N ARG A 1130 22.67 42.92 -17.35
CA ARG A 1130 23.79 43.79 -17.73
C ARG A 1130 24.15 43.59 -19.19
N LEU A 1131 24.41 44.69 -19.91
CA LEU A 1131 25.02 44.67 -21.23
C LEU A 1131 26.55 44.54 -21.10
N GLY A 1132 27.18 43.87 -22.05
CA GLY A 1132 28.63 43.76 -22.11
C GLY A 1132 29.30 45.12 -22.27
N SER A 1133 30.45 45.30 -21.63
CA SER A 1133 31.31 46.48 -21.77
C SER A 1133 32.43 46.17 -22.76
N CYS A 1134 32.73 47.07 -23.68
CA CYS A 1134 33.82 46.90 -24.64
C CYS A 1134 35.19 47.01 -23.94
N LEU A 1135 36.06 46.02 -24.13
CA LEU A 1135 37.47 46.08 -23.71
C LEU A 1135 38.36 46.70 -24.79
N GLY A 1136 37.98 46.55 -26.05
CA GLY A 1136 38.68 47.05 -27.23
C GLY A 1136 38.72 46.02 -28.37
N PHE A 1137 39.56 46.27 -29.36
CA PHE A 1137 39.71 45.45 -30.56
C PHE A 1137 40.90 44.47 -30.44
N VAL A 1138 40.73 43.27 -31.01
CA VAL A 1138 41.78 42.24 -31.14
C VAL A 1138 41.75 41.64 -32.55
N LYS A 1139 42.94 41.47 -33.16
CA LYS A 1139 43.08 40.83 -34.48
C LYS A 1139 42.70 39.35 -34.44
N THR A 1140 42.25 38.83 -35.58
CA THR A 1140 41.79 37.43 -35.71
C THR A 1140 42.83 36.41 -35.24
N GLU A 1141 44.11 36.59 -35.58
CA GLU A 1141 45.20 35.67 -35.19
C GLU A 1141 45.54 35.69 -33.69
N ASP A 1142 45.19 36.76 -32.99
CA ASP A 1142 45.57 37.03 -31.60
C ASP A 1142 44.40 36.83 -30.61
N ILE A 1143 43.23 36.37 -31.08
CA ILE A 1143 41.98 36.41 -30.30
C ILE A 1143 41.92 35.40 -29.15
N ILE A 1144 42.53 34.21 -29.26
CA ILE A 1144 42.37 33.15 -28.24
C ILE A 1144 43.00 33.51 -26.89
N PRO A 1145 44.27 33.99 -26.81
CA PRO A 1145 44.89 34.33 -25.53
C PRO A 1145 44.13 35.33 -24.64
N PRO A 1146 43.58 36.47 -25.12
CA PRO A 1146 42.80 37.36 -24.26
C PRO A 1146 41.47 36.74 -23.82
N LEU A 1147 40.84 35.87 -24.63
CA LEU A 1147 39.64 35.13 -24.20
C LEU A 1147 39.98 34.16 -23.05
N GLU A 1148 41.13 33.50 -23.13
CA GLU A 1148 41.63 32.65 -22.05
C GLU A 1148 41.90 33.47 -20.79
N GLY A 1149 42.52 34.64 -20.92
CA GLY A 1149 42.69 35.62 -19.85
C GLY A 1149 41.36 35.99 -19.18
N ILE A 1150 40.31 36.29 -19.94
CA ILE A 1150 38.97 36.59 -19.39
C ILE A 1150 38.42 35.40 -18.58
N VAL A 1151 38.55 34.18 -19.11
CA VAL A 1151 38.07 32.97 -18.43
C VAL A 1151 38.86 32.70 -17.15
N ILE A 1152 40.18 32.91 -17.16
CA ILE A 1152 41.06 32.77 -15.99
C ILE A 1152 40.74 33.83 -14.93
N VAL A 1153 40.57 35.09 -15.32
CA VAL A 1153 40.17 36.16 -14.39
C VAL A 1153 38.82 35.80 -13.75
N GLN A 1154 37.85 35.31 -14.53
CA GLN A 1154 36.57 34.85 -13.96
C GLN A 1154 36.74 33.67 -12.99
N ARG A 1155 37.61 32.72 -13.33
CA ARG A 1155 37.89 31.55 -12.48
C ARG A 1155 38.47 31.97 -11.13
N ASP A 1156 39.39 32.92 -11.14
CA ASP A 1156 40.20 33.31 -9.99
C ASP A 1156 39.53 34.38 -9.12
N HIS A 1157 38.75 35.28 -9.73
CA HIS A 1157 38.14 36.43 -9.05
C HIS A 1157 36.61 36.38 -8.92
N GLY A 1158 35.93 35.46 -9.63
CA GLY A 1158 34.48 35.35 -9.54
C GLY A 1158 34.01 34.79 -8.20
N ASP A 1159 32.90 35.32 -7.68
CA ASP A 1159 32.35 34.89 -6.39
C ASP A 1159 31.94 33.41 -6.42
N ARG A 1160 32.37 32.67 -5.41
CA ARG A 1160 32.09 31.25 -5.20
C ARG A 1160 31.29 30.99 -3.93
N LYS A 1161 30.99 32.04 -3.15
CA LYS A 1161 30.15 31.99 -1.95
C LYS A 1161 28.69 32.21 -2.33
N ASP A 1162 28.37 33.30 -3.01
CA ASP A 1162 27.02 33.53 -3.54
C ASP A 1162 26.93 33.20 -5.03
N ARG A 1163 26.23 32.10 -5.33
CA ARG A 1163 26.00 31.63 -6.70
C ARG A 1163 25.15 32.60 -7.53
N LYS A 1164 24.32 33.46 -6.91
CA LYS A 1164 23.56 34.51 -7.59
C LYS A 1164 24.48 35.63 -8.08
N HIS A 1165 25.57 35.89 -7.38
CA HIS A 1165 26.62 36.87 -7.70
C HIS A 1165 27.81 36.27 -8.48
N ALA A 1166 27.80 34.96 -8.78
CA ALA A 1166 28.95 34.24 -9.38
C ALA A 1166 29.18 34.42 -10.90
N ARG A 1167 28.39 35.24 -11.61
CA ARG A 1167 28.53 35.44 -13.07
C ARG A 1167 29.53 36.54 -13.39
N LEU A 1168 30.17 36.46 -14.56
CA LEU A 1168 31.20 37.41 -15.01
C LEU A 1168 30.77 38.88 -14.93
N LYS A 1169 29.51 39.19 -15.20
CA LYS A 1169 28.98 40.55 -15.08
C LYS A 1169 29.26 41.21 -13.72
N TYR A 1170 29.18 40.44 -12.64
CA TYR A 1170 29.42 40.95 -11.30
C TYR A 1170 30.91 41.11 -11.03
N THR A 1171 31.72 40.15 -11.47
CA THR A 1171 33.18 40.26 -11.37
C THR A 1171 33.71 41.49 -12.11
N VAL A 1172 33.15 41.81 -13.29
CA VAL A 1172 33.49 43.03 -14.03
C VAL A 1172 33.05 44.30 -13.27
N ASP A 1173 31.89 44.29 -12.62
CA ASP A 1173 31.40 45.44 -11.86
C ASP A 1173 32.16 45.63 -10.53
N ASP A 1174 32.46 44.54 -9.82
CA ASP A 1174 33.22 44.54 -8.57
C ASP A 1174 34.67 45.01 -8.76
N MET A 1175 35.29 44.62 -9.90
CA MET A 1175 36.65 45.06 -10.26
C MET A 1175 36.67 46.42 -10.98
N GLY A 1176 35.52 46.85 -11.52
CA GLY A 1176 35.43 47.91 -12.53
C GLY A 1176 35.97 47.47 -13.90
N VAL A 1177 35.40 48.02 -14.98
CA VAL A 1177 35.73 47.64 -16.38
C VAL A 1177 37.23 47.78 -16.68
N GLU A 1178 37.84 48.90 -16.30
CA GLU A 1178 39.28 49.14 -16.53
C GLU A 1178 40.17 48.23 -15.66
N GLY A 1179 39.78 47.97 -14.41
CA GLY A 1179 40.52 47.06 -13.53
C GLY A 1179 40.48 45.62 -14.06
N PHE A 1180 39.31 45.18 -14.53
CA PHE A 1180 39.14 43.90 -15.20
C PHE A 1180 39.98 43.80 -16.48
N LYS A 1181 39.93 44.85 -17.33
CA LYS A 1181 40.72 44.95 -18.57
C LYS A 1181 42.22 44.77 -18.31
N GLN A 1182 42.76 45.53 -17.36
CA GLN A 1182 44.20 45.46 -17.01
C GLN A 1182 44.59 44.06 -16.57
N LYS A 1183 43.75 43.38 -15.78
CA LYS A 1183 44.02 42.01 -15.35
C LYS A 1183 44.07 41.04 -16.53
N VAL A 1184 43.17 41.18 -17.51
CA VAL A 1184 43.21 40.36 -18.73
C VAL A 1184 44.47 40.64 -19.55
N GLU A 1185 44.87 41.91 -19.69
CA GLU A 1185 46.09 42.31 -20.39
C GLU A 1185 47.35 41.75 -19.70
N GLU A 1186 47.37 41.64 -18.37
CA GLU A 1186 48.46 40.98 -17.63
C GLU A 1186 48.59 39.49 -17.99
N TYR A 1187 47.48 38.75 -18.09
CA TYR A 1187 47.51 37.34 -18.48
C TYR A 1187 47.88 37.16 -19.97
N TRP A 1188 47.38 38.03 -20.83
CA TRP A 1188 47.63 37.96 -22.27
C TRP A 1188 49.06 38.42 -22.64
N GLY A 1189 49.62 39.38 -21.89
CA GLY A 1189 50.92 40.00 -22.19
C GLY A 1189 50.89 41.05 -23.31
N LYS A 1190 49.69 41.42 -23.80
CA LYS A 1190 49.44 42.48 -24.78
C LYS A 1190 48.27 43.35 -24.33
N LYS A 1191 48.08 44.50 -25.00
CA LYS A 1191 46.97 45.43 -24.75
C LYS A 1191 45.91 45.36 -25.83
N PHE A 1192 44.66 45.64 -25.46
CA PHE A 1192 43.58 45.81 -26.43
C PHE A 1192 43.80 47.06 -27.29
N GLU A 1193 43.57 46.96 -28.60
CA GLU A 1193 43.53 48.13 -29.49
C GLU A 1193 42.24 48.95 -29.24
N PRO A 1194 42.17 50.22 -29.66
CA PRO A 1194 40.93 50.98 -29.63
C PRO A 1194 39.80 50.27 -30.37
N GLU A 1195 38.58 50.38 -29.84
CA GLU A 1195 37.37 49.84 -30.47
C GLU A 1195 37.22 50.34 -31.92
N ARG A 1196 36.89 49.42 -32.84
CA ARG A 1196 36.59 49.76 -34.24
C ARG A 1196 35.10 50.05 -34.42
N PRO A 1197 34.70 50.95 -35.32
CA PRO A 1197 33.29 51.32 -35.49
C PRO A 1197 32.44 50.17 -36.04
N PHE A 1198 31.22 50.03 -35.52
CA PHE A 1198 30.20 49.10 -36.03
C PHE A 1198 28.79 49.64 -35.74
N GLU A 1199 27.77 49.06 -36.37
CA GLU A 1199 26.36 49.40 -36.16
C GLU A 1199 25.50 48.14 -36.27
N PHE A 1200 24.59 47.90 -35.32
CA PHE A 1200 23.55 46.86 -35.45
C PHE A 1200 22.23 47.47 -35.91
N LYS A 1201 21.62 46.88 -36.94
CA LYS A 1201 20.33 47.31 -37.52
C LYS A 1201 19.20 46.32 -37.29
N SER A 1202 19.51 45.07 -36.95
CA SER A 1202 18.52 44.01 -36.80
C SER A 1202 19.01 42.88 -35.91
N ASN A 1203 18.10 42.19 -35.24
CA ASN A 1203 18.32 41.00 -34.43
C ASN A 1203 17.39 39.83 -34.80
N ILE A 1204 16.70 39.92 -35.94
CA ILE A 1204 15.73 38.91 -36.39
C ILE A 1204 16.37 37.88 -37.33
N ASP A 1205 15.72 36.73 -37.47
CA ASP A 1205 15.99 35.77 -38.55
C ASP A 1205 15.22 36.18 -39.82
N TYR A 1206 15.81 35.88 -40.99
CA TYR A 1206 15.16 36.10 -42.29
C TYR A 1206 14.64 34.78 -42.84
N PHE A 1207 13.31 34.64 -42.90
CA PHE A 1207 12.63 33.41 -43.34
C PHE A 1207 12.57 33.25 -44.85
N GLY A 1208 12.51 32.00 -45.30
CA GLY A 1208 12.34 31.67 -46.72
C GLY A 1208 13.64 31.38 -47.46
N TRP A 1209 13.54 31.27 -48.78
CA TRP A 1209 14.65 30.93 -49.67
C TRP A 1209 15.50 32.14 -50.00
N ILE A 1210 16.81 31.99 -49.94
CA ILE A 1210 17.79 32.98 -50.38
C ILE A 1210 18.96 32.30 -51.08
N LYS A 1211 19.58 33.01 -52.03
CA LYS A 1211 20.80 32.55 -52.71
C LYS A 1211 21.97 33.41 -52.26
N ASP A 1212 23.08 32.77 -51.91
CA ASP A 1212 24.29 33.44 -51.44
C ASP A 1212 25.22 33.86 -52.58
N GLU A 1213 26.34 34.49 -52.23
CA GLU A 1213 27.35 34.97 -53.17
C GLU A 1213 28.16 33.84 -53.85
N THR A 1214 28.02 32.60 -53.40
CA THR A 1214 28.62 31.41 -54.00
C THR A 1214 27.67 30.69 -54.97
N GLY A 1215 26.43 31.16 -55.07
CA GLY A 1215 25.38 30.58 -55.92
C GLY A 1215 24.61 29.44 -55.25
N LEU A 1216 24.83 29.17 -53.96
CA LEU A 1216 24.12 28.13 -53.21
C LEU A 1216 22.86 28.69 -52.58
N ASN A 1217 21.84 27.83 -52.44
CA ASN A 1217 20.54 28.18 -51.89
C ASN A 1217 20.44 27.78 -50.41
N HIS A 1218 19.76 28.62 -49.63
CA HIS A 1218 19.49 28.41 -48.21
C HIS A 1218 18.02 28.69 -47.92
N PHE A 1219 17.41 27.92 -47.02
CA PHE A 1219 16.03 28.11 -46.58
C PHE A 1219 15.96 28.19 -45.05
N THR A 1220 15.56 29.34 -44.53
CA THR A 1220 15.30 29.49 -43.09
C THR A 1220 13.85 29.11 -42.81
N ALA A 1221 13.66 27.99 -42.11
CA ALA A 1221 12.37 27.47 -41.68
C ALA A 1221 12.01 28.01 -40.29
N PHE A 1222 10.79 28.56 -40.18
CA PHE A 1222 10.21 28.89 -38.89
C PHE A 1222 9.87 27.61 -38.12
N ILE A 1223 10.32 27.55 -36.87
CA ILE A 1223 10.02 26.46 -35.93
C ILE A 1223 9.42 27.10 -34.69
N GLU A 1224 8.13 26.90 -34.47
CA GLU A 1224 7.44 27.52 -33.34
C GLU A 1224 8.03 27.02 -32.02
N ASN A 1225 8.44 27.95 -31.16
CA ASN A 1225 9.11 27.65 -29.89
C ASN A 1225 10.31 26.70 -30.03
N GLY A 1226 10.92 26.56 -31.22
CA GLY A 1226 11.94 25.56 -31.51
C GLY A 1226 11.54 24.12 -31.21
N ARG A 1227 10.25 23.79 -31.09
CA ARG A 1227 9.79 22.41 -30.87
C ARG A 1227 9.62 21.74 -32.23
N VAL A 1228 10.30 20.62 -32.44
CA VAL A 1228 10.18 19.80 -33.64
C VAL A 1228 9.43 18.53 -33.24
N GLU A 1229 8.19 18.43 -33.70
CA GLU A 1229 7.27 17.32 -33.46
C GLU A 1229 6.32 17.18 -34.66
N ASP A 1230 5.62 16.05 -34.75
CA ASP A 1230 4.52 15.90 -35.69
C ASP A 1230 3.21 16.25 -34.98
N THR A 1231 2.49 17.25 -35.49
CA THR A 1231 1.10 17.54 -35.10
C THR A 1231 0.15 17.11 -36.21
N PRO A 1232 -1.17 16.94 -35.94
CA PRO A 1232 -2.13 16.54 -36.97
C PRO A 1232 -2.12 17.45 -38.20
N ASP A 1233 -1.88 18.75 -38.01
CA ASP A 1233 -1.87 19.74 -39.08
C ASP A 1233 -0.48 19.97 -39.70
N LEU A 1234 0.60 19.70 -38.95
CA LEU A 1234 1.98 19.97 -39.34
C LEU A 1234 2.90 18.78 -38.99
N PRO A 1235 3.15 17.83 -39.92
CA PRO A 1235 4.09 16.73 -39.73
C PRO A 1235 5.55 17.20 -39.93
N GLN A 1236 5.95 18.18 -39.12
CA GLN A 1236 7.22 18.90 -39.27
C GLN A 1236 8.43 18.00 -39.04
N LYS A 1237 8.39 17.15 -38.00
CA LYS A 1237 9.49 16.23 -37.68
C LYS A 1237 9.72 15.26 -38.83
N THR A 1238 8.64 14.65 -39.32
CA THR A 1238 8.68 13.77 -40.50
C THR A 1238 9.16 14.49 -41.76
N GLY A 1239 8.74 15.73 -41.99
CA GLY A 1239 9.19 16.54 -43.12
C GLY A 1239 10.70 16.81 -43.09
N ILE A 1240 11.23 17.26 -41.96
CA ILE A 1240 12.67 17.56 -41.83
C ILE A 1240 13.50 16.28 -41.90
N ARG A 1241 13.02 15.15 -41.36
CA ARG A 1241 13.67 13.85 -41.54
C ARG A 1241 13.82 13.48 -43.02
N LYS A 1242 12.77 13.63 -43.82
CA LYS A 1242 12.84 13.39 -45.28
C LYS A 1242 13.85 14.31 -45.98
N VAL A 1243 13.90 15.58 -45.57
CA VAL A 1243 14.92 16.53 -46.06
C VAL A 1243 16.33 16.04 -45.72
N ALA A 1244 16.57 15.57 -44.50
CA ALA A 1244 17.86 15.02 -44.08
C ALA A 1244 18.23 13.75 -44.88
N GLU A 1245 17.29 12.82 -45.06
CA GLU A 1245 17.48 11.63 -45.91
C GLU A 1245 17.85 12.02 -47.35
N TYR A 1246 17.17 13.04 -47.91
CA TYR A 1246 17.45 13.54 -49.25
C TYR A 1246 18.85 14.16 -49.36
N MET A 1247 19.22 15.05 -48.42
CA MET A 1247 20.55 15.67 -48.38
C MET A 1247 21.67 14.62 -48.26
N LEU A 1248 21.46 13.58 -47.45
CA LEU A 1248 22.42 12.49 -47.30
C LEU A 1248 22.60 11.71 -48.60
N LYS A 1249 21.49 11.44 -49.31
CA LYS A 1249 21.50 10.72 -50.60
C LYS A 1249 22.18 11.51 -51.71
N THR A 1250 21.96 12.82 -51.77
CA THR A 1250 22.51 13.70 -52.83
C THR A 1250 23.87 14.28 -52.48
N ASN A 1251 24.33 14.10 -51.24
CA ASN A 1251 25.52 14.75 -50.69
C ASN A 1251 25.49 16.28 -50.89
N SER A 1252 24.30 16.87 -50.75
CA SER A 1252 24.05 18.30 -50.95
C SER A 1252 23.38 18.89 -49.72
N GLY A 1253 24.07 19.83 -49.07
CA GLY A 1253 23.55 20.63 -47.98
C GLY A 1253 23.77 20.08 -46.56
N HIS A 1254 23.46 20.92 -45.59
CA HIS A 1254 23.49 20.63 -44.16
C HIS A 1254 22.54 21.58 -43.43
N PHE A 1255 22.35 21.44 -42.12
CA PHE A 1255 21.49 22.33 -41.35
C PHE A 1255 22.30 23.29 -40.45
N ARG A 1256 21.77 24.49 -40.22
CA ARG A 1256 22.28 25.45 -39.22
C ARG A 1256 21.15 25.84 -38.27
N LEU A 1257 21.41 25.88 -36.97
CA LEU A 1257 20.46 26.35 -35.97
C LEU A 1257 20.69 27.82 -35.67
N THR A 1258 19.62 28.57 -35.40
CA THR A 1258 19.70 30.01 -35.11
C THR A 1258 19.55 30.30 -33.61
N GLY A 1259 19.97 31.51 -33.20
CA GLY A 1259 19.76 32.01 -31.84
C GLY A 1259 18.29 32.23 -31.46
N ASN A 1260 17.42 32.33 -32.47
CA ASN A 1260 15.98 32.48 -32.32
C ASN A 1260 15.21 31.14 -32.36
N GLN A 1261 15.92 30.01 -32.22
CA GLN A 1261 15.34 28.66 -32.17
C GLN A 1261 14.77 28.15 -33.50
N HIS A 1262 15.32 28.61 -34.62
CA HIS A 1262 14.90 28.21 -35.96
C HIS A 1262 15.96 27.36 -36.67
N LEU A 1263 15.59 26.84 -37.84
CA LEU A 1263 16.40 25.93 -38.63
C LEU A 1263 16.68 26.54 -40.00
N VAL A 1264 17.94 26.56 -40.41
CA VAL A 1264 18.36 26.92 -41.77
C VAL A 1264 18.81 25.64 -42.49
N ILE A 1265 18.15 25.33 -43.60
CA ILE A 1265 18.59 24.35 -44.59
C ILE A 1265 19.60 25.08 -45.48
N SER A 1266 20.88 24.70 -45.42
CA SER A 1266 21.96 25.45 -46.04
C SER A 1266 22.69 24.67 -47.13
N ASN A 1267 23.34 25.42 -48.03
CA ASN A 1267 24.27 24.92 -49.06
C ASN A 1267 23.60 23.98 -50.10
N ILE A 1268 22.38 24.29 -50.53
CA ILE A 1268 21.64 23.51 -51.54
C ILE A 1268 21.98 23.99 -52.96
N THR A 1269 22.42 23.08 -53.83
CA THR A 1269 22.66 23.39 -55.25
C THR A 1269 21.34 23.54 -56.02
N ASP A 1270 21.36 24.26 -57.14
CA ASP A 1270 20.14 24.56 -57.93
C ASP A 1270 19.39 23.30 -58.38
N GLU A 1271 20.09 22.22 -58.71
CA GLU A 1271 19.50 20.92 -59.09
C GLU A 1271 18.62 20.31 -57.99
N HIS A 1272 18.93 20.58 -56.73
CA HIS A 1272 18.30 19.93 -55.58
C HIS A 1272 17.22 20.77 -54.89
N VAL A 1273 17.07 22.06 -55.25
CA VAL A 1273 16.05 22.95 -54.65
C VAL A 1273 14.63 22.39 -54.84
N ALA A 1274 14.32 21.87 -56.02
CA ALA A 1274 13.00 21.30 -56.29
C ALA A 1274 12.71 20.08 -55.41
N GLY A 1275 13.72 19.23 -55.18
CA GLY A 1275 13.60 18.04 -54.34
C GLY A 1275 13.41 18.36 -52.85
N ILE A 1276 13.97 19.46 -52.35
CA ILE A 1276 13.80 19.92 -50.96
C ILE A 1276 12.42 20.57 -50.74
N LYS A 1277 11.82 21.15 -51.79
CA LYS A 1277 10.50 21.80 -51.71
C LYS A 1277 9.33 20.81 -51.77
N LEU A 1278 9.54 19.64 -52.38
CA LEU A 1278 8.58 18.53 -52.49
C LEU A 1278 8.61 17.68 -51.22
#